data_AF-A0AAF5DDS9-F1
#
_entry.id   AF-A0AAF5DDS9-F1
#
_cell.length_a   1.000
_cell.length_b   1.000
_cell.length_c   1.000
_cell.angle_alpha   90.00
_cell.angle_beta   90.00
_cell.angle_gamma   90.00
#
_symmetry.space_group_name_H-M   'P 1'
#
loop_
_entity.id
_entity.type
_entity.pdbx_description
1 polymer ?
#
loop_
_entity_poly.entity_id
_entity_poly.type
_entity_poly.pdbx_seq_one_letter_code
_entity_poly.pdbx_strand_id
1 'polypeptide(L)'
;SLNMLKKTLLNCTNVTKTFTGRSGLCSAAQEKRRVTLIPGDGIGPEISASVQQIFEAAKTPIEWDPVDVTPVKGPDGIFRIPARCIELMHVNKVGLKGPLETPIGKGHRSLNLAVRKEFNLYANVRPCRSLAGHKTLYDNVDVVTIRENTEGEYSGIEHEIVDGVVQSIKLITEDASRRVARYAFEYARDNNRKAVTAVHKANIMRMSDGLFLKMCREQAAQFPEIEFKEAYLDTVCLNMVQDPGQYDVLVMPNLYGDILSDLCAGLIGGLGVTPSGNIGEGAAVFESVHGTAPDIAGQDKANPTALLLSSVMMLRYMNLGTYADKIEKACFDAISEGNAKTRDLGGNGTCSSFTADICARIPFIPDSKEGFLLAKILPCLENELVKLQICDTNEERECNLDQILPADNEKDIDYDDHCAMKFLNSGSLLYNSKNRFMKNKIYTYVANILISINPHKSITELYTPKTIYEYSGKSLGVMPPHIFAIAEKAYNEMKRYKLSQSIVVSGESGAGKTESQKQILRYICESWGKTAGNIEQRILETNPILEAFGNAKTIRNNNSSRFGKFVEIHFNQSNHVTGGYVSHYLLEKSRIVQQASEERNYHIFYQLLAGASEEWIKEFCLGSIESYNYLKNGVKKFFTTSEDFKKIPKSSKSSEDYLSDAMINDYADYKKLILALNGIGFDNIKIKNIFQTIAGILHLGNIKFEENNEGNKGGCSITIDSLESLSHGSRLLGIEEETLKTELTARLMQATRGGVKGTAIMVQLKPNEAYNARDALVKKIYGKLFDEIVSSINKCMPFNDNKNFIGVLDIAGFEFFKRNCFEQFCINYSNEKLQQFFNDRILKQEQELYEKEGLDVEKIQFSDNLDCIQVLEGKATGIIDLLNEEMRLPKPSYGHFTESILQKHSNNFRIEIPRKSSVKEHRNIKNDEGFIMRHFAGSVCYETKYFLEKNNDSLHMSLELLLETSTNPILKLLFKPEEKSNNNQSPMKSSKLSSPSVSSKFKNQLDELLNKLKKTGTHFVRCLKPNSEMVPNKFDGQQILNQLSCSGMINVLELMQEGFPSRTVFQELYDSYKNLLPEKLKNLEPRIFAKCLFNVVGIKDSDYKFGLTKVFFRPGKFAEFDKLMRQDTDEMKHLISKIQYFLNKSRWNSGIYSVIALNRLNKKIIYKRRHITKVQAYVRGFLVRKNYKPILKAYTNTKKIENSLPSLNNLIEKLEGTKKEEWTNNVNDFKKSINEFINVLIKENVQLSKDKIFIFDDIKNQFDSIVKKITDDITEIEIRKEEEEEEKRIAELERIKVEMEEKEKAEKEKELAAQKKREARDMELDEERKLLEEEKQLRQRLREIEAKHKKTLAESTSSTLSEQKKLDSIMTNAFISTEKTELIESGNKQKTLPETIETIIDENTDIDEFIANLHKLKYEILRNTINTSKNKKIVMACRAEFHRRLHQFQNWKNKNQSKIKKSTLSKYS
;
A
#
# COMPACT_ATOMS: atom_id res chain seq x y z
N SER A 1 12.74 -36.19 66.91
CA SER A 1 13.48 -35.72 65.72
C SER A 1 13.03 -36.45 64.46
N LEU A 2 13.12 -37.79 64.36
CA LEU A 2 12.65 -38.55 63.18
C LEU A 2 11.15 -38.41 62.88
N ASN A 3 10.30 -38.22 63.89
CA ASN A 3 8.86 -37.98 63.69
C ASN A 3 8.51 -36.59 63.12
N MET A 4 9.40 -35.59 63.24
CA MET A 4 9.20 -34.30 62.57
C MET A 4 9.48 -34.38 61.06
N LEU A 5 10.43 -35.23 60.64
CA LEU A 5 10.74 -35.43 59.23
C LEU A 5 9.61 -36.16 58.47
N LYS A 6 8.88 -37.09 59.12
CA LYS A 6 7.73 -37.75 58.49
C LYS A 6 6.52 -36.85 58.30
N LYS A 7 6.28 -35.85 59.16
CA LYS A 7 5.16 -34.91 58.98
C LYS A 7 5.39 -33.88 57.88
N THR A 8 6.64 -33.57 57.57
CA THR A 8 6.95 -32.58 56.52
C THR A 8 6.87 -33.19 55.12
N LEU A 9 7.13 -34.50 54.96
CA LEU A 9 7.07 -35.17 53.65
C LEU A 9 5.67 -35.60 53.19
N LEU A 10 4.66 -35.67 54.07
CA LEU A 10 3.32 -36.12 53.67
C LEU A 10 2.38 -35.00 53.16
N ASN A 11 2.74 -33.73 53.28
CA ASN A 11 1.88 -32.61 52.84
C ASN A 11 2.24 -32.06 51.43
N CYS A 12 3.17 -32.69 50.69
CA CYS A 12 3.58 -32.24 49.36
C CYS A 12 2.81 -32.87 48.18
N THR A 13 1.67 -33.55 48.42
CA THR A 13 0.84 -34.06 47.33
C THR A 13 -0.61 -33.62 47.51
N ASN A 14 -1.10 -32.79 46.58
CA ASN A 14 -2.51 -32.45 46.30
C ASN A 14 -3.01 -31.03 46.64
N VAL A 15 -2.32 -29.97 46.20
CA VAL A 15 -3.03 -28.70 45.87
C VAL A 15 -2.46 -28.07 44.60
N THR A 16 -2.68 -28.72 43.46
CA THR A 16 -2.85 -28.05 42.18
C THR A 16 -4.25 -27.44 42.13
N LYS A 17 -4.39 -26.17 42.49
CA LYS A 17 -5.50 -25.29 42.06
C LYS A 17 -5.19 -23.84 42.40
N THR A 18 -4.65 -23.17 41.39
CA THR A 18 -5.00 -21.80 40.95
C THR A 18 -5.19 -20.75 42.05
N PHE A 19 -4.10 -20.03 42.30
CA PHE A 19 -4.03 -18.70 42.91
C PHE A 19 -5.12 -17.79 42.33
N THR A 20 -6.21 -17.59 43.07
CA THR A 20 -7.17 -16.50 42.86
C THR A 20 -7.42 -15.89 44.23
N GLY A 21 -7.04 -14.61 44.39
CA GLY A 21 -7.31 -13.85 45.61
C GLY A 21 -6.14 -13.04 46.12
N ARG A 22 -5.98 -11.83 45.57
CA ARG A 22 -5.55 -10.62 46.31
C ARG A 22 -5.90 -9.37 45.50
N SER A 23 -7.20 -9.09 45.42
CA SER A 23 -7.72 -7.75 45.24
C SER A 23 -7.75 -7.08 46.63
N GLY A 24 -6.87 -6.11 46.85
CA GLY A 24 -6.87 -5.30 48.08
C GLY A 24 -5.52 -4.64 48.35
N LEU A 25 -5.52 -3.29 48.25
CA LEU A 25 -4.52 -2.26 48.64
C LEU A 25 -4.07 -1.43 47.42
N CYS A 26 -4.81 -0.37 47.07
CA CYS A 26 -4.62 1.02 47.52
C CYS A 26 -3.32 1.67 47.04
N SER A 27 -3.48 2.83 46.40
CA SER A 27 -2.48 3.78 45.92
C SER A 27 -1.43 4.14 46.98
N ALA A 28 -0.41 3.31 47.13
CA ALA A 28 0.87 3.74 47.69
C ALA A 28 1.64 4.44 46.56
N ALA A 29 1.95 5.72 46.72
CA ALA A 29 2.92 6.40 45.88
C ALA A 29 4.17 5.51 45.81
N GLN A 30 4.55 5.04 44.61
CA GLN A 30 5.76 4.23 44.43
C GLN A 30 6.94 5.02 44.99
N GLU A 31 7.49 4.54 46.11
CA GLU A 31 8.63 5.15 46.78
C GLU A 31 9.80 5.23 45.80
N LYS A 32 10.34 6.43 45.58
CA LYS A 32 11.45 6.66 44.65
C LYS A 32 12.67 5.87 45.11
N ARG A 33 13.31 5.17 44.18
CA ARG A 33 14.53 4.41 44.46
C ARG A 33 15.76 5.29 44.23
N ARG A 34 16.62 5.37 45.24
CA ARG A 34 17.87 6.15 45.16
C ARG A 34 18.93 5.37 44.39
N VAL A 35 19.61 6.05 43.47
CA VAL A 35 20.68 5.49 42.63
C VAL A 35 21.88 6.42 42.70
N THR A 36 23.07 5.86 42.95
CA THR A 36 24.31 6.62 42.95
C THR A 36 24.71 6.97 41.52
N LEU A 37 24.81 8.25 41.19
CA LEU A 37 25.22 8.72 39.86
C LEU A 37 26.68 9.16 39.90
N ILE A 38 27.53 8.57 39.07
CA ILE A 38 28.92 8.99 38.87
C ILE A 38 28.97 9.61 37.46
N PRO A 39 28.94 10.94 37.30
CA PRO A 39 28.85 11.57 35.99
C PRO A 39 30.01 11.21 35.05
N GLY A 40 31.19 10.94 35.62
CA GLY A 40 32.40 10.63 34.87
C GLY A 40 33.12 11.88 34.35
N ASP A 41 34.15 11.66 33.54
CA ASP A 41 35.03 12.66 32.97
C ASP A 41 34.75 12.86 31.46
N GLY A 42 35.30 13.92 30.85
CA GLY A 42 35.17 14.20 29.42
C GLY A 42 33.72 14.39 28.99
N ILE A 43 33.20 13.53 28.09
CA ILE A 43 31.79 13.54 27.67
C ILE A 43 30.81 13.01 28.73
N GLY A 44 31.31 12.47 29.84
CA GLY A 44 30.48 11.87 30.89
C GLY A 44 29.36 12.77 31.44
N PRO A 45 29.64 14.03 31.83
CA PRO A 45 28.61 14.95 32.32
C PRO A 45 27.48 15.21 31.33
N GLU A 46 27.78 15.39 30.03
CA GLU A 46 26.75 15.68 29.02
C GLU A 46 25.83 14.48 28.75
N ILE A 47 26.40 13.26 28.62
CA ILE A 47 25.58 12.07 28.41
C ILE A 47 24.80 11.68 29.69
N SER A 48 25.35 11.94 30.88
CA SER A 48 24.66 11.72 32.14
C SER A 48 23.46 12.65 32.29
N ALA A 49 23.64 13.94 31.95
CA ALA A 49 22.55 14.92 31.94
C ALA A 49 21.44 14.53 30.94
N SER A 50 21.82 14.01 29.77
CA SER A 50 20.87 13.45 28.79
C SER A 50 20.03 12.31 29.38
N VAL A 51 20.66 11.34 30.06
CA VAL A 51 19.93 10.24 30.73
C VAL A 51 18.99 10.76 31.80
N GLN A 52 19.42 11.73 32.63
CA GLN A 52 18.56 12.33 33.65
C GLN A 52 17.33 13.01 33.05
N GLN A 53 17.50 13.76 31.95
CA GLN A 53 16.39 14.43 31.24
C GLN A 53 15.40 13.41 30.66
N ILE A 54 15.89 12.32 30.07
CA ILE A 54 15.04 11.25 29.54
C ILE A 54 14.27 10.55 30.67
N PHE A 55 14.93 10.31 31.81
CA PHE A 55 14.30 9.69 32.99
C PHE A 55 13.22 10.59 33.59
N GLU A 56 13.46 11.90 33.65
CA GLU A 56 12.47 12.88 34.08
C GLU A 56 11.28 12.95 33.11
N ALA A 57 11.53 12.97 31.80
CA ALA A 57 10.47 12.94 30.78
C ALA A 57 9.67 11.63 30.81
N ALA A 58 10.33 10.51 31.09
CA ALA A 58 9.71 9.21 31.28
C ALA A 58 9.05 9.02 32.65
N LYS A 59 9.26 9.97 33.58
CA LYS A 59 8.84 9.95 34.99
C LYS A 59 9.25 8.67 35.73
N THR A 60 10.49 8.23 35.54
CA THR A 60 10.99 7.06 36.26
C THR A 60 11.03 7.33 37.78
N PRO A 61 10.72 6.34 38.63
CA PRO A 61 10.72 6.50 40.09
C PRO A 61 12.16 6.41 40.63
N ILE A 62 13.08 7.18 40.06
CA ILE A 62 14.50 7.21 40.39
C ILE A 62 14.85 8.57 40.97
N GLU A 63 15.60 8.56 42.07
CA GLU A 63 16.22 9.74 42.67
C GLU A 63 17.74 9.59 42.58
N TRP A 64 18.40 10.59 42.01
CA TRP A 64 19.84 10.53 41.74
C TRP A 64 20.64 11.08 42.92
N ASP A 65 21.61 10.31 43.41
CA ASP A 65 22.62 10.77 44.35
C ASP A 65 23.96 10.96 43.62
N PRO A 66 24.22 12.16 43.06
CA PRO A 66 25.46 12.42 42.34
C PRO A 66 26.66 12.38 43.28
N VAL A 67 27.74 11.73 42.84
CA VAL A 67 29.00 11.68 43.58
C VAL A 67 30.19 11.93 42.65
N ASP A 68 31.12 12.75 43.13
CA ASP A 68 32.43 12.94 42.50
C ASP A 68 33.36 11.81 42.97
N VAL A 69 34.08 11.20 42.03
CA VAL A 69 34.98 10.07 42.26
C VAL A 69 36.45 10.43 42.04
N THR A 70 36.77 11.73 41.92
CA THR A 70 38.16 12.21 41.81
C THR A 70 39.02 11.61 42.94
N PRO A 71 40.15 10.95 42.63
CA PRO A 71 40.95 10.23 43.63
C PRO A 71 41.46 11.14 44.74
N VAL A 72 41.23 10.74 45.99
CA VAL A 72 41.74 11.47 47.17
C VAL A 72 43.01 10.79 47.66
N LYS A 73 44.08 11.57 47.82
CA LYS A 73 45.33 11.06 48.38
C LYS A 73 45.19 10.92 49.90
N GLY A 74 45.26 9.69 50.40
CA GLY A 74 45.24 9.42 51.84
C GLY A 74 46.50 9.94 52.55
N PRO A 75 46.50 9.95 53.90
CA PRO A 75 47.68 10.31 54.70
C PRO A 75 48.90 9.42 54.46
N ASP A 76 48.66 8.17 54.01
CA ASP A 76 49.65 7.18 53.60
C ASP A 76 50.24 7.43 52.19
N GLY A 77 49.76 8.47 51.51
CA GLY A 77 50.15 8.80 50.14
C GLY A 77 49.47 7.95 49.06
N ILE A 78 48.61 7.01 49.45
CA ILE A 78 47.89 6.12 48.52
C ILE A 78 46.59 6.81 48.09
N PHE A 79 46.35 6.87 46.79
CA PHE A 79 45.09 7.39 46.24
C PHE A 79 43.96 6.37 46.42
N ARG A 80 42.82 6.83 46.97
CA ARG A 80 41.62 6.03 47.21
C ARG A 80 40.39 6.70 46.59
N ILE A 81 39.34 5.90 46.38
CA ILE A 81 38.01 6.42 46.02
C ILE A 81 37.50 7.27 47.20
N PRO A 82 36.86 8.44 46.94
CA PRO A 82 36.20 9.21 47.98
C PRO A 82 35.26 8.37 48.86
N ALA A 83 35.38 8.47 50.19
CA ALA A 83 34.58 7.71 51.15
C ALA A 83 33.07 7.85 50.91
N ARG A 84 32.64 9.04 50.48
CA ARG A 84 31.24 9.31 50.13
C ARG A 84 30.68 8.42 49.03
N CYS A 85 31.49 8.10 48.02
CA CYS A 85 31.08 7.18 46.95
C CYS A 85 30.87 5.77 47.50
N ILE A 86 31.76 5.34 48.41
CA ILE A 86 31.67 4.03 49.04
C ILE A 86 30.40 3.95 49.91
N GLU A 87 30.16 4.96 50.75
CA GLU A 87 28.96 5.08 51.58
C GLU A 87 27.67 5.01 50.75
N LEU A 88 27.57 5.83 49.71
CA LEU A 88 26.37 5.88 48.87
C LEU A 88 26.14 4.58 48.11
N MET A 89 27.19 3.94 47.60
CA MET A 89 27.07 2.64 46.95
C MET A 89 26.65 1.52 47.92
N HIS A 90 27.09 1.55 49.19
CA HIS A 90 26.57 0.62 50.21
C HIS A 90 25.10 0.86 50.55
N VAL A 91 24.67 2.12 50.59
CA VAL A 91 23.28 2.51 50.89
C VAL A 91 22.36 2.18 49.72
N ASN A 92 22.67 2.68 48.52
CA ASN A 92 21.81 2.60 47.35
C ASN A 92 21.91 1.25 46.64
N LYS A 93 23.06 0.55 46.76
CA LYS A 93 23.39 -0.74 46.11
C LYS A 93 23.40 -0.72 44.58
N VAL A 94 22.91 0.34 43.95
CA VAL A 94 22.84 0.48 42.49
C VAL A 94 23.49 1.81 42.10
N GLY A 95 24.37 1.75 41.11
CA GLY A 95 25.02 2.92 40.55
C GLY A 95 24.93 3.00 39.02
N LEU A 96 24.88 4.22 38.50
CA LEU A 96 25.05 4.52 37.08
C LEU A 96 26.30 5.39 36.90
N LYS A 97 27.17 5.01 35.97
CA LYS A 97 28.51 5.57 35.86
C LYS A 97 28.88 5.94 34.42
N GLY A 98 29.30 7.19 34.21
CA GLY A 98 29.92 7.64 32.98
C GLY A 98 31.38 7.17 32.81
N PRO A 99 32.03 7.52 31.69
CA PRO A 99 33.42 7.17 31.43
C PRO A 99 34.34 7.85 32.44
N LEU A 100 35.39 7.16 32.91
CA LEU A 100 36.43 7.73 33.79
C LEU A 100 37.79 7.66 33.12
N GLU A 101 38.59 8.70 33.30
CA GLU A 101 39.97 8.71 32.83
C GLU A 101 40.87 7.90 33.80
N THR A 102 41.79 7.10 33.25
CA THR A 102 42.82 6.41 34.04
C THR A 102 44.20 6.74 33.46
N PRO A 103 45.12 7.36 34.23
CA PRO A 103 46.43 7.75 33.72
C PRO A 103 47.31 6.52 33.42
N ILE A 104 48.11 6.62 32.36
CA ILE A 104 48.95 5.53 31.83
C ILE A 104 50.33 5.56 32.51
N GLY A 105 50.76 4.44 33.10
CA GLY A 105 52.14 4.19 33.57
C GLY A 105 52.57 4.89 34.87
N LYS A 106 51.92 6.00 35.28
CA LYS A 106 52.16 6.71 36.55
C LYS A 106 50.85 7.33 37.07
N GLY A 107 50.61 7.25 38.38
CA GLY A 107 49.43 7.85 39.02
C GLY A 107 48.68 6.92 39.97
N HIS A 108 47.40 7.19 40.17
CA HIS A 108 46.53 6.36 40.99
C HIS A 108 46.15 5.05 40.26
N ARG A 109 45.84 3.99 41.02
CA ARG A 109 45.27 2.76 40.45
C ARG A 109 43.93 3.08 39.75
N SER A 110 43.55 2.25 38.78
CA SER A 110 42.27 2.42 38.07
C SER A 110 41.11 2.45 39.07
N LEU A 111 40.37 3.56 39.05
CA LEU A 111 39.14 3.74 39.84
C LEU A 111 38.10 2.67 39.51
N ASN A 112 37.98 2.29 38.24
CA ASN A 112 37.09 1.21 37.80
C ASN A 112 37.41 -0.12 38.50
N LEU A 113 38.71 -0.47 38.56
CA LEU A 113 39.16 -1.70 39.23
C LEU A 113 38.92 -1.62 40.74
N ALA A 114 39.13 -0.46 41.35
CA ALA A 114 38.89 -0.25 42.78
C ALA A 114 37.40 -0.41 43.13
N VAL A 115 36.48 0.20 42.36
CA VAL A 115 35.02 0.03 42.56
C VAL A 115 34.61 -1.43 42.39
N ARG A 116 35.13 -2.12 41.36
CA ARG A 116 34.84 -3.53 41.10
C ARG A 116 35.29 -4.44 42.23
N LYS A 117 36.47 -4.18 42.81
CA LYS A 117 37.00 -4.94 43.97
C LYS A 117 36.22 -4.64 45.24
N GLU A 118 35.99 -3.37 45.55
CA GLU A 118 35.29 -2.93 46.78
C GLU A 118 33.88 -3.54 46.89
N PHE A 119 33.14 -3.53 45.78
CA PHE A 119 31.76 -4.05 45.73
C PHE A 119 31.67 -5.49 45.21
N ASN A 120 32.80 -6.16 45.03
CA ASN A 120 32.88 -7.53 44.50
C ASN A 120 32.01 -7.72 43.24
N LEU A 121 32.09 -6.80 42.28
CA LEU A 121 31.29 -6.78 41.04
C LEU A 121 31.85 -7.80 40.04
N TYR A 122 31.70 -9.08 40.37
CA TYR A 122 32.39 -10.20 39.73
C TYR A 122 31.93 -10.52 38.31
N ALA A 123 30.71 -10.18 37.91
CA ALA A 123 30.19 -10.46 36.58
C ALA A 123 29.97 -9.16 35.79
N ASN A 124 30.76 -8.91 34.75
CA ASN A 124 30.47 -7.86 33.79
C ASN A 124 29.64 -8.43 32.64
N VAL A 125 28.41 -7.92 32.48
CA VAL A 125 27.46 -8.30 31.43
C VAL A 125 27.42 -7.23 30.37
N ARG A 126 27.63 -7.62 29.12
CA ARG A 126 27.59 -6.72 27.96
C ARG A 126 26.80 -7.38 26.82
N PRO A 127 25.51 -7.07 26.66
CA PRO A 127 24.71 -7.52 25.53
C PRO A 127 25.04 -6.69 24.28
N CYS A 128 25.38 -7.37 23.20
CA CYS A 128 25.75 -6.79 21.91
C CYS A 128 24.67 -7.17 20.88
N ARG A 129 23.70 -6.28 20.69
CA ARG A 129 22.57 -6.45 19.77
C ARG A 129 22.63 -5.44 18.62
N SER A 130 22.42 -5.90 17.39
CA SER A 130 22.27 -5.04 16.22
C SER A 130 21.09 -4.09 16.40
N LEU A 131 21.31 -2.80 16.17
CA LEU A 131 20.31 -1.75 16.32
C LEU A 131 19.53 -1.53 15.02
N ALA A 132 18.20 -1.58 15.10
CA ALA A 132 17.34 -1.32 13.95
C ALA A 132 17.57 0.10 13.40
N GLY A 133 17.88 0.19 12.10
CA GLY A 133 18.13 1.44 11.39
C GLY A 133 19.55 2.02 11.53
N HIS A 134 20.47 1.32 12.20
CA HIS A 134 21.91 1.59 12.13
C HIS A 134 22.61 0.45 11.37
N LYS A 135 23.03 0.71 10.12
CA LYS A 135 23.54 -0.34 9.24
C LYS A 135 24.97 -0.74 9.63
N THR A 136 25.13 -1.98 10.06
CA THR A 136 26.42 -2.63 10.37
C THR A 136 26.76 -3.71 9.35
N LEU A 137 27.90 -4.39 9.52
CA LEU A 137 28.29 -5.51 8.65
C LEU A 137 27.28 -6.67 8.72
N TYR A 138 26.68 -6.87 9.89
CA TYR A 138 25.67 -7.88 10.18
C TYR A 138 24.41 -7.23 10.76
N ASP A 139 23.24 -7.65 10.31
CA ASP A 139 21.97 -7.01 10.67
C ASP A 139 21.28 -7.60 11.91
N ASN A 140 21.66 -8.81 12.33
CA ASN A 140 20.97 -9.59 13.35
C ASN A 140 21.93 -10.19 14.38
N VAL A 141 22.96 -9.44 14.79
CA VAL A 141 23.84 -9.86 15.90
C VAL A 141 23.06 -9.72 17.20
N ASP A 142 23.07 -10.75 18.04
CA ASP A 142 22.49 -10.71 19.38
C ASP A 142 23.28 -11.67 20.29
N VAL A 143 24.45 -11.20 20.72
CA VAL A 143 25.40 -11.98 21.53
C VAL A 143 25.55 -11.31 22.89
N VAL A 144 25.49 -12.08 23.98
CA VAL A 144 25.74 -11.57 25.33
C VAL A 144 27.10 -12.05 25.81
N THR A 145 27.96 -11.11 26.21
CA THR A 145 29.25 -11.44 26.83
C THR A 145 29.17 -11.27 28.34
N ILE A 146 29.66 -12.28 29.07
CA ILE A 146 29.74 -12.32 30.52
C ILE A 146 31.20 -12.59 30.91
N ARG A 147 31.80 -11.59 31.54
CA ARG A 147 33.22 -11.55 31.90
C ARG A 147 33.37 -11.69 33.41
N GLU A 148 34.22 -12.62 33.85
CA GLU A 148 34.74 -12.65 35.22
C GLU A 148 35.61 -11.41 35.42
N ASN A 149 35.27 -10.56 36.37
CA ASN A 149 35.76 -9.19 36.42
C ASN A 149 36.73 -8.91 37.58
N THR A 150 36.91 -9.88 38.50
CA THR A 150 37.67 -9.68 39.75
C THR A 150 39.07 -10.30 39.74
N GLU A 151 39.30 -11.34 38.95
CA GLU A 151 40.56 -12.09 38.90
C GLU A 151 41.18 -12.05 37.49
N GLY A 152 41.98 -13.05 37.12
CA GLY A 152 42.74 -13.11 35.87
C GLY A 152 43.99 -12.25 35.89
N GLU A 153 44.41 -11.84 34.70
CA GLU A 153 45.57 -10.99 34.44
C GLU A 153 45.41 -9.59 35.05
N TYR A 154 44.17 -9.14 35.24
CA TYR A 154 43.83 -7.86 35.89
C TYR A 154 43.89 -7.90 37.43
N SER A 155 44.28 -9.04 38.01
CA SER A 155 44.58 -9.11 39.46
C SER A 155 45.70 -8.13 39.85
N GLY A 156 46.60 -7.79 38.89
CA GLY A 156 47.69 -6.83 39.05
C GLY A 156 48.84 -7.38 39.88
N ILE A 157 48.97 -8.71 39.95
CA ILE A 157 50.02 -9.39 40.70
C ILE A 157 51.26 -9.45 39.80
N GLU A 158 52.03 -8.38 39.86
CA GLU A 158 53.27 -8.20 39.11
C GLU A 158 54.45 -8.10 40.09
N HIS A 159 55.55 -8.76 39.77
CA HIS A 159 56.76 -8.72 40.56
C HIS A 159 57.98 -8.87 39.67
N GLU A 160 59.07 -8.23 40.07
CA GLU A 160 60.37 -8.34 39.42
C GLU A 160 61.18 -9.41 40.15
N ILE A 161 61.55 -10.48 39.44
CA ILE A 161 62.34 -11.58 40.04
C ILE A 161 63.80 -11.17 40.17
N VAL A 162 64.31 -10.56 39.10
CA VAL A 162 65.64 -9.96 38.99
C VAL A 162 65.49 -8.71 38.13
N ASP A 163 66.41 -7.75 38.29
CA ASP A 163 66.42 -6.49 37.52
C ASP A 163 66.24 -6.75 36.01
N GLY A 164 65.19 -6.15 35.42
CA GLY A 164 64.78 -6.31 34.03
C GLY A 164 63.87 -7.51 33.73
N VAL A 165 63.55 -8.37 34.70
CA VAL A 165 62.68 -9.55 34.53
C VAL A 165 61.43 -9.43 35.38
N VAL A 166 60.36 -8.93 34.75
CA VAL A 166 59.04 -8.76 35.37
C VAL A 166 58.13 -9.94 35.01
N GLN A 167 57.46 -10.50 36.00
CA GLN A 167 56.42 -11.51 35.84
C GLN A 167 55.06 -10.96 36.24
N SER A 168 54.03 -11.37 35.52
CA SER A 168 52.61 -11.12 35.84
C SER A 168 51.91 -12.45 36.07
N ILE A 169 51.16 -12.57 37.17
CA ILE A 169 50.48 -13.81 37.56
C ILE A 169 49.01 -13.74 37.14
N LYS A 170 48.58 -14.70 36.31
CA LYS A 170 47.16 -14.94 36.03
C LYS A 170 46.54 -15.74 37.18
N LEU A 171 45.80 -15.05 38.05
CA LEU A 171 45.07 -15.68 39.15
C LEU A 171 43.71 -16.20 38.66
N ILE A 172 43.40 -17.48 38.89
CA ILE A 172 42.07 -18.05 38.68
C ILE A 172 41.76 -18.95 39.87
N THR A 173 40.67 -18.65 40.57
CA THR A 173 40.20 -19.45 41.71
C THR A 173 38.95 -20.24 41.36
N GLU A 174 38.70 -21.27 42.16
CA GLU A 174 37.49 -22.09 42.05
C GLU A 174 36.24 -21.26 42.27
N ASP A 175 36.24 -20.45 43.34
CA ASP A 175 35.09 -19.64 43.74
C ASP A 175 34.71 -18.59 42.69
N ALA A 176 35.70 -17.86 42.16
CA ALA A 176 35.44 -16.84 41.13
C ALA A 176 34.93 -17.45 39.82
N SER A 177 35.51 -18.58 39.42
CA SER A 177 35.06 -19.31 38.24
C SER A 177 33.66 -19.90 38.41
N ARG A 178 33.35 -20.43 39.60
CA ARG A 178 32.04 -21.01 39.93
C ARG A 178 30.94 -19.96 39.89
N ARG A 179 31.14 -18.80 40.54
CA ARG A 179 30.11 -17.74 40.63
C ARG A 179 29.80 -17.09 39.28
N VAL A 180 30.81 -16.82 38.45
CA VAL A 180 30.58 -16.21 37.13
C VAL A 180 29.92 -17.21 36.17
N ALA A 181 30.34 -18.49 36.22
CA ALA A 181 29.70 -19.53 35.43
C ALA A 181 28.24 -19.69 35.83
N ARG A 182 27.95 -19.80 37.13
CA ARG A 182 26.59 -19.89 37.65
C ARG A 182 25.75 -18.71 37.19
N TYR A 183 26.26 -17.49 37.35
CA TYR A 183 25.59 -16.28 36.90
C TYR A 183 25.27 -16.31 35.39
N ALA A 184 26.19 -16.82 34.56
CA ALA A 184 25.96 -16.92 33.12
C ALA A 184 24.79 -17.86 32.76
N PHE A 185 24.67 -19.00 33.47
CA PHE A 185 23.56 -19.92 33.28
C PHE A 185 22.24 -19.38 33.84
N GLU A 186 22.26 -18.76 35.02
CA GLU A 186 21.09 -18.08 35.60
C GLU A 186 20.60 -16.98 34.65
N TYR A 187 21.51 -16.13 34.16
CA TYR A 187 21.19 -15.10 33.18
C TYR A 187 20.57 -15.69 31.90
N ALA A 188 21.15 -16.79 31.39
CA ALA A 188 20.64 -17.43 30.19
C ALA A 188 19.20 -17.94 30.38
N ARG A 189 18.92 -18.63 31.49
CA ARG A 189 17.58 -19.10 31.83
C ARG A 189 16.60 -17.94 32.00
N ASP A 190 16.97 -16.95 32.81
CA ASP A 190 16.07 -15.87 33.20
C ASP A 190 15.76 -14.91 32.02
N ASN A 191 16.62 -14.89 30.99
CA ASN A 191 16.43 -14.11 29.76
C ASN A 191 16.06 -14.98 28.54
N ASN A 192 15.62 -16.23 28.75
CA ASN A 192 15.20 -17.17 27.69
C ASN A 192 16.24 -17.38 26.57
N ARG A 193 17.52 -17.36 26.92
CA ARG A 193 18.64 -17.73 26.04
C ARG A 193 18.78 -19.25 25.99
N LYS A 194 19.36 -19.76 24.91
CA LYS A 194 19.38 -21.20 24.60
C LYS A 194 20.72 -21.86 24.85
N ALA A 195 21.81 -21.09 24.75
CA ALA A 195 23.15 -21.66 24.85
C ALA A 195 24.13 -20.75 25.60
N VAL A 196 25.03 -21.39 26.36
CA VAL A 196 26.18 -20.75 27.02
C VAL A 196 27.45 -21.40 26.51
N THR A 197 28.37 -20.60 25.98
CA THR A 197 29.69 -21.04 25.51
C THR A 197 30.77 -20.56 26.47
N ALA A 198 31.50 -21.48 27.09
CA ALA A 198 32.69 -21.16 27.86
C ALA A 198 33.89 -20.93 26.93
N VAL A 199 34.47 -19.74 26.98
CA VAL A 199 35.66 -19.39 26.17
C VAL A 199 36.92 -19.54 27.01
N HIS A 200 37.86 -20.35 26.54
CA HIS A 200 39.07 -20.68 27.30
C HIS A 200 40.27 -21.00 26.39
N LYS A 201 41.45 -21.19 26.98
CA LYS A 201 42.67 -21.68 26.32
C LYS A 201 43.32 -22.82 27.12
N ALA A 202 42.48 -23.70 27.66
CA ALA A 202 42.88 -24.80 28.56
C ALA A 202 43.82 -25.84 27.92
N ASN A 203 43.96 -25.85 26.60
CA ASN A 203 44.97 -26.68 25.91
C ASN A 203 46.40 -26.21 26.21
N ILE A 204 46.61 -24.90 26.41
CA ILE A 204 47.89 -24.29 26.80
C ILE A 204 47.92 -24.07 28.32
N MET A 205 46.92 -23.36 28.85
CA MET A 205 46.78 -23.06 30.28
C MET A 205 45.98 -24.14 31.01
N ARG A 206 46.58 -25.33 31.11
CA ARG A 206 45.91 -26.54 31.61
C ARG A 206 45.36 -26.43 33.02
N MET A 207 45.99 -25.63 33.88
CA MET A 207 45.58 -25.47 35.29
C MET A 207 44.60 -24.32 35.47
N SER A 208 44.96 -23.09 35.08
CA SER A 208 44.11 -21.91 35.27
C SER A 208 42.82 -21.98 34.45
N ASP A 209 42.94 -22.06 33.12
CA ASP A 209 41.80 -22.15 32.23
C ASP A 209 41.12 -23.53 32.34
N GLY A 210 41.86 -24.56 32.71
CA GLY A 210 41.30 -25.87 33.03
C GLY A 210 40.39 -25.85 34.26
N LEU A 211 40.76 -25.11 35.31
CA LEU A 211 39.92 -24.90 36.49
C LEU A 211 38.65 -24.11 36.14
N PHE A 212 38.80 -23.01 35.40
CA PHE A 212 37.65 -22.22 34.92
C PHE A 212 36.67 -23.11 34.12
N LEU A 213 37.19 -23.88 33.16
CA LEU A 213 36.38 -24.78 32.34
C LEU A 213 35.69 -25.87 33.17
N LYS A 214 36.40 -26.44 34.15
CA LYS A 214 35.84 -27.42 35.08
C LYS A 214 34.63 -26.83 35.83
N MET A 215 34.76 -25.61 36.35
CA MET A 215 33.66 -24.94 37.04
C MET A 215 32.49 -24.63 36.11
N CYS A 216 32.74 -24.21 34.86
CA CYS A 216 31.69 -24.05 33.85
C CYS A 216 30.93 -25.36 33.58
N ARG A 217 31.63 -26.49 33.47
CA ARG A 217 31.00 -27.83 33.31
C ARG A 217 30.15 -28.21 34.51
N GLU A 218 30.63 -27.97 35.73
CA GLU A 218 29.89 -28.24 36.96
C GLU A 218 28.61 -27.41 37.06
N GLN A 219 28.66 -26.14 36.65
CA GLN A 219 27.46 -25.29 36.61
C GLN A 219 26.52 -25.69 35.48
N ALA A 220 27.04 -26.02 34.29
CA ALA A 220 26.22 -26.49 33.16
C ALA A 220 25.35 -27.70 33.53
N ALA A 221 25.88 -28.64 34.32
CA ALA A 221 25.14 -29.81 34.78
C ALA A 221 23.90 -29.48 35.63
N GLN A 222 23.81 -28.27 36.19
CA GLN A 222 22.66 -27.80 36.98
C GLN A 222 21.58 -27.11 36.14
N PHE A 223 21.86 -26.81 34.87
CA PHE A 223 20.96 -26.13 33.94
C PHE A 223 20.82 -26.94 32.64
N PRO A 224 20.26 -28.17 32.68
CA PRO A 224 20.16 -29.06 31.52
C PRO A 224 19.33 -28.49 30.36
N GLU A 225 18.49 -27.48 30.63
CA GLU A 225 17.73 -26.73 29.64
C GLU A 225 18.56 -25.78 28.77
N ILE A 226 19.79 -25.46 29.19
CA ILE A 226 20.72 -24.58 28.47
C ILE A 226 21.80 -25.41 27.79
N GLU A 227 21.96 -25.26 26.47
CA GLU A 227 23.01 -25.93 25.71
C GLU A 227 24.40 -25.40 26.11
N PHE A 228 25.24 -26.27 26.68
CA PHE A 228 26.61 -25.91 27.05
C PHE A 228 27.61 -26.21 25.93
N LYS A 229 28.44 -25.22 25.59
CA LYS A 229 29.49 -25.32 24.57
C LYS A 229 30.84 -24.89 25.13
N GLU A 230 31.89 -25.45 24.57
CA GLU A 230 33.28 -25.10 24.89
C GLU A 230 33.98 -24.65 23.62
N ALA A 231 34.70 -23.54 23.69
CA ALA A 231 35.41 -23.03 22.52
C ALA A 231 36.74 -22.38 22.90
N TYR A 232 37.74 -22.57 22.03
CA TYR A 232 39.02 -21.90 22.20
C TYR A 232 38.92 -20.42 21.81
N LEU A 233 39.58 -19.54 22.58
CA LEU A 233 39.56 -18.09 22.39
C LEU A 233 39.81 -17.66 20.94
N ASP A 234 40.85 -18.19 20.31
CA ASP A 234 41.21 -17.91 18.92
C ASP A 234 40.16 -18.41 17.92
N THR A 235 39.58 -19.59 18.16
CA THR A 235 38.47 -20.10 17.35
C THR A 235 37.24 -19.20 17.47
N VAL A 236 36.91 -18.74 18.67
CA VAL A 236 35.81 -17.79 18.88
C VAL A 236 36.07 -16.48 18.17
N CYS A 237 37.26 -15.88 18.30
CA CYS A 237 37.60 -14.66 17.57
C CYS A 237 37.43 -14.81 16.06
N LEU A 238 37.92 -15.92 15.48
CA LEU A 238 37.80 -16.20 14.04
C LEU A 238 36.33 -16.39 13.61
N ASN A 239 35.58 -17.19 14.36
CA ASN A 239 34.20 -17.53 14.02
C ASN A 239 33.25 -16.35 14.24
N MET A 240 33.51 -15.53 15.27
CA MET A 240 32.70 -14.35 15.61
C MET A 240 32.73 -13.30 14.50
N VAL A 241 33.88 -13.11 13.85
CA VAL A 241 33.98 -12.18 12.70
C VAL A 241 33.51 -12.78 11.38
N GLN A 242 33.26 -14.09 11.32
CA GLN A 242 32.72 -14.75 10.13
C GLN A 242 31.20 -14.86 10.18
N ASP A 243 30.67 -15.38 11.29
CA ASP A 243 29.26 -15.55 11.56
C ASP A 243 28.99 -15.41 13.06
N PRO A 244 28.68 -14.20 13.55
CA PRO A 244 28.39 -13.99 14.97
C PRO A 244 27.08 -14.66 15.42
N GLY A 245 26.18 -15.01 14.49
CA GLY A 245 24.87 -15.59 14.80
C GLY A 245 24.91 -17.02 15.37
N GLN A 246 26.08 -17.66 15.40
CA GLN A 246 26.28 -18.98 16.00
C GLN A 246 26.43 -18.93 17.53
N TYR A 247 26.68 -17.75 18.10
CA TYR A 247 26.89 -17.55 19.53
C TYR A 247 25.67 -16.87 20.17
N ASP A 248 25.38 -17.26 21.41
CA ASP A 248 24.28 -16.69 22.22
C ASP A 248 24.88 -16.02 23.46
N VAL A 249 25.08 -16.76 24.56
CA VAL A 249 25.81 -16.25 25.74
C VAL A 249 27.26 -16.78 25.74
N LEU A 250 28.23 -15.89 25.95
CA LEU A 250 29.66 -16.23 26.12
C LEU A 250 30.09 -15.95 27.56
N VAL A 251 30.67 -16.94 28.24
CA VAL A 251 31.25 -16.78 29.58
C VAL A 251 32.76 -16.95 29.55
N MET A 252 33.49 -16.02 30.17
CA MET A 252 34.93 -15.86 29.92
C MET A 252 35.72 -15.36 31.15
N PRO A 253 37.00 -15.75 31.30
CA PRO A 253 37.94 -15.08 32.19
C PRO A 253 38.17 -13.61 31.82
N ASN A 254 38.74 -12.85 32.76
CA ASN A 254 38.81 -11.39 32.72
C ASN A 254 39.41 -10.81 31.42
N LEU A 255 40.63 -11.19 31.05
CA LEU A 255 41.28 -10.68 29.83
C LEU A 255 40.54 -11.05 28.54
N TYR A 256 40.00 -12.27 28.47
CA TYR A 256 39.30 -12.74 27.26
C TYR A 256 37.98 -12.02 27.09
N GLY A 257 37.26 -11.83 28.20
CA GLY A 257 36.03 -11.09 28.24
C GLY A 257 36.23 -9.66 27.77
N ASP A 258 37.32 -9.01 28.19
CA ASP A 258 37.67 -7.67 27.72
C ASP A 258 37.78 -7.61 26.20
N ILE A 259 38.64 -8.45 25.62
CA ILE A 259 38.94 -8.46 24.18
C ILE A 259 37.71 -8.82 23.36
N LEU A 260 36.99 -9.89 23.71
CA LEU A 260 35.84 -10.34 22.93
C LEU A 260 34.63 -9.42 23.08
N SER A 261 34.43 -8.82 24.26
CA SER A 261 33.33 -7.88 24.46
C SER A 261 33.49 -6.61 23.62
N ASP A 262 34.72 -6.13 23.39
CA ASP A 262 35.03 -5.03 22.49
C ASP A 262 34.89 -5.43 21.01
N LEU A 263 35.31 -6.65 20.66
CA LEU A 263 35.10 -7.21 19.32
C LEU A 263 33.60 -7.29 18.99
N CYS A 264 32.77 -7.78 19.90
CA CYS A 264 31.32 -7.82 19.74
C CYS A 264 30.70 -6.42 19.64
N ALA A 265 31.19 -5.44 20.42
CA ALA A 265 30.76 -4.05 20.29
C ALA A 265 31.03 -3.51 18.87
N GLY A 266 32.19 -3.81 18.29
CA GLY A 266 32.54 -3.45 16.92
C GLY A 266 31.57 -4.01 15.87
N LEU A 267 30.99 -5.19 16.10
CA LEU A 267 30.05 -5.82 15.17
C LEU A 267 28.68 -5.13 15.11
N ILE A 268 28.28 -4.41 16.17
CA ILE A 268 26.96 -3.77 16.30
C ILE A 268 26.97 -2.24 16.15
N GLY A 269 28.14 -1.64 15.90
CA GLY A 269 28.27 -0.19 15.64
C GLY A 269 29.39 0.49 16.44
N GLY A 270 30.06 -0.22 17.33
CA GLY A 270 31.16 0.29 18.15
C GLY A 270 30.77 0.54 19.61
N LEU A 271 31.72 1.05 20.39
CA LEU A 271 31.58 1.21 21.85
C LEU A 271 30.53 2.26 22.26
N GLY A 272 30.20 3.22 21.37
CA GLY A 272 29.23 4.31 21.63
C GLY A 272 27.77 3.88 21.77
N VAL A 273 27.45 2.64 21.36
CA VAL A 273 26.08 2.09 21.41
C VAL A 273 25.95 0.85 22.30
N THR A 274 27.04 0.40 22.91
CA THR A 274 27.07 -0.87 23.64
C THR A 274 26.88 -0.63 25.14
N PRO A 275 25.83 -1.21 25.76
CA PRO A 275 25.60 -1.05 27.19
C PRO A 275 26.39 -2.05 28.04
N SER A 276 26.67 -1.74 29.31
CA SER A 276 27.34 -2.66 30.23
C SER A 276 26.82 -2.55 31.67
N GLY A 277 26.77 -3.70 32.36
CA GLY A 277 26.45 -3.79 33.78
C GLY A 277 27.46 -4.67 34.52
N ASN A 278 28.04 -4.15 35.59
CA ASN A 278 28.90 -4.89 36.52
C ASN A 278 28.05 -5.33 37.72
N ILE A 279 27.90 -6.63 37.90
CA ILE A 279 26.99 -7.25 38.87
C ILE A 279 27.82 -7.96 39.94
N GLY A 280 27.50 -7.68 41.20
CA GLY A 280 28.00 -8.40 42.38
C GLY A 280 26.84 -8.96 43.22
N GLU A 281 27.16 -9.64 44.32
CA GLU A 281 26.13 -10.26 45.19
C GLU A 281 25.27 -9.22 45.92
N GLY A 282 25.84 -8.06 46.25
CA GLY A 282 25.17 -7.01 47.04
C GLY A 282 25.01 -5.67 46.35
N ALA A 283 25.64 -5.46 45.19
CA ALA A 283 25.61 -4.20 44.47
C ALA A 283 25.74 -4.40 42.94
N ALA A 284 25.30 -3.42 42.17
CA ALA A 284 25.44 -3.38 40.72
C ALA A 284 25.80 -1.98 40.23
N VAL A 285 26.71 -1.89 39.25
CA VAL A 285 27.11 -0.63 38.61
C VAL A 285 26.99 -0.74 37.11
N PHE A 286 26.13 0.08 36.52
CA PHE A 286 25.89 0.16 35.09
C PHE A 286 26.71 1.28 34.49
N GLU A 287 27.41 1.03 33.38
CA GLU A 287 28.37 1.97 32.84
C GLU A 287 28.41 2.00 31.31
N SER A 288 28.75 3.18 30.76
CA SER A 288 29.11 3.30 29.36
C SER A 288 30.43 2.60 29.07
N VAL A 289 30.49 1.88 27.95
CA VAL A 289 31.66 1.09 27.55
C VAL A 289 32.81 1.96 26.98
N HIS A 290 32.47 3.05 26.31
CA HIS A 290 33.44 3.91 25.64
C HIS A 290 34.27 4.74 26.64
N GLY A 291 35.40 5.28 26.17
CA GLY A 291 36.26 6.20 26.94
C GLY A 291 35.68 7.62 27.08
N THR A 292 36.47 8.52 27.65
CA THR A 292 36.07 9.91 27.99
C THR A 292 35.94 10.85 26.79
N ALA A 293 36.43 10.47 25.60
CA ALA A 293 36.35 11.25 24.35
C ALA A 293 36.64 12.76 24.53
N PRO A 294 37.84 13.12 25.04
CA PRO A 294 38.16 14.50 25.44
C PRO A 294 38.14 15.50 24.27
N ASP A 295 38.27 15.03 23.03
CA ASP A 295 38.26 15.84 21.81
C ASP A 295 36.88 16.43 21.46
N ILE A 296 35.80 15.84 21.98
CA ILE A 296 34.41 16.31 21.76
C ILE A 296 33.69 16.71 23.05
N ALA A 297 34.33 16.57 24.22
CA ALA A 297 33.76 16.95 25.51
C ALA A 297 33.26 18.39 25.54
N GLY A 298 32.00 18.57 25.98
CA GLY A 298 31.36 19.89 26.12
C GLY A 298 30.97 20.56 24.80
N GLN A 299 31.09 19.85 23.66
CA GLN A 299 30.71 20.37 22.35
C GLN A 299 29.30 19.95 21.91
N ASP A 300 28.52 19.32 22.79
CA ASP A 300 27.17 18.78 22.51
C ASP A 300 27.19 17.75 21.36
N LYS A 301 28.31 17.05 21.14
CA LYS A 301 28.46 16.08 20.04
C LYS A 301 28.34 14.63 20.48
N ALA A 302 28.39 14.35 21.78
CA ALA A 302 28.40 12.99 22.27
C ALA A 302 27.08 12.26 22.03
N ASN A 303 27.20 10.97 21.76
CA ASN A 303 26.10 10.05 21.69
C ASN A 303 25.81 9.47 23.08
N PRO A 304 24.63 9.73 23.69
CA PRO A 304 24.32 9.20 25.01
C PRO A 304 23.87 7.73 25.01
N THR A 305 23.75 7.09 23.84
CA THR A 305 23.13 5.77 23.67
C THR A 305 23.71 4.68 24.59
N ALA A 306 25.04 4.53 24.67
CA ALA A 306 25.65 3.50 25.52
C ALA A 306 25.27 3.65 27.00
N LEU A 307 25.33 4.87 27.55
CA LEU A 307 24.96 5.10 28.94
C LEU A 307 23.45 4.96 29.15
N LEU A 308 22.64 5.43 28.19
CA LEU A 308 21.19 5.30 28.22
C LEU A 308 20.75 3.83 28.23
N LEU A 309 21.30 2.99 27.34
CA LEU A 309 20.99 1.55 27.32
C LEU A 309 21.53 0.82 28.57
N SER A 310 22.64 1.29 29.15
CA SER A 310 23.12 0.78 30.44
C SER A 310 22.15 1.15 31.58
N SER A 311 21.57 2.34 31.54
CA SER A 311 20.50 2.75 32.47
C SER A 311 19.20 1.96 32.27
N VAL A 312 18.91 1.48 31.06
CA VAL A 312 17.81 0.55 30.79
C VAL A 312 18.08 -0.81 31.45
N MET A 313 19.32 -1.33 31.37
CA MET A 313 19.71 -2.54 32.11
C MET A 313 19.57 -2.34 33.62
N MET A 314 19.91 -1.16 34.13
CA MET A 314 19.74 -0.79 35.53
C MET A 314 18.27 -0.81 35.97
N LEU A 315 17.36 -0.25 35.16
CA LEU A 315 15.93 -0.30 35.43
C LEU A 315 15.41 -1.73 35.47
N ARG A 316 15.85 -2.59 34.55
CA ARG A 316 15.50 -4.03 34.54
C ARG A 316 16.00 -4.73 35.80
N TYR A 317 17.24 -4.47 36.22
CA TYR A 317 17.81 -5.00 37.46
C TYR A 317 16.99 -4.59 38.70
N MET A 318 16.41 -3.39 38.69
CA MET A 318 15.55 -2.90 39.77
C MET A 318 14.07 -3.33 39.66
N ASN A 319 13.72 -4.25 38.75
CA ASN A 319 12.34 -4.66 38.46
C ASN A 319 11.43 -3.50 37.99
N LEU A 320 12.01 -2.51 37.31
CA LEU A 320 11.32 -1.39 36.66
C LEU A 320 11.24 -1.61 35.14
N GLY A 321 10.91 -2.83 34.71
CA GLY A 321 10.94 -3.26 33.31
C GLY A 321 10.06 -2.42 32.38
N THR A 322 8.90 -1.98 32.85
CA THR A 322 7.98 -1.12 32.08
C THR A 322 8.61 0.20 31.67
N TYR A 323 9.37 0.83 32.56
CA TYR A 323 10.12 2.05 32.26
C TYR A 323 11.30 1.77 31.33
N ALA A 324 11.97 0.64 31.53
CA ALA A 324 13.08 0.21 30.71
C ALA A 324 12.66 0.03 29.24
N ASP A 325 11.56 -0.70 28.99
CA ASP A 325 11.06 -0.98 27.65
C ASP A 325 10.60 0.28 26.93
N LYS A 326 9.99 1.23 27.67
CA LYS A 326 9.58 2.53 27.14
C LYS A 326 10.78 3.34 26.64
N ILE A 327 11.82 3.46 27.46
CA ILE A 327 13.02 4.23 27.13
C ILE A 327 13.82 3.55 26.01
N GLU A 328 13.96 2.23 26.07
CA GLU A 328 14.64 1.44 25.04
C GLU A 328 13.95 1.59 23.68
N LYS A 329 12.62 1.46 23.64
CA LYS A 329 11.85 1.64 22.41
C LYS A 329 12.01 3.06 21.85
N ALA A 330 11.86 4.09 22.69
CA ALA A 330 12.00 5.48 22.24
C ALA A 330 13.41 5.77 21.70
N CYS A 331 14.44 5.22 22.35
CA CYS A 331 15.84 5.29 21.88
C CYS A 331 16.01 4.60 20.52
N PHE A 332 15.50 3.37 20.36
CA PHE A 332 15.60 2.63 19.10
C PHE A 332 14.80 3.28 17.98
N ASP A 333 13.63 3.85 18.26
CA ASP A 333 12.83 4.57 17.28
C ASP A 333 13.57 5.84 16.80
N ALA A 334 14.19 6.60 17.72
CA ALA A 334 15.02 7.77 17.39
C ALA A 334 16.22 7.39 16.49
N ILE A 335 16.86 6.25 16.79
CA ILE A 335 17.95 5.71 15.94
C ILE A 335 17.40 5.18 14.62
N SER A 336 16.20 4.61 14.55
CA SER A 336 15.70 4.03 13.30
C SER A 336 15.26 5.09 12.29
N GLU A 337 14.56 6.12 12.74
CA GLU A 337 14.04 7.22 11.92
C GLU A 337 15.16 8.18 11.49
N GLY A 338 16.20 8.28 12.31
CA GLY A 338 17.46 8.94 11.99
C GLY A 338 17.40 10.45 11.88
N ASN A 339 16.42 11.11 12.51
CA ASN A 339 16.23 12.56 12.42
C ASN A 339 17.22 13.34 13.29
N ALA A 340 17.55 12.80 14.47
CA ALA A 340 18.49 13.41 15.42
C ALA A 340 19.73 12.53 15.69
N LYS A 341 20.05 11.59 14.79
CA LYS A 341 21.24 10.73 14.91
C LYS A 341 22.49 11.57 15.09
N THR A 342 23.29 11.25 16.11
CA THR A 342 24.63 11.81 16.27
C THR A 342 25.58 11.38 15.15
N ARG A 343 26.73 12.06 15.06
CA ARG A 343 27.69 11.89 13.96
C ARG A 343 28.23 10.47 13.80
N ASP A 344 28.49 9.80 14.92
CA ASP A 344 28.93 8.41 14.98
C ASP A 344 27.86 7.42 14.48
N LEU A 345 26.57 7.75 14.63
CA LEU A 345 25.44 7.00 14.07
C LEU A 345 25.14 7.36 12.60
N GLY A 346 25.97 8.19 11.97
CA GLY A 346 25.82 8.63 10.57
C GLY A 346 24.85 9.80 10.35
N GLY A 347 24.46 10.53 11.39
CA GLY A 347 23.64 11.74 11.28
C GLY A 347 24.41 13.03 11.60
N ASN A 348 23.68 14.14 11.76
CA ASN A 348 24.22 15.47 12.12
C ASN A 348 23.67 15.99 13.46
N GLY A 349 22.93 15.17 14.20
CA GLY A 349 22.34 15.51 15.49
C GLY A 349 23.40 15.76 16.57
N THR A 350 23.02 16.61 17.51
CA THR A 350 23.75 16.88 18.75
C THR A 350 23.22 16.01 19.89
N CYS A 351 23.96 15.89 20.99
CA CYS A 351 23.53 15.16 22.19
C CYS A 351 22.16 15.66 22.67
N SER A 352 22.01 16.99 22.75
CA SER A 352 20.77 17.65 23.14
C SER A 352 19.63 17.39 22.15
N SER A 353 19.89 17.43 20.83
CA SER A 353 18.85 17.16 19.83
C SER A 353 18.37 15.71 19.87
N PHE A 354 19.27 14.75 20.11
CA PHE A 354 18.94 13.33 20.24
C PHE A 354 18.11 13.07 21.50
N THR A 355 18.51 13.71 22.60
CA THR A 355 17.77 13.69 23.88
C THR A 355 16.35 14.26 23.69
N ALA A 356 16.23 15.40 23.01
CA ALA A 356 14.95 16.02 22.72
C ALA A 356 14.05 15.15 21.84
N ASP A 357 14.59 14.48 20.82
CA ASP A 357 13.84 13.56 19.94
C ASP A 357 13.28 12.33 20.69
N ILE A 358 14.01 11.83 21.69
CA ILE A 358 13.51 10.77 22.58
C ILE A 358 12.37 11.31 23.46
N CYS A 359 12.54 12.49 24.06
CA CYS A 359 11.52 13.12 24.91
C CYS A 359 10.27 13.59 24.14
N ALA A 360 10.42 13.87 22.84
CA ALA A 360 9.46 14.53 21.96
C ALA A 360 8.17 13.75 21.65
N ARG A 361 8.13 12.42 21.80
CA ARG A 361 7.08 11.58 21.21
C ARG A 361 5.71 11.68 21.94
N ILE A 362 5.05 12.86 21.89
CA ILE A 362 3.72 13.22 22.44
C ILE A 362 2.60 12.83 21.46
N PRO A 363 1.52 12.15 21.90
CA PRO A 363 0.37 11.85 21.04
C PRO A 363 -0.88 12.75 21.22
N PHE A 364 -1.77 12.72 20.21
CA PHE A 364 -3.19 13.07 20.29
C PHE A 364 -4.03 11.87 20.74
N ILE A 365 -5.02 12.11 21.61
CA ILE A 365 -6.00 11.12 22.08
C ILE A 365 -7.42 11.55 21.74
N PRO A 366 -8.36 10.63 21.46
CA PRO A 366 -9.75 10.99 21.19
C PRO A 366 -10.44 11.60 22.41
N ASP A 367 -11.26 12.62 22.19
CA ASP A 367 -12.12 13.22 23.20
C ASP A 367 -13.51 13.52 22.63
N SER A 368 -14.56 13.19 23.38
CA SER A 368 -15.94 13.30 22.90
C SER A 368 -16.43 14.74 22.71
N LYS A 369 -15.74 15.74 23.28
CA LYS A 369 -16.10 17.15 23.21
C LYS A 369 -15.14 17.94 22.32
N GLU A 370 -13.84 17.80 22.56
CA GLU A 370 -12.79 18.52 21.83
C GLU A 370 -12.36 17.78 20.54
N GLY A 371 -12.86 16.57 20.29
CA GLY A 371 -12.44 15.71 19.17
C GLY A 371 -11.12 15.01 19.45
N PHE A 372 -10.05 15.79 19.63
CA PHE A 372 -8.74 15.30 20.06
C PHE A 372 -8.11 16.22 21.11
N LEU A 373 -7.41 15.62 22.07
CA LEU A 373 -6.61 16.30 23.08
C LEU A 373 -5.15 15.89 22.97
N LEU A 374 -4.24 16.81 23.26
CA LEU A 374 -2.83 16.47 23.45
C LEU A 374 -2.68 15.78 24.80
N ALA A 375 -2.02 14.61 24.82
CA ALA A 375 -1.77 13.87 26.04
C ALA A 375 -0.34 13.34 26.10
N LYS A 376 0.14 13.10 27.31
CA LYS A 376 1.42 12.44 27.58
C LYS A 376 1.15 10.99 27.94
N ILE A 377 1.85 10.05 27.32
CA ILE A 377 1.73 8.62 27.67
C ILE A 377 2.26 8.40 29.09
N LEU A 378 1.39 7.97 30.00
CA LEU A 378 1.73 7.57 31.36
C LEU A 378 2.20 6.10 31.40
N PRO A 379 3.08 5.76 32.35
CA PRO A 379 3.60 4.40 32.50
C PRO A 379 2.61 3.52 33.28
N CYS A 380 1.64 2.90 32.60
CA CYS A 380 0.91 1.72 33.09
C CYS A 380 0.23 1.03 31.90
N LEU A 381 0.59 -0.24 31.63
CA LEU A 381 0.02 -1.10 30.59
C LEU A 381 -0.31 -2.44 31.24
N GLU A 382 -1.53 -2.58 31.75
CA GLU A 382 -2.12 -3.91 31.85
C GLU A 382 -3.02 -4.06 30.62
N ASN A 383 -2.70 -4.99 29.73
CA ASN A 383 -3.40 -5.23 28.45
C ASN A 383 -3.24 -4.10 27.40
N GLU A 384 -3.95 -4.21 26.28
CA GLU A 384 -3.90 -3.31 25.09
C GLU A 384 -4.26 -1.82 25.37
N LEU A 385 -4.48 -1.45 26.65
CA LEU A 385 -4.89 -0.14 27.14
C LEU A 385 -3.70 0.67 27.67
N VAL A 386 -3.47 1.84 27.09
CA VAL A 386 -2.43 2.80 27.46
C VAL A 386 -3.01 3.84 28.40
N LYS A 387 -2.40 4.04 29.58
CA LYS A 387 -2.72 5.16 30.47
C LYS A 387 -2.08 6.46 29.95
N LEU A 388 -2.82 7.56 29.93
CA LEU A 388 -2.46 8.83 29.29
C LEU A 388 -2.83 9.98 30.22
N GLN A 389 -2.01 11.04 30.27
CA GLN A 389 -2.28 12.28 31.01
C GLN A 389 -2.59 13.41 30.04
N ILE A 390 -3.78 14.00 30.12
CA ILE A 390 -4.17 15.13 29.28
C ILE A 390 -3.30 16.34 29.62
N CYS A 391 -2.73 17.01 28.61
CA CYS A 391 -1.81 18.13 28.81
C CYS A 391 -2.46 19.35 29.48
N ASP A 392 -3.74 19.62 29.20
CA ASP A 392 -4.42 20.82 29.67
C ASP A 392 -5.03 20.65 31.07
N THR A 393 -5.61 19.49 31.37
CA THR A 393 -6.31 19.22 32.64
C THR A 393 -5.49 18.40 33.62
N ASN A 394 -4.38 17.78 33.18
CA ASN A 394 -3.62 16.77 33.92
C ASN A 394 -4.42 15.52 34.34
N GLU A 395 -5.65 15.35 33.85
CA GLU A 395 -6.49 14.18 34.10
C GLU A 395 -5.90 12.93 33.42
N GLU A 396 -5.96 11.79 34.11
CA GLU A 396 -5.53 10.51 33.58
C GLU A 396 -6.69 9.79 32.87
N ARG A 397 -6.43 9.20 31.70
CA ARG A 397 -7.39 8.37 30.95
C ARG A 397 -6.71 7.13 30.40
N GLU A 398 -7.48 6.07 30.19
CA GLU A 398 -7.00 4.84 29.55
C GLU A 398 -7.61 4.74 28.14
N CYS A 399 -6.80 4.40 27.15
CA CYS A 399 -7.21 4.31 25.75
C CYS A 399 -6.44 3.21 25.03
N ASN A 400 -7.07 2.51 24.09
CA ASN A 400 -6.38 1.51 23.28
C ASN A 400 -5.32 2.17 22.39
N LEU A 401 -4.18 1.48 22.21
CA LEU A 401 -3.05 1.99 21.43
C LEU A 401 -3.45 2.40 20.00
N ASP A 402 -4.39 1.69 19.40
CA ASP A 402 -4.90 1.90 18.03
C ASP A 402 -5.62 3.24 17.83
N GLN A 403 -6.07 3.88 18.92
CA GLN A 403 -6.80 5.14 18.89
C GLN A 403 -5.89 6.37 19.07
N ILE A 404 -4.60 6.14 19.35
CA ILE A 404 -3.62 7.18 19.66
C ILE A 404 -2.96 7.65 18.36
N LEU A 405 -3.00 8.96 18.06
CA LEU A 405 -2.39 9.54 16.86
C LEU A 405 -1.10 10.29 17.20
N PRO A 406 -0.06 10.27 16.36
CA PRO A 406 1.17 11.03 16.60
C PRO A 406 0.91 12.55 16.53
N ALA A 407 1.51 13.32 17.44
CA ALA A 407 1.44 14.78 17.44
C ALA A 407 2.83 15.41 17.27
N ASP A 408 2.83 16.68 16.88
CA ASP A 408 4.03 17.51 16.86
C ASP A 408 4.25 18.16 18.24
N ASN A 409 5.48 18.55 18.56
CA ASN A 409 5.86 18.98 19.91
C ASN A 409 5.44 20.43 20.20
N GLU A 410 5.31 21.25 19.15
CA GLU A 410 5.06 22.67 19.29
C GLU A 410 3.58 22.92 19.65
N LYS A 411 3.36 23.55 20.81
CA LYS A 411 2.00 23.78 21.34
C LYS A 411 1.22 24.90 20.64
N ASP A 412 1.87 25.79 19.88
CA ASP A 412 1.22 26.93 19.23
C ASP A 412 1.44 27.00 17.72
N ILE A 413 1.51 25.83 17.09
CA ILE A 413 1.62 25.68 15.64
C ILE A 413 0.42 26.34 14.93
N ASP A 414 0.70 27.16 13.92
CA ASP A 414 -0.32 27.78 13.05
C ASP A 414 0.06 27.78 11.55
N TYR A 415 0.46 26.63 11.00
CA TYR A 415 0.85 26.51 9.58
C TYR A 415 -0.26 26.91 8.60
N ASP A 416 0.12 27.75 7.64
CA ASP A 416 -0.73 28.18 6.52
C ASP A 416 -1.16 27.01 5.62
N ASP A 417 -0.22 26.15 5.23
CA ASP A 417 -0.51 24.87 4.58
C ASP A 417 -0.31 23.75 5.59
N HIS A 418 -1.36 22.99 5.85
CA HIS A 418 -1.31 21.86 6.76
C HIS A 418 -0.32 20.80 6.29
N CYS A 419 -0.06 20.67 4.98
CA CYS A 419 0.95 19.75 4.44
C CYS A 419 2.40 20.14 4.82
N ALA A 420 2.62 21.31 5.42
CA ALA A 420 3.91 21.69 6.01
C ALA A 420 4.17 21.01 7.38
N MET A 421 3.15 20.40 8.01
CA MET A 421 3.32 19.64 9.24
C MET A 421 4.01 18.29 9.01
N LYS A 422 4.70 17.79 10.04
CA LYS A 422 5.38 16.50 10.02
C LYS A 422 4.42 15.31 10.00
N PHE A 423 3.34 15.38 10.79
CA PHE A 423 2.31 14.35 10.88
C PHE A 423 1.00 14.92 10.34
N LEU A 424 0.48 14.33 9.26
CA LEU A 424 -0.81 14.65 8.67
C LEU A 424 -1.83 13.60 9.12
N ASN A 425 -2.65 13.95 10.11
CA ASN A 425 -3.70 13.10 10.65
C ASN A 425 -4.88 13.96 11.13
N SER A 426 -5.99 13.31 11.51
CA SER A 426 -7.21 14.03 11.91
C SER A 426 -7.00 14.93 13.14
N GLY A 427 -6.20 14.49 14.12
CA GLY A 427 -5.85 15.28 15.31
C GLY A 427 -5.06 16.55 14.98
N SER A 428 -4.00 16.42 14.18
CA SER A 428 -3.16 17.56 13.75
C SER A 428 -3.92 18.57 12.89
N LEU A 429 -4.80 18.14 11.99
CA LEU A 429 -5.62 19.05 11.18
C LEU A 429 -6.61 19.83 12.06
N LEU A 430 -7.26 19.16 13.00
CA LEU A 430 -8.19 19.80 13.94
C LEU A 430 -7.44 20.81 14.81
N TYR A 431 -6.28 20.43 15.34
CA TYR A 431 -5.45 21.28 16.19
C TYR A 431 -4.94 22.53 15.47
N ASN A 432 -4.35 22.38 14.27
CA ASN A 432 -3.90 23.51 13.45
C ASN A 432 -5.08 24.45 13.10
N SER A 433 -6.23 23.85 12.73
CA SER A 433 -7.44 24.61 12.43
C SER A 433 -7.98 25.38 13.65
N LYS A 434 -7.94 24.79 14.84
CA LYS A 434 -8.33 25.41 16.11
C LYS A 434 -7.42 26.61 16.43
N ASN A 435 -6.10 26.41 16.41
CA ASN A 435 -5.14 27.48 16.71
C ASN A 435 -5.28 28.66 15.75
N ARG A 436 -5.38 28.38 14.45
CA ARG A 436 -5.60 29.42 13.43
C ARG A 436 -6.93 30.14 13.62
N PHE A 437 -8.03 29.41 13.86
CA PHE A 437 -9.34 29.99 14.14
C PHE A 437 -9.31 30.93 15.35
N MET A 438 -8.69 30.50 16.46
CA MET A 438 -8.54 31.32 17.66
C MET A 438 -7.71 32.59 17.43
N LYS A 439 -6.76 32.54 16.47
CA LYS A 439 -5.97 33.69 16.00
C LYS A 439 -6.68 34.53 14.92
N ASN A 440 -7.99 34.34 14.70
CA ASN A 440 -8.79 34.96 13.61
C ASN A 440 -8.29 34.64 12.18
N LYS A 441 -7.46 33.61 12.01
CA LYS A 441 -7.02 33.10 10.70
C LYS A 441 -7.96 31.96 10.27
N ILE A 442 -9.05 32.30 9.58
CA ILE A 442 -10.13 31.34 9.27
C ILE A 442 -9.84 30.39 8.10
N TYR A 443 -8.75 30.64 7.36
CA TYR A 443 -8.39 29.93 6.16
C TYR A 443 -7.14 29.08 6.38
N THR A 444 -7.15 27.85 5.86
CA THR A 444 -6.01 26.90 5.94
C THR A 444 -5.94 26.10 4.64
N TYR A 445 -4.76 25.96 4.05
CA TYR A 445 -4.59 25.05 2.91
C TYR A 445 -4.42 23.62 3.39
N VAL A 446 -4.95 22.67 2.62
CA VAL A 446 -4.56 21.26 2.64
C VAL A 446 -4.19 20.92 1.21
N ALA A 447 -2.90 21.06 0.89
CA ALA A 447 -2.39 21.04 -0.47
C ALA A 447 -3.12 22.06 -1.38
N ASN A 448 -4.00 21.59 -2.26
CA ASN A 448 -4.75 22.42 -3.22
C ASN A 448 -6.17 22.79 -2.77
N ILE A 449 -6.59 22.31 -1.60
CA ILE A 449 -7.92 22.53 -1.05
C ILE A 449 -7.84 23.65 -0.02
N LEU A 450 -8.80 24.57 -0.04
CA LEU A 450 -8.93 25.59 1.00
C LEU A 450 -9.99 25.19 2.02
N ILE A 451 -9.60 25.10 3.28
CA ILE A 451 -10.54 25.03 4.40
C ILE A 451 -10.89 26.45 4.83
N SER A 452 -12.18 26.72 5.06
CA SER A 452 -12.72 27.99 5.50
C SER A 452 -13.64 27.78 6.70
N ILE A 453 -13.30 28.31 7.87
CA ILE A 453 -14.13 28.18 9.08
C ILE A 453 -14.94 29.46 9.28
N ASN A 454 -16.27 29.37 9.35
CA ASN A 454 -17.11 30.56 9.52
C ASN A 454 -16.83 31.23 10.88
N PRO A 455 -16.36 32.49 10.97
CA PRO A 455 -16.09 33.14 12.25
C PRO A 455 -17.35 33.60 13.01
N HIS A 456 -18.52 33.63 12.36
CA HIS A 456 -19.77 34.25 12.88
C HIS A 456 -19.60 35.73 13.31
N LYS A 457 -18.57 36.42 12.82
CA LYS A 457 -18.31 37.84 13.00
C LYS A 457 -17.53 38.39 11.79
N SER A 458 -17.61 39.69 11.56
CA SER A 458 -16.75 40.36 10.59
C SER A 458 -15.31 40.44 11.13
N ILE A 459 -14.34 40.14 10.26
CA ILE A 459 -12.91 40.29 10.57
C ILE A 459 -12.41 41.51 9.80
N THR A 460 -11.85 42.48 10.52
CA THR A 460 -11.33 43.73 9.95
C THR A 460 -10.24 43.43 8.92
N GLU A 461 -10.20 44.21 7.85
CA GLU A 461 -9.20 44.13 6.76
C GLU A 461 -9.20 42.85 5.89
N LEU A 462 -10.02 41.84 6.20
CA LEU A 462 -9.97 40.55 5.49
C LEU A 462 -10.37 40.62 4.00
N TYR A 463 -11.40 41.43 3.66
CA TYR A 463 -11.93 41.53 2.30
C TYR A 463 -11.87 42.96 1.73
N THR A 464 -10.80 43.69 2.05
CA THR A 464 -10.62 45.06 1.56
C THR A 464 -10.12 45.10 0.11
N PRO A 465 -10.36 46.20 -0.63
CA PRO A 465 -9.76 46.41 -1.95
C PRO A 465 -8.22 46.31 -1.92
N LYS A 466 -7.60 46.73 -0.81
CA LYS A 466 -6.16 46.56 -0.57
C LYS A 466 -5.77 45.09 -0.59
N THR A 467 -6.50 44.23 0.12
CA THR A 467 -6.27 42.78 0.12
C THR A 467 -6.43 42.17 -1.27
N ILE A 468 -7.42 42.61 -2.06
CA ILE A 468 -7.59 42.17 -3.46
C ILE A 468 -6.33 42.50 -4.28
N TYR A 469 -5.81 43.72 -4.14
CA TYR A 469 -4.58 44.15 -4.83
C TYR A 469 -3.35 43.32 -4.39
N GLU A 470 -3.24 42.97 -3.11
CA GLU A 470 -2.10 42.19 -2.58
C GLU A 470 -2.05 40.76 -3.12
N TYR A 471 -3.20 40.12 -3.33
CA TYR A 471 -3.28 38.75 -3.87
C TYR A 471 -3.16 38.69 -5.40
N SER A 472 -3.41 39.79 -6.10
CA SER A 472 -3.37 39.86 -7.56
C SER A 472 -2.00 39.47 -8.12
N GLY A 473 -1.98 38.51 -9.05
CA GLY A 473 -0.77 38.01 -9.70
C GLY A 473 0.13 37.12 -8.81
N LYS A 474 -0.30 36.74 -7.60
CA LYS A 474 0.47 35.87 -6.70
C LYS A 474 0.10 34.40 -6.88
N SER A 475 1.11 33.53 -6.93
CA SER A 475 0.90 32.08 -6.93
C SER A 475 0.41 31.58 -5.57
N LEU A 476 -0.27 30.43 -5.57
CA LEU A 476 -0.70 29.74 -4.34
C LEU A 476 0.50 29.49 -3.41
N GLY A 477 0.35 29.78 -2.12
CA GLY A 477 1.38 29.57 -1.09
C GLY A 477 2.38 30.72 -0.93
N VAL A 478 2.43 31.70 -1.84
CA VAL A 478 3.25 32.92 -1.67
C VAL A 478 2.67 33.83 -0.58
N MET A 479 1.34 33.96 -0.60
CA MET A 479 0.58 34.68 0.41
C MET A 479 -0.14 33.69 1.33
N PRO A 480 -0.50 34.11 2.55
CA PRO A 480 -1.27 33.27 3.47
C PRO A 480 -2.59 32.76 2.84
N PRO A 481 -3.18 31.68 3.38
CA PRO A 481 -4.41 31.09 2.89
C PRO A 481 -5.53 32.10 2.83
N HIS A 482 -6.14 32.21 1.66
CA HIS A 482 -7.26 33.12 1.46
C HIS A 482 -8.11 32.67 0.28
N ILE A 483 -9.39 33.03 0.30
CA ILE A 483 -10.32 32.71 -0.78
C ILE A 483 -9.89 33.34 -2.12
N PHE A 484 -9.27 34.51 -2.06
CA PHE A 484 -8.70 35.21 -3.22
C PHE A 484 -7.56 34.44 -3.87
N ALA A 485 -6.74 33.72 -3.11
CA ALA A 485 -5.67 32.90 -3.69
C ALA A 485 -6.21 31.74 -4.54
N ILE A 486 -7.38 31.19 -4.18
CA ILE A 486 -8.05 30.16 -4.98
C ILE A 486 -8.64 30.76 -6.26
N ALA A 487 -9.22 31.97 -6.17
CA ALA A 487 -9.72 32.70 -7.33
C ALA A 487 -8.58 33.07 -8.30
N GLU A 488 -7.46 33.57 -7.78
CA GLU A 488 -6.24 33.88 -8.52
C GLU A 488 -5.63 32.64 -9.18
N LYS A 489 -5.56 31.53 -8.44
CA LYS A 489 -5.09 30.24 -8.98
C LYS A 489 -5.98 29.78 -10.14
N ALA A 490 -7.30 29.81 -9.97
CA ALA A 490 -8.23 29.46 -11.04
C ALA A 490 -8.01 30.35 -12.28
N TYR A 491 -7.88 31.67 -12.11
CA TYR A 491 -7.59 32.57 -13.22
C TYR A 491 -6.27 32.23 -13.93
N ASN A 492 -5.19 32.02 -13.18
CA ASN A 492 -3.88 31.71 -13.75
C ASN A 492 -3.86 30.37 -14.48
N GLU A 493 -4.54 29.35 -13.95
CA GLU A 493 -4.68 28.05 -14.63
C GLU A 493 -5.54 28.15 -15.89
N MET A 494 -6.64 28.92 -15.86
CA MET A 494 -7.44 29.20 -17.05
C MET A 494 -6.59 29.85 -18.15
N LYS A 495 -5.80 30.86 -17.78
CA LYS A 495 -4.92 31.58 -18.71
C LYS A 495 -3.83 30.67 -19.28
N ARG A 496 -3.22 29.82 -18.44
CA ARG A 496 -2.10 28.92 -18.77
C ARG A 496 -2.54 27.75 -19.64
N TYR A 497 -3.62 27.06 -19.25
CA TYR A 497 -4.08 25.84 -19.92
C TYR A 497 -5.14 26.11 -21.00
N LYS A 498 -5.63 27.35 -21.12
CA LYS A 498 -6.73 27.73 -22.02
C LYS A 498 -7.96 26.84 -21.83
N LEU A 499 -8.20 26.43 -20.59
CA LEU A 499 -9.29 25.56 -20.16
C LEU A 499 -10.12 26.28 -19.10
N SER A 500 -11.44 26.28 -19.24
CA SER A 500 -12.35 26.80 -18.21
C SER A 500 -12.11 26.14 -16.85
N GLN A 501 -12.42 26.89 -15.79
CA GLN A 501 -12.20 26.46 -14.41
C GLN A 501 -13.49 26.47 -13.63
N SER A 502 -13.57 25.68 -12.57
CA SER A 502 -14.67 25.63 -11.64
C SER A 502 -14.14 25.65 -10.21
N ILE A 503 -14.78 26.44 -9.35
CA ILE A 503 -14.52 26.47 -7.91
C ILE A 503 -15.76 25.92 -7.22
N VAL A 504 -15.61 24.77 -6.56
CA VAL A 504 -16.71 24.09 -5.85
C VAL A 504 -16.64 24.49 -4.38
N VAL A 505 -17.62 25.28 -3.94
CA VAL A 505 -17.78 25.68 -2.54
C VAL A 505 -18.79 24.76 -1.87
N SER A 506 -18.36 24.04 -0.85
CA SER A 506 -19.16 23.00 -0.20
C SER A 506 -18.96 23.01 1.31
N GLY A 507 -19.91 22.44 2.05
CA GLY A 507 -19.94 22.46 3.51
C GLY A 507 -21.37 22.42 4.05
N GLU A 508 -21.52 22.16 5.35
CA GLU A 508 -22.82 22.15 6.01
C GLU A 508 -23.57 23.50 5.88
N SER A 509 -24.89 23.50 6.12
CA SER A 509 -25.65 24.74 6.16
C SER A 509 -25.18 25.67 7.29
N GLY A 510 -25.08 26.96 6.99
CA GLY A 510 -24.51 27.97 7.90
C GLY A 510 -22.97 28.02 7.92
N ALA A 511 -22.25 27.20 7.16
CA ALA A 511 -20.78 27.19 7.13
C ALA A 511 -20.14 28.36 6.36
N GLY A 512 -20.91 29.28 5.76
CA GLY A 512 -20.38 30.45 5.04
C GLY A 512 -20.09 30.24 3.53
N LYS A 513 -20.74 29.24 2.90
CA LYS A 513 -20.56 28.93 1.46
C LYS A 513 -20.90 30.12 0.55
N THR A 514 -22.10 30.67 0.73
CA THR A 514 -22.61 31.77 -0.09
C THR A 514 -21.74 33.03 0.04
N GLU A 515 -21.26 33.33 1.24
CA GLU A 515 -20.33 34.45 1.46
C GLU A 515 -18.98 34.20 0.79
N SER A 516 -18.44 32.97 0.88
CA SER A 516 -17.22 32.60 0.17
C SER A 516 -17.36 32.76 -1.35
N GLN A 517 -18.51 32.36 -1.92
CA GLN A 517 -18.81 32.57 -3.34
C GLN A 517 -18.84 34.06 -3.68
N LYS A 518 -19.53 34.90 -2.89
CA LYS A 518 -19.58 36.36 -3.12
C LYS A 518 -18.17 36.97 -3.17
N GLN A 519 -17.29 36.57 -2.25
CA GLN A 519 -15.91 37.06 -2.22
C GLN A 519 -15.08 36.58 -3.43
N ILE A 520 -15.27 35.34 -3.90
CA ILE A 520 -14.62 34.85 -5.13
C ILE A 520 -15.05 35.70 -6.34
N LEU A 521 -16.37 35.90 -6.50
CA LEU A 521 -16.92 36.64 -7.63
C LEU A 521 -16.44 38.10 -7.61
N ARG A 522 -16.45 38.73 -6.44
CA ARG A 522 -15.90 40.07 -6.22
C ARG A 522 -14.44 40.16 -6.66
N TYR A 523 -13.59 39.25 -6.17
CA TYR A 523 -12.17 39.25 -6.54
C TYR A 523 -11.95 39.16 -8.04
N ILE A 524 -12.67 38.27 -8.73
CA ILE A 524 -12.54 38.07 -10.17
C ILE A 524 -12.98 39.33 -10.93
N CYS A 525 -14.12 39.91 -10.57
CA CYS A 525 -14.66 41.04 -11.30
C CYS A 525 -13.90 42.34 -11.01
N GLU A 526 -13.44 42.57 -9.78
CA GLU A 526 -12.65 43.76 -9.41
C GLU A 526 -11.25 43.72 -10.06
N SER A 527 -10.66 42.52 -10.19
CA SER A 527 -9.34 42.31 -10.79
C SER A 527 -9.33 42.41 -12.32
N TRP A 528 -10.34 41.85 -13.01
CA TRP A 528 -10.33 41.72 -14.49
C TRP A 528 -11.60 42.23 -15.19
N GLY A 529 -12.55 42.80 -14.46
CA GLY A 529 -13.83 43.31 -14.98
C GLY A 529 -13.86 44.79 -15.30
N LYS A 530 -12.77 45.54 -15.09
CA LYS A 530 -12.72 47.01 -15.34
C LYS A 530 -13.17 47.42 -16.76
N THR A 531 -12.89 46.58 -17.75
CA THR A 531 -13.25 46.81 -19.16
C THR A 531 -14.71 46.42 -19.47
N ALA A 532 -15.33 45.57 -18.65
CA ALA A 532 -16.65 45.00 -18.88
C ALA A 532 -17.80 45.89 -18.37
N GLY A 533 -17.49 47.10 -17.89
CA GLY A 533 -18.40 47.93 -17.12
C GLY A 533 -18.67 47.36 -15.71
N ASN A 534 -19.75 47.80 -15.08
CA ASN A 534 -20.12 47.40 -13.72
C ASN A 534 -20.73 45.97 -13.65
N ILE A 535 -20.07 44.98 -14.27
CA ILE A 535 -20.54 43.58 -14.27
C ILE A 535 -20.56 43.00 -12.85
N GLU A 536 -19.55 43.33 -12.04
CA GLU A 536 -19.49 42.94 -10.63
C GLU A 536 -20.74 43.40 -9.90
N GLN A 537 -21.01 44.70 -10.03
CA GLN A 537 -22.12 45.36 -9.39
C GLN A 537 -23.43 44.73 -9.86
N ARG A 538 -23.59 44.45 -11.16
CA ARG A 538 -24.79 43.75 -11.67
C ARG A 538 -24.95 42.34 -11.07
N ILE A 539 -23.91 41.53 -11.04
CA ILE A 539 -23.98 40.16 -10.48
C ILE A 539 -24.30 40.23 -8.99
N LEU A 540 -23.61 41.10 -8.24
CA LEU A 540 -23.85 41.26 -6.80
C LEU A 540 -25.23 41.87 -6.50
N GLU A 541 -25.72 42.81 -7.32
CA GLU A 541 -27.03 43.44 -7.22
C GLU A 541 -28.17 42.47 -7.55
N THR A 542 -27.92 41.40 -8.30
CA THR A 542 -28.93 40.36 -8.55
C THR A 542 -29.07 39.36 -7.39
N ASN A 543 -28.10 39.28 -6.47
CA ASN A 543 -28.17 38.33 -5.35
C ASN A 543 -29.42 38.50 -4.47
N PRO A 544 -29.86 39.71 -4.07
CA PRO A 544 -31.11 39.91 -3.34
C PRO A 544 -32.32 39.23 -4.00
N ILE A 545 -32.36 39.15 -5.33
CA ILE A 545 -33.45 38.50 -6.07
C ILE A 545 -33.40 36.99 -5.84
N LEU A 546 -32.23 36.39 -6.04
CA LEU A 546 -32.04 34.95 -5.84
C LEU A 546 -32.24 34.55 -4.37
N GLU A 547 -31.81 35.39 -3.43
CA GLU A 547 -32.01 35.16 -2.00
C GLU A 547 -33.50 35.26 -1.61
N ALA A 548 -34.24 36.23 -2.15
CA ALA A 548 -35.67 36.35 -1.87
C ALA A 548 -36.48 35.12 -2.33
N PHE A 549 -36.24 34.66 -3.58
CA PHE A 549 -37.02 33.58 -4.18
C PHE A 549 -36.47 32.17 -3.91
N GLY A 550 -35.18 32.06 -3.60
CA GLY A 550 -34.49 30.78 -3.46
C GLY A 550 -34.00 30.45 -2.05
N ASN A 551 -33.99 31.41 -1.12
CA ASN A 551 -33.54 31.18 0.25
C ASN A 551 -34.70 31.19 1.26
N ALA A 552 -34.51 30.47 2.35
CA ALA A 552 -35.45 30.36 3.46
C ALA A 552 -34.74 30.16 4.80
N LYS A 553 -35.46 30.39 5.90
CA LYS A 553 -34.99 30.03 7.26
C LYS A 553 -35.14 28.52 7.45
N THR A 554 -34.04 27.84 7.77
CA THR A 554 -34.03 26.49 8.35
C THR A 554 -33.74 26.54 9.85
N ILE A 555 -33.82 25.39 10.52
CA ILE A 555 -33.42 25.26 11.93
C ILE A 555 -31.94 25.68 12.12
N ARG A 556 -31.10 25.47 11.09
CA ARG A 556 -29.64 25.64 11.17
C ARG A 556 -29.10 26.88 10.50
N ASN A 557 -29.90 27.69 9.81
CA ASN A 557 -29.47 28.90 9.12
C ASN A 557 -30.68 29.78 8.78
N ASN A 558 -30.60 31.08 9.07
CA ASN A 558 -31.69 32.01 8.81
C ASN A 558 -31.86 32.38 7.33
N ASN A 559 -30.78 32.35 6.54
CA ASN A 559 -30.76 32.64 5.09
C ASN A 559 -30.16 31.45 4.32
N SER A 560 -30.81 30.28 4.38
CA SER A 560 -30.33 29.07 3.73
C SER A 560 -30.78 29.01 2.28
N SER A 561 -29.83 28.94 1.34
CA SER A 561 -30.12 28.60 -0.05
C SER A 561 -30.79 27.22 -0.13
N ARG A 562 -31.98 27.15 -0.73
CA ARG A 562 -32.71 25.90 -0.99
C ARG A 562 -32.74 25.55 -2.49
N PHE A 563 -31.68 25.96 -3.18
CA PHE A 563 -31.34 25.63 -4.56
C PHE A 563 -29.82 25.66 -4.71
N GLY A 564 -29.29 25.01 -5.74
CA GLY A 564 -27.90 25.14 -6.16
C GLY A 564 -27.74 26.25 -7.19
N LYS A 565 -26.68 27.04 -7.09
CA LYS A 565 -26.33 28.08 -8.07
C LYS A 565 -24.93 27.88 -8.60
N PHE A 566 -24.80 27.94 -9.91
CA PHE A 566 -23.53 27.94 -10.61
C PHE A 566 -23.40 29.25 -11.38
N VAL A 567 -22.50 30.11 -10.91
CA VAL A 567 -22.28 31.43 -11.49
C VAL A 567 -21.00 31.38 -12.31
N GLU A 568 -21.11 31.62 -13.61
CA GLU A 568 -20.02 31.60 -14.58
C GLU A 568 -19.60 33.02 -14.90
N ILE A 569 -18.31 33.33 -14.74
CA ILE A 569 -17.70 34.55 -15.25
C ILE A 569 -16.98 34.20 -16.55
N HIS A 570 -17.42 34.80 -17.65
CA HIS A 570 -16.90 34.53 -19.00
C HIS A 570 -15.78 35.50 -19.35
N PHE A 571 -14.77 34.97 -20.05
CA PHE A 571 -13.58 35.69 -20.45
C PHE A 571 -13.38 35.63 -21.96
N ASN A 572 -12.92 36.75 -22.54
CA ASN A 572 -12.49 36.82 -23.93
C ASN A 572 -11.09 36.22 -24.16
N GLN A 573 -10.63 36.31 -25.40
CA GLN A 573 -9.31 35.82 -25.81
C GLN A 573 -8.13 36.56 -25.14
N SER A 574 -8.32 37.82 -24.71
CA SER A 574 -7.34 38.58 -23.93
C SER A 574 -7.43 38.32 -22.41
N ASN A 575 -8.29 37.39 -21.97
CA ASN A 575 -8.55 37.00 -20.58
C ASN A 575 -9.12 38.14 -19.71
N HIS A 576 -9.86 39.08 -20.30
CA HIS A 576 -10.69 40.03 -19.56
C HIS A 576 -12.10 39.49 -19.43
N VAL A 577 -12.80 39.87 -18.35
CA VAL A 577 -14.20 39.51 -18.16
C VAL A 577 -15.03 40.17 -19.26
N THR A 578 -15.89 39.41 -19.92
CA THR A 578 -16.85 39.93 -20.92
C THR A 578 -18.30 39.78 -20.50
N GLY A 579 -18.59 38.84 -19.60
CA GLY A 579 -19.94 38.42 -19.32
C GLY A 579 -20.09 37.58 -18.07
N GLY A 580 -21.34 37.35 -17.68
CA GLY A 580 -21.72 36.44 -16.62
C GLY A 580 -22.87 35.54 -17.06
N TYR A 581 -22.98 34.35 -16.47
CA TYR A 581 -24.14 33.47 -16.66
C TYR A 581 -24.46 32.74 -15.35
N VAL A 582 -25.70 32.81 -14.91
CA VAL A 582 -26.20 32.16 -13.70
C VAL A 582 -27.07 30.98 -14.09
N SER A 583 -26.61 29.78 -13.76
CA SER A 583 -27.42 28.57 -13.80
C SER A 583 -27.93 28.27 -12.40
N HIS A 584 -29.21 27.96 -12.28
CA HIS A 584 -29.78 27.45 -11.05
C HIS A 584 -30.16 25.97 -11.23
N TYR A 585 -30.08 25.21 -10.15
CA TYR A 585 -30.39 23.79 -10.14
C TYR A 585 -31.13 23.44 -8.84
N LEU A 586 -31.93 22.38 -8.85
CA LEU A 586 -32.39 21.72 -7.61
C LEU A 586 -33.23 22.62 -6.67
N LEU A 587 -34.08 23.51 -7.19
CA LEU A 587 -34.99 24.31 -6.36
C LEU A 587 -35.96 23.41 -5.55
N GLU A 588 -36.01 23.58 -4.24
CA GLU A 588 -36.91 22.84 -3.34
C GLU A 588 -38.37 23.33 -3.45
N LYS A 589 -39.06 22.97 -4.53
CA LYS A 589 -40.43 23.45 -4.81
C LYS A 589 -41.44 23.02 -3.75
N SER A 590 -41.26 21.86 -3.13
CA SER A 590 -42.20 21.37 -2.11
C SER A 590 -42.23 22.22 -0.84
N ARG A 591 -41.18 23.01 -0.57
CA ARG A 591 -41.18 23.98 0.54
C ARG A 591 -42.32 24.99 0.46
N ILE A 592 -42.77 25.30 -0.75
CA ILE A 592 -43.85 26.28 -0.97
C ILE A 592 -45.13 25.80 -0.30
N VAL A 593 -45.42 24.50 -0.36
CA VAL A 593 -46.67 23.92 0.15
C VAL A 593 -46.52 23.34 1.56
N GLN A 594 -45.29 23.05 1.99
CA GLN A 594 -45.02 22.44 3.29
C GLN A 594 -43.63 22.82 3.84
N GLN A 595 -43.57 23.22 5.11
CA GLN A 595 -42.36 23.47 5.87
C GLN A 595 -42.49 22.90 7.29
N ALA A 596 -41.37 22.69 7.98
CA ALA A 596 -41.38 22.32 9.39
C ALA A 596 -41.78 23.52 10.28
N SER A 597 -42.27 23.25 11.50
CA SER A 597 -42.77 24.27 12.43
C SER A 597 -41.75 25.32 12.85
N GLU A 598 -40.47 24.95 12.88
CA GLU A 598 -39.35 25.85 13.23
C GLU A 598 -38.70 26.53 12.01
N GLU A 599 -39.23 26.28 10.81
CA GLU A 599 -38.71 26.82 9.55
C GLU A 599 -39.66 27.84 8.93
N ARG A 600 -39.13 28.64 7.99
CA ARG A 600 -39.95 29.51 7.14
C ARG A 600 -40.09 28.91 5.74
N ASN A 601 -41.11 29.40 5.06
CA ASN A 601 -41.18 29.35 3.60
C ASN A 601 -40.13 30.32 3.00
N TYR A 602 -40.06 30.41 1.66
CA TYR A 602 -39.14 31.34 0.99
C TYR A 602 -39.32 32.78 1.44
N HIS A 603 -38.21 33.54 1.50
CA HIS A 603 -38.20 34.91 2.04
C HIS A 603 -39.15 35.85 1.29
N ILE A 604 -39.37 35.64 -0.01
CA ILE A 604 -40.25 36.47 -0.85
C ILE A 604 -41.67 36.61 -0.27
N PHE A 605 -42.22 35.55 0.34
CA PHE A 605 -43.55 35.61 0.95
C PHE A 605 -43.59 36.58 2.14
N TYR A 606 -42.55 36.55 2.98
CA TYR A 606 -42.46 37.41 4.16
C TYR A 606 -42.09 38.84 3.77
N GLN A 607 -41.20 39.02 2.78
CA GLN A 607 -40.85 40.32 2.24
C GLN A 607 -42.07 41.02 1.61
N LEU A 608 -42.90 40.29 0.85
CA LEU A 608 -44.16 40.82 0.31
C LEU A 608 -45.09 41.31 1.43
N LEU A 609 -45.35 40.47 2.44
CA LEU A 609 -46.26 40.83 3.54
C LEU A 609 -45.71 41.96 4.42
N ALA A 610 -44.39 42.06 4.56
CA ALA A 610 -43.73 43.10 5.36
C ALA A 610 -43.68 44.45 4.63
N GLY A 611 -43.41 44.44 3.32
CA GLY A 611 -43.04 45.63 2.56
C GLY A 611 -44.08 46.16 1.57
N ALA A 612 -45.14 45.40 1.25
CA ALA A 612 -46.19 45.86 0.33
C ALA A 612 -46.84 47.18 0.78
N SER A 613 -47.16 48.04 -0.18
CA SER A 613 -47.92 49.28 0.08
C SER A 613 -49.36 48.96 0.51
N GLU A 614 -50.03 49.90 1.19
CA GLU A 614 -51.44 49.73 1.55
C GLU A 614 -52.34 49.54 0.32
N GLU A 615 -51.97 50.14 -0.81
CA GLU A 615 -52.62 49.94 -2.11
C GLU A 615 -52.53 48.48 -2.55
N TRP A 616 -51.32 47.91 -2.57
CA TRP A 616 -51.13 46.51 -2.98
C TRP A 616 -51.69 45.52 -1.96
N ILE A 617 -51.67 45.84 -0.67
CA ILE A 617 -52.31 45.01 0.37
C ILE A 617 -53.82 44.90 0.10
N LYS A 618 -54.48 46.02 -0.22
CA LYS A 618 -55.91 46.01 -0.56
C LYS A 618 -56.15 45.32 -1.91
N GLU A 619 -55.36 45.63 -2.93
CA GLU A 619 -55.53 45.08 -4.29
C GLU A 619 -55.32 43.55 -4.35
N PHE A 620 -54.28 43.07 -3.66
CA PHE A 620 -53.91 41.66 -3.59
C PHE A 620 -54.61 40.90 -2.46
N CYS A 621 -55.51 41.56 -1.71
CA CYS A 621 -56.19 41.02 -0.54
C CYS A 621 -55.23 40.33 0.44
N LEU A 622 -54.16 41.04 0.84
CA LEU A 622 -53.13 40.50 1.72
C LEU A 622 -53.57 40.52 3.19
N GLY A 623 -53.39 39.40 3.89
CA GLY A 623 -53.66 39.22 5.31
C GLY A 623 -52.38 39.07 6.15
N SER A 624 -52.53 38.54 7.36
CA SER A 624 -51.40 38.23 8.25
C SER A 624 -50.70 36.92 7.86
N ILE A 625 -49.55 36.62 8.48
CA ILE A 625 -48.84 35.36 8.17
C ILE A 625 -49.73 34.13 8.45
N GLU A 626 -50.55 34.17 9.50
CA GLU A 626 -51.41 33.03 9.90
C GLU A 626 -52.61 32.82 8.98
N SER A 627 -53.01 33.83 8.20
CA SER A 627 -54.14 33.68 7.26
C SER A 627 -53.82 32.79 6.06
N TYR A 628 -52.55 32.40 5.87
CA TYR A 628 -52.12 31.60 4.72
C TYR A 628 -51.68 30.21 5.13
N ASN A 629 -52.32 29.19 4.56
CA ASN A 629 -52.04 27.78 4.84
C ASN A 629 -50.57 27.40 4.57
N TYR A 630 -49.96 27.98 3.54
CA TYR A 630 -48.55 27.78 3.18
C TYR A 630 -47.55 28.47 4.12
N LEU A 631 -48.01 29.33 5.04
CA LEU A 631 -47.14 30.01 6.00
C LEU A 631 -47.43 29.62 7.45
N LYS A 632 -48.71 29.43 7.80
CA LYS A 632 -49.19 29.23 9.18
C LYS A 632 -48.57 28.03 9.92
N ASN A 633 -48.10 27.03 9.19
CA ASN A 633 -47.51 25.81 9.76
C ASN A 633 -46.00 25.95 10.05
N GLY A 634 -45.38 27.08 9.70
CA GLY A 634 -43.98 27.38 9.99
C GLY A 634 -43.83 28.52 11.01
N VAL A 635 -42.70 29.21 10.97
CA VAL A 635 -42.42 30.35 11.84
C VAL A 635 -43.19 31.59 11.38
N LYS A 636 -44.04 32.10 12.28
CA LYS A 636 -44.99 33.19 12.03
C LYS A 636 -44.47 34.59 12.39
N LYS A 637 -43.15 34.77 12.33
CA LYS A 637 -42.46 36.01 12.73
C LYS A 637 -41.64 36.56 11.56
N PHE A 638 -41.59 37.87 11.45
CA PHE A 638 -40.72 38.57 10.50
C PHE A 638 -39.29 38.69 11.07
N PHE A 639 -38.28 38.65 10.21
CA PHE A 639 -36.95 39.15 10.58
C PHE A 639 -36.91 40.65 10.40
N THR A 640 -36.59 41.40 11.44
CA THR A 640 -36.54 42.86 11.37
C THR A 640 -35.84 43.46 12.59
N THR A 641 -35.69 44.78 12.60
CA THR A 641 -35.25 45.57 13.75
C THR A 641 -36.47 46.17 14.46
N SER A 642 -36.30 46.63 15.71
CA SER A 642 -37.38 47.31 16.44
C SER A 642 -37.94 48.52 15.67
N GLU A 643 -37.08 49.22 14.94
CA GLU A 643 -37.44 50.39 14.13
C GLU A 643 -38.24 50.02 12.88
N ASP A 644 -37.80 49.01 12.13
CA ASP A 644 -38.48 48.59 10.90
C ASP A 644 -39.74 47.76 11.18
N PHE A 645 -39.79 47.03 12.30
CA PHE A 645 -40.99 46.33 12.73
C PHE A 645 -42.18 47.28 12.87
N LYS A 646 -41.97 48.51 13.37
CA LYS A 646 -43.03 49.53 13.49
C LYS A 646 -43.58 49.96 12.13
N LYS A 647 -42.76 49.91 11.07
CA LYS A 647 -43.12 50.31 9.70
C LYS A 647 -43.91 49.22 8.96
N ILE A 648 -43.82 47.96 9.40
CA ILE A 648 -44.61 46.87 8.83
C ILE A 648 -46.11 47.13 9.08
N PRO A 649 -46.97 47.00 8.04
CA PRO A 649 -48.42 47.21 8.14
C PRO A 649 -49.05 46.37 9.26
N LYS A 650 -49.96 46.99 10.03
CA LYS A 650 -50.63 46.32 11.17
C LYS A 650 -51.44 45.09 10.71
N SER A 651 -52.05 45.13 9.53
CA SER A 651 -52.80 44.02 8.94
C SER A 651 -51.95 42.78 8.67
N SER A 652 -50.65 42.94 8.43
CA SER A 652 -49.74 41.84 8.12
C SER A 652 -49.18 41.15 9.38
N LYS A 653 -49.29 41.78 10.56
CA LYS A 653 -48.73 41.27 11.82
C LYS A 653 -49.72 40.36 12.54
N SER A 654 -49.31 39.13 12.82
CA SER A 654 -50.04 38.20 13.71
C SER A 654 -49.45 38.12 15.12
N SER A 655 -48.18 38.49 15.28
CA SER A 655 -47.44 38.47 16.54
C SER A 655 -46.85 39.86 16.80
N GLU A 656 -46.81 40.30 18.06
CA GLU A 656 -46.06 41.50 18.46
C GLU A 656 -44.54 41.26 18.55
N ASP A 657 -44.11 40.00 18.41
CA ASP A 657 -42.71 39.60 18.50
C ASP A 657 -42.09 39.39 17.10
N TYR A 658 -40.78 39.59 17.00
CA TYR A 658 -40.01 39.51 15.76
C TYR A 658 -38.70 38.74 15.95
N LEU A 659 -38.12 38.27 14.85
CA LEU A 659 -36.79 37.68 14.84
C LEU A 659 -35.75 38.76 14.54
N SER A 660 -34.63 38.74 15.25
CA SER A 660 -33.49 39.61 14.97
C SER A 660 -32.37 38.81 14.30
N ASP A 661 -31.83 39.33 13.21
CA ASP A 661 -30.64 38.81 12.53
C ASP A 661 -29.79 40.00 12.06
N ALA A 662 -28.47 39.83 12.01
CA ALA A 662 -27.57 40.92 11.61
C ALA A 662 -27.63 41.24 10.12
N MET A 663 -28.02 40.28 9.27
CA MET A 663 -28.02 40.42 7.81
C MET A 663 -29.41 40.40 7.18
N ILE A 664 -30.41 39.78 7.82
CA ILE A 664 -31.76 39.63 7.26
C ILE A 664 -32.73 40.62 7.91
N ASN A 665 -33.47 41.35 7.08
CA ASN A 665 -34.57 42.19 7.51
C ASN A 665 -35.62 42.23 6.40
N ASP A 666 -36.75 41.52 6.58
CA ASP A 666 -37.76 41.32 5.55
C ASP A 666 -38.30 42.65 4.98
N TYR A 667 -38.42 43.70 5.81
CA TYR A 667 -38.86 45.02 5.37
C TYR A 667 -37.79 45.76 4.55
N ALA A 668 -36.55 45.77 5.04
CA ALA A 668 -35.44 46.44 4.33
C ALA A 668 -35.05 45.68 3.05
N ASP A 669 -35.07 44.34 3.09
CA ASP A 669 -34.72 43.47 1.98
C ASP A 669 -35.79 43.51 0.89
N TYR A 670 -37.07 43.71 1.22
CA TYR A 670 -38.09 44.02 0.23
C TYR A 670 -37.73 45.25 -0.60
N LYS A 671 -37.24 46.33 0.02
CA LYS A 671 -36.81 47.54 -0.72
C LYS A 671 -35.60 47.26 -1.59
N LYS A 672 -34.61 46.51 -1.09
CA LYS A 672 -33.44 46.07 -1.87
C LYS A 672 -33.86 45.21 -3.06
N LEU A 673 -34.85 44.32 -2.87
CA LEU A 673 -35.40 43.48 -3.93
C LEU A 673 -36.05 44.30 -5.05
N ILE A 674 -36.86 45.31 -4.71
CA ILE A 674 -37.46 46.20 -5.71
C ILE A 674 -36.38 46.94 -6.52
N LEU A 675 -35.34 47.45 -5.85
CA LEU A 675 -34.22 48.10 -6.52
C LEU A 675 -33.47 47.13 -7.45
N ALA A 676 -33.22 45.91 -6.98
CA ALA A 676 -32.56 44.87 -7.76
C ALA A 676 -33.37 44.44 -8.98
N LEU A 677 -34.69 44.23 -8.83
CA LEU A 677 -35.60 43.87 -9.93
C LEU A 677 -35.64 44.97 -11.01
N ASN A 678 -35.70 46.24 -10.60
CA ASN A 678 -35.58 47.36 -11.53
C ASN A 678 -34.21 47.38 -12.24
N GLY A 679 -33.13 47.06 -11.51
CA GLY A 679 -31.77 46.98 -12.05
C GLY A 679 -31.59 45.93 -13.15
N ILE A 680 -32.33 44.83 -13.11
CA ILE A 680 -32.37 43.79 -14.16
C ILE A 680 -33.47 44.04 -15.21
N GLY A 681 -33.97 45.27 -15.33
CA GLY A 681 -34.86 45.68 -16.41
C GLY A 681 -36.33 45.25 -16.27
N PHE A 682 -36.78 44.87 -15.07
CA PHE A 682 -38.22 44.71 -14.82
C PHE A 682 -38.81 46.09 -14.55
N ASP A 683 -39.80 46.49 -15.33
CA ASP A 683 -40.57 47.69 -15.06
C ASP A 683 -41.53 47.48 -13.87
N ASN A 684 -42.05 48.58 -13.32
CA ASN A 684 -42.97 48.52 -12.18
C ASN A 684 -44.20 47.66 -12.45
N ILE A 685 -44.63 47.54 -13.72
CA ILE A 685 -45.76 46.70 -14.12
C ILE A 685 -45.40 45.22 -14.01
N LYS A 686 -44.25 44.79 -14.54
CA LYS A 686 -43.77 43.41 -14.43
C LYS A 686 -43.48 43.06 -12.97
N ILE A 687 -42.88 43.97 -12.19
CA ILE A 687 -42.68 43.78 -10.74
C ILE A 687 -44.02 43.56 -10.03
N LYS A 688 -45.03 44.40 -10.29
CA LYS A 688 -46.39 44.22 -9.75
C LYS A 688 -46.97 42.86 -10.10
N ASN A 689 -46.85 42.43 -11.36
CA ASN A 689 -47.35 41.13 -11.81
C ASN A 689 -46.64 39.94 -11.11
N ILE A 690 -45.35 40.07 -10.76
CA ILE A 690 -44.63 39.05 -9.98
C ILE A 690 -45.27 38.93 -8.59
N PHE A 691 -45.40 40.04 -7.88
CA PHE A 691 -45.99 40.03 -6.53
C PHE A 691 -47.46 39.63 -6.53
N GLN A 692 -48.21 40.00 -7.57
CA GLN A 692 -49.57 39.53 -7.80
C GLN A 692 -49.62 37.99 -7.96
N THR A 693 -48.67 37.41 -8.69
CA THR A 693 -48.55 35.95 -8.84
C THR A 693 -48.21 35.28 -7.51
N ILE A 694 -47.30 35.85 -6.73
CA ILE A 694 -46.94 35.36 -5.38
C ILE A 694 -48.13 35.44 -4.42
N ALA A 695 -48.91 36.53 -4.45
CA ALA A 695 -50.14 36.66 -3.69
C ALA A 695 -51.18 35.62 -4.13
N GLY A 696 -51.33 35.40 -5.44
CA GLY A 696 -52.20 34.35 -5.99
C GLY A 696 -51.82 32.96 -5.48
N ILE A 697 -50.52 32.65 -5.37
CA ILE A 697 -50.04 31.39 -4.77
C ILE A 697 -50.48 31.25 -3.30
N LEU A 698 -50.38 32.32 -2.51
CA LEU A 698 -50.79 32.29 -1.11
C LEU A 698 -52.30 32.03 -0.96
N HIS A 699 -53.13 32.65 -1.80
CA HIS A 699 -54.58 32.43 -1.83
C HIS A 699 -54.95 31.02 -2.32
N LEU A 700 -54.26 30.50 -3.35
CA LEU A 700 -54.45 29.11 -3.79
C LEU A 700 -54.25 28.12 -2.63
N GLY A 701 -53.26 28.34 -1.77
CA GLY A 701 -52.99 27.46 -0.63
C GLY A 701 -54.12 27.36 0.40
N ASN A 702 -55.01 28.36 0.44
CA ASN A 702 -56.16 28.37 1.34
C ASN A 702 -57.36 27.57 0.81
N ILE A 703 -57.35 27.16 -0.46
CA ILE A 703 -58.42 26.35 -1.05
C ILE A 703 -58.41 24.96 -0.42
N LYS A 704 -59.50 24.59 0.25
CA LYS A 704 -59.74 23.26 0.82
C LYS A 704 -60.79 22.51 0.02
N PHE A 705 -60.69 21.19 0.08
CA PHE A 705 -61.59 20.27 -0.61
C PHE A 705 -62.28 19.36 0.40
N GLU A 706 -63.56 19.11 0.18
CA GLU A 706 -64.38 18.14 0.92
C GLU A 706 -64.94 17.09 -0.04
N GLU A 707 -65.31 15.92 0.49
CA GLU A 707 -65.89 14.85 -0.31
C GLU A 707 -67.32 15.23 -0.70
N ASN A 708 -67.64 15.11 -1.99
CA ASN A 708 -68.96 15.47 -2.47
C ASN A 708 -69.94 14.33 -2.11
N ASN A 709 -70.74 14.53 -1.06
CA ASN A 709 -71.73 13.55 -0.61
C ASN A 709 -72.99 13.52 -1.50
N GLU A 710 -73.12 14.47 -2.44
CA GLU A 710 -74.26 14.53 -3.35
C GLU A 710 -74.08 13.56 -4.54
N GLY A 711 -74.60 12.35 -4.36
CA GLY A 711 -74.82 11.37 -5.43
C GLY A 711 -73.77 10.25 -5.57
N ASN A 712 -74.15 9.16 -6.24
CA ASN A 712 -73.32 7.94 -6.39
C ASN A 712 -72.05 8.11 -7.25
N LYS A 713 -71.71 9.32 -7.71
CA LYS A 713 -70.60 9.55 -8.65
C LYS A 713 -69.24 9.72 -7.97
N GLY A 714 -69.20 10.01 -6.67
CA GLY A 714 -67.95 10.33 -5.97
C GLY A 714 -67.25 11.58 -6.52
N GLY A 715 -66.29 12.12 -5.77
CA GLY A 715 -65.53 13.31 -6.16
C GLY A 715 -65.31 14.25 -4.99
N CYS A 716 -64.88 15.47 -5.28
CA CYS A 716 -64.72 16.51 -4.27
C CYS A 716 -65.29 17.84 -4.74
N SER A 717 -65.67 18.67 -3.77
CA SER A 717 -66.06 20.06 -3.95
C SER A 717 -65.13 20.95 -3.14
N ILE A 718 -65.04 22.23 -3.55
CA ILE A 718 -64.35 23.24 -2.76
C ILE A 718 -65.24 23.62 -1.58
N THR A 719 -64.66 23.73 -0.39
CA THR A 719 -65.42 24.09 0.82
C THR A 719 -65.91 25.54 0.76
N ILE A 720 -67.03 25.83 1.42
CA ILE A 720 -67.66 27.16 1.40
C ILE A 720 -66.72 28.25 1.96
N ASP A 721 -65.95 27.95 3.02
CA ASP A 721 -64.96 28.88 3.60
C ASP A 721 -63.79 29.21 2.66
N SER A 722 -63.59 28.39 1.62
CA SER A 722 -62.50 28.55 0.66
C SER A 722 -62.90 29.34 -0.60
N LEU A 723 -64.19 29.61 -0.82
CA LEU A 723 -64.68 30.27 -2.04
C LEU A 723 -64.10 31.68 -2.22
N GLU A 724 -63.94 32.42 -1.15
CA GLU A 724 -63.31 33.74 -1.19
C GLU A 724 -61.83 33.65 -1.64
N SER A 725 -61.10 32.66 -1.14
CA SER A 725 -59.71 32.40 -1.53
C SER A 725 -59.59 31.92 -2.98
N LEU A 726 -60.57 31.14 -3.47
CA LEU A 726 -60.67 30.77 -4.88
C LEU A 726 -60.87 32.01 -5.76
N SER A 727 -61.81 32.88 -5.41
CA SER A 727 -62.10 34.11 -6.16
C SER A 727 -60.91 35.09 -6.15
N HIS A 728 -60.23 35.23 -5.01
CA HIS A 728 -58.99 36.01 -4.93
C HIS A 728 -57.87 35.39 -5.77
N GLY A 729 -57.64 34.07 -5.66
CA GLY A 729 -56.62 33.35 -6.41
C GLY A 729 -56.84 33.41 -7.92
N SER A 730 -58.07 33.18 -8.39
CA SER A 730 -58.45 33.23 -9.81
C SER A 730 -58.23 34.63 -10.39
N ARG A 731 -58.71 35.67 -9.70
CA ARG A 731 -58.53 37.08 -10.09
C ARG A 731 -57.05 37.48 -10.18
N LEU A 732 -56.23 37.11 -9.20
CA LEU A 732 -54.81 37.49 -9.16
C LEU A 732 -53.97 36.77 -10.22
N LEU A 733 -54.28 35.49 -10.48
CA LEU A 733 -53.66 34.72 -11.54
C LEU A 733 -54.30 35.01 -12.91
N GLY A 734 -55.34 35.83 -12.98
CA GLY A 734 -56.01 36.18 -14.23
C GLY A 734 -56.74 35.01 -14.90
N ILE A 735 -57.21 34.04 -14.12
CA ILE A 735 -57.88 32.82 -14.58
C ILE A 735 -59.39 32.93 -14.26
N GLU A 736 -60.24 32.37 -15.11
CA GLU A 736 -61.69 32.34 -14.87
C GLU A 736 -62.05 31.40 -13.70
N GLU A 737 -62.90 31.89 -12.79
CA GLU A 737 -63.13 31.26 -11.48
C GLU A 737 -63.76 29.87 -11.57
N GLU A 738 -64.81 29.71 -12.40
CA GLU A 738 -65.51 28.43 -12.54
C GLU A 738 -64.65 27.39 -13.29
N THR A 739 -63.85 27.81 -14.27
CA THR A 739 -62.87 26.93 -14.92
C THR A 739 -61.80 26.47 -13.92
N LEU A 740 -61.24 27.38 -13.11
CA LEU A 740 -60.25 27.00 -12.10
C LEU A 740 -60.82 26.02 -11.07
N LYS A 741 -62.05 26.27 -10.60
CA LYS A 741 -62.78 25.37 -9.71
C LYS A 741 -62.93 23.99 -10.32
N THR A 742 -63.43 23.92 -11.55
CA THR A 742 -63.68 22.66 -12.27
C THR A 742 -62.38 21.88 -12.49
N GLU A 743 -61.29 22.54 -12.88
CA GLU A 743 -60.00 21.90 -13.16
C GLU A 743 -59.21 21.50 -11.90
N LEU A 744 -59.53 22.10 -10.75
CA LEU A 744 -59.01 21.65 -9.45
C LEU A 744 -59.77 20.44 -8.91
N THR A 745 -61.05 20.28 -9.25
CA THR A 745 -61.90 19.16 -8.80
C THR A 745 -62.02 18.02 -9.81
N ALA A 746 -61.65 18.24 -11.07
CA ALA A 746 -61.74 17.24 -12.13
C ALA A 746 -60.49 17.31 -13.04
N ARG A 747 -60.15 16.17 -13.66
CA ARG A 747 -59.06 16.08 -14.63
C ARG A 747 -59.55 15.62 -16.00
N LEU A 748 -59.02 16.22 -17.06
CA LEU A 748 -59.24 15.75 -18.42
C LEU A 748 -58.40 14.48 -18.69
N MET A 749 -59.05 13.41 -19.15
CA MET A 749 -58.41 12.17 -19.60
C MET A 749 -58.74 11.91 -21.07
N GLN A 750 -57.72 11.68 -21.90
CA GLN A 750 -57.91 11.22 -23.28
C GLN A 750 -57.66 9.71 -23.33
N ALA A 751 -58.66 8.93 -23.77
CA ALA A 751 -58.57 7.48 -23.79
C ALA A 751 -57.52 6.99 -24.82
N THR A 752 -56.63 6.10 -24.39
CA THR A 752 -55.51 5.58 -25.21
C THR A 752 -55.97 4.89 -26.49
N ARG A 753 -57.19 4.32 -26.50
CA ARG A 753 -57.74 3.51 -27.60
C ARG A 753 -58.14 4.30 -28.87
N GLY A 754 -57.99 5.62 -28.92
CA GLY A 754 -58.39 6.44 -30.09
C GLY A 754 -57.33 7.38 -30.66
N GLY A 755 -56.09 7.37 -30.14
CA GLY A 755 -55.08 8.36 -30.50
C GLY A 755 -55.58 9.80 -30.30
N VAL A 756 -55.24 10.72 -31.21
CA VAL A 756 -55.68 12.13 -31.17
C VAL A 756 -57.21 12.27 -31.32
N LYS A 757 -57.90 11.26 -31.88
CA LYS A 757 -59.37 11.21 -32.02
C LYS A 757 -60.09 10.57 -30.82
N GLY A 758 -59.37 10.16 -29.77
CA GLY A 758 -59.99 9.62 -28.56
C GLY A 758 -60.88 10.65 -27.87
N THR A 759 -62.05 10.24 -27.42
CA THR A 759 -62.98 11.08 -26.64
C THR A 759 -62.28 11.54 -25.35
N ALA A 760 -62.37 12.85 -25.07
CA ALA A 760 -61.87 13.42 -23.83
C ALA A 760 -62.96 13.24 -22.76
N ILE A 761 -62.60 12.60 -21.65
CA ILE A 761 -63.48 12.28 -20.54
C ILE A 761 -62.99 13.06 -19.32
N MET A 762 -63.88 13.84 -18.70
CA MET A 762 -63.61 14.52 -17.44
C MET A 762 -63.82 13.53 -16.28
N VAL A 763 -62.78 13.32 -15.49
CA VAL A 763 -62.80 12.41 -14.33
C VAL A 763 -62.75 13.24 -13.06
N GLN A 764 -63.74 13.09 -12.19
CA GLN A 764 -63.79 13.76 -10.89
C GLN A 764 -62.67 13.25 -9.98
N LEU A 765 -62.00 14.17 -9.30
CA LEU A 765 -60.90 13.91 -8.38
C LEU A 765 -61.43 13.68 -6.96
N LYS A 766 -60.75 12.82 -6.21
CA LYS A 766 -60.96 12.70 -4.76
C LYS A 766 -60.34 13.89 -4.02
N PRO A 767 -60.75 14.19 -2.77
CA PRO A 767 -60.20 15.33 -2.03
C PRO A 767 -58.66 15.36 -1.98
N ASN A 768 -58.02 14.22 -1.70
CA ASN A 768 -56.55 14.12 -1.67
C ASN A 768 -55.90 14.36 -3.05
N GLU A 769 -56.54 13.93 -4.14
CA GLU A 769 -56.05 14.16 -5.50
C GLU A 769 -56.17 15.64 -5.87
N ALA A 770 -57.24 16.31 -5.44
CA ALA A 770 -57.43 17.75 -5.63
C ALA A 770 -56.40 18.58 -4.84
N TYR A 771 -56.09 18.21 -3.59
CA TYR A 771 -54.97 18.81 -2.83
C TYR A 771 -53.64 18.67 -3.58
N ASN A 772 -53.35 17.47 -4.09
CA ASN A 772 -52.14 17.23 -4.87
C ASN A 772 -52.11 18.03 -6.18
N ALA A 773 -53.24 18.16 -6.87
CA ALA A 773 -53.36 18.93 -8.11
C ALA A 773 -53.12 20.44 -7.88
N ARG A 774 -53.74 20.99 -6.83
CA ARG A 774 -53.53 22.37 -6.36
C ARG A 774 -52.05 22.62 -6.01
N ASP A 775 -51.44 21.71 -5.26
CA ASP A 775 -50.05 21.85 -4.84
C ASP A 775 -49.08 21.72 -6.02
N ALA A 776 -49.35 20.81 -6.96
CA ALA A 776 -48.58 20.68 -8.20
C ALA A 776 -48.69 21.95 -9.06
N LEU A 777 -49.88 22.55 -9.16
CA LEU A 777 -50.11 23.82 -9.85
C LEU A 777 -49.23 24.92 -9.25
N VAL A 778 -49.28 25.09 -7.93
CA VAL A 778 -48.48 26.10 -7.20
C VAL A 778 -46.97 25.89 -7.40
N LYS A 779 -46.48 24.65 -7.26
CA LYS A 779 -45.07 24.30 -7.47
C LYS A 779 -44.62 24.62 -8.90
N LYS A 780 -45.47 24.35 -9.89
CA LYS A 780 -45.19 24.63 -11.31
C LYS A 780 -45.13 26.13 -11.58
N ILE A 781 -46.10 26.90 -11.11
CA ILE A 781 -46.13 28.37 -11.27
C ILE A 781 -44.88 28.99 -10.67
N TYR A 782 -44.56 28.68 -9.41
CA TYR A 782 -43.39 29.24 -8.73
C TYR A 782 -42.08 28.81 -9.39
N GLY A 783 -41.98 27.53 -9.78
CA GLY A 783 -40.81 27.02 -10.47
C GLY A 783 -40.54 27.75 -11.78
N LYS A 784 -41.57 27.91 -12.62
CA LYS A 784 -41.46 28.67 -13.89
C LYS A 784 -41.16 30.14 -13.65
N LEU A 785 -41.76 30.75 -12.63
CA LEU A 785 -41.48 32.13 -12.25
C LEU A 785 -39.99 32.31 -11.89
N PHE A 786 -39.44 31.38 -11.11
CA PHE A 786 -38.02 31.39 -10.78
C PHE A 786 -37.13 31.19 -12.02
N ASP A 787 -37.50 30.27 -12.92
CA ASP A 787 -36.81 30.07 -14.21
C ASP A 787 -36.74 31.37 -15.03
N GLU A 788 -37.85 32.12 -15.12
CA GLU A 788 -37.91 33.38 -15.88
C GLU A 788 -37.16 34.52 -15.20
N ILE A 789 -37.15 34.57 -13.87
CA ILE A 789 -36.32 35.52 -13.12
C ILE A 789 -34.84 35.28 -13.45
N VAL A 790 -34.38 34.03 -13.38
CA VAL A 790 -32.99 33.66 -13.71
C VAL A 790 -32.68 33.92 -15.19
N SER A 791 -33.62 33.60 -16.09
CA SER A 791 -33.53 33.92 -17.52
C SER A 791 -33.37 35.42 -17.76
N SER A 792 -34.11 36.26 -17.02
CA SER A 792 -34.02 37.71 -17.12
C SER A 792 -32.72 38.27 -16.54
N ILE A 793 -32.21 37.69 -15.44
CA ILE A 793 -30.88 37.99 -14.90
C ILE A 793 -29.81 37.73 -15.99
N ASN A 794 -29.88 36.59 -16.66
CA ASN A 794 -28.93 36.23 -17.72
C ASN A 794 -29.04 37.14 -18.96
N LYS A 795 -30.24 37.58 -19.34
CA LYS A 795 -30.45 38.55 -20.44
C LYS A 795 -29.81 39.92 -20.17
N CYS A 796 -29.68 40.31 -18.89
CA CYS A 796 -29.07 41.58 -18.50
C CYS A 796 -27.53 41.54 -18.48
N MET A 797 -26.94 40.35 -18.55
CA MET A 797 -25.50 40.15 -18.59
C MET A 797 -25.05 40.11 -20.06
N PRO A 798 -24.07 40.94 -20.46
CA PRO A 798 -23.55 40.88 -21.83
C PRO A 798 -22.91 39.51 -22.09
N PHE A 799 -23.25 38.90 -23.22
CA PHE A 799 -22.82 37.54 -23.57
C PHE A 799 -22.22 37.49 -24.99
N ASN A 800 -21.27 38.40 -25.27
CA ASN A 800 -20.56 38.47 -26.54
C ASN A 800 -19.07 38.10 -26.36
N ASP A 801 -18.51 37.38 -27.34
CA ASP A 801 -17.08 37.08 -27.47
C ASP A 801 -16.47 36.28 -26.29
N ASN A 802 -17.11 35.17 -25.91
CA ASN A 802 -16.66 34.26 -24.84
C ASN A 802 -15.79 33.11 -25.36
N LYS A 803 -14.71 32.81 -24.64
CA LYS A 803 -13.83 31.66 -24.95
C LYS A 803 -13.77 30.65 -23.81
N ASN A 804 -13.42 31.14 -22.62
CA ASN A 804 -13.31 30.35 -21.40
C ASN A 804 -14.11 31.02 -20.28
N PHE A 805 -14.40 30.27 -19.22
CA PHE A 805 -15.09 30.81 -18.05
C PHE A 805 -14.48 30.29 -16.75
N ILE A 806 -14.73 31.01 -15.66
CA ILE A 806 -14.53 30.54 -14.29
C ILE A 806 -15.92 30.41 -13.65
N GLY A 807 -16.32 29.18 -13.33
CA GLY A 807 -17.59 28.89 -12.68
C GLY A 807 -17.42 28.75 -11.16
N VAL A 808 -18.36 29.27 -10.38
CA VAL A 808 -18.39 29.10 -8.92
C VAL A 808 -19.69 28.41 -8.53
N LEU A 809 -19.57 27.19 -8.02
CA LEU A 809 -20.70 26.38 -7.56
C LEU A 809 -20.92 26.60 -6.06
N ASP A 810 -22.11 27.08 -5.70
CA ASP A 810 -22.64 27.07 -4.33
C ASP A 810 -23.87 26.16 -4.32
N ILE A 811 -23.81 25.09 -3.53
CA ILE A 811 -24.85 24.06 -3.43
C ILE A 811 -25.30 23.89 -1.97
N ALA A 812 -26.53 23.43 -1.77
CA ALA A 812 -27.03 23.01 -0.47
C ALA A 812 -26.10 21.96 0.18
N GLY A 813 -25.75 22.18 1.44
CA GLY A 813 -24.90 21.27 2.21
C GLY A 813 -25.58 19.96 2.56
N PHE A 814 -24.79 18.95 2.94
CA PHE A 814 -25.33 17.73 3.54
C PHE A 814 -26.03 18.06 4.86
N GLU A 815 -27.23 17.52 5.06
CA GLU A 815 -28.01 17.71 6.28
C GLU A 815 -28.69 16.39 6.68
N PHE A 816 -28.82 16.18 7.99
CA PHE A 816 -29.63 15.10 8.53
C PHE A 816 -30.41 15.63 9.75
N PHE A 817 -31.71 15.36 9.74
CA PHE A 817 -32.66 15.79 10.75
C PHE A 817 -33.27 14.58 11.45
N LYS A 818 -34.07 14.81 12.50
CA LYS A 818 -34.86 13.73 13.14
C LYS A 818 -35.91 13.14 12.18
N ARG A 819 -36.35 13.93 11.21
CA ARG A 819 -37.35 13.56 10.20
C ARG A 819 -36.85 13.98 8.82
N ASN A 820 -36.46 13.01 8.00
CA ASN A 820 -35.91 13.26 6.66
C ASN A 820 -36.90 12.79 5.60
N CYS A 821 -37.38 13.73 4.78
CA CYS A 821 -38.31 13.45 3.68
C CYS A 821 -37.59 13.32 2.33
N PHE A 822 -38.37 13.18 1.25
CA PHE A 822 -37.89 13.04 -0.13
C PHE A 822 -36.93 14.17 -0.56
N GLU A 823 -37.18 15.40 -0.14
CA GLU A 823 -36.33 16.56 -0.45
C GLU A 823 -34.94 16.40 0.16
N GLN A 824 -34.87 15.95 1.42
CA GLN A 824 -33.61 15.71 2.10
C GLN A 824 -32.86 14.54 1.45
N PHE A 825 -33.59 13.52 0.99
CA PHE A 825 -33.03 12.45 0.18
C PHE A 825 -32.38 12.98 -1.10
N CYS A 826 -33.04 13.90 -1.83
CA CYS A 826 -32.49 14.54 -3.02
C CYS A 826 -31.24 15.40 -2.72
N ILE A 827 -31.25 16.18 -1.63
CA ILE A 827 -30.09 16.98 -1.20
C ILE A 827 -28.90 16.07 -0.85
N ASN A 828 -29.13 15.01 -0.07
CA ASN A 828 -28.07 14.09 0.34
C ASN A 828 -27.53 13.27 -0.84
N TYR A 829 -28.38 12.87 -1.78
CA TYR A 829 -27.97 12.30 -3.06
C TYR A 829 -27.06 13.23 -3.87
N SER A 830 -27.37 14.54 -3.91
CA SER A 830 -26.53 15.53 -4.58
C SER A 830 -25.14 15.64 -3.95
N ASN A 831 -25.10 15.71 -2.63
CA ASN A 831 -23.85 15.76 -1.88
C ASN A 831 -23.02 14.47 -2.06
N GLU A 832 -23.67 13.31 -2.13
CA GLU A 832 -23.01 12.03 -2.41
C GLU A 832 -22.31 12.04 -3.78
N LYS A 833 -22.99 12.53 -4.83
CA LYS A 833 -22.40 12.62 -6.18
C LYS A 833 -21.26 13.64 -6.24
N LEU A 834 -21.38 14.77 -5.54
CA LEU A 834 -20.30 15.74 -5.44
C LEU A 834 -19.09 15.20 -4.66
N GLN A 835 -19.33 14.39 -3.63
CA GLN A 835 -18.26 13.72 -2.90
C GLN A 835 -17.55 12.67 -3.76
N GLN A 836 -18.31 11.92 -4.58
CA GLN A 836 -17.74 10.97 -5.55
C GLN A 836 -16.87 11.71 -6.58
N PHE A 837 -17.34 12.84 -7.09
CA PHE A 837 -16.57 13.71 -7.98
C PHE A 837 -15.30 14.27 -7.30
N PHE A 838 -15.37 14.62 -6.01
CA PHE A 838 -14.21 15.06 -5.24
C PHE A 838 -13.18 13.92 -5.07
N ASN A 839 -13.62 12.73 -4.70
CA ASN A 839 -12.76 11.55 -4.55
C ASN A 839 -12.06 11.22 -5.88
N ASP A 840 -12.80 11.23 -7.00
CA ASP A 840 -12.24 11.04 -8.34
C ASP A 840 -11.19 12.13 -8.67
N ARG A 841 -11.49 13.40 -8.37
CA ARG A 841 -10.64 14.53 -8.78
C ARG A 841 -9.40 14.72 -7.91
N ILE A 842 -9.48 14.45 -6.62
CA ILE A 842 -8.37 14.65 -5.67
C ILE A 842 -7.60 13.37 -5.43
N LEU A 843 -8.27 12.27 -5.09
CA LEU A 843 -7.57 11.05 -4.67
C LEU A 843 -7.10 10.24 -5.89
N LYS A 844 -8.03 9.93 -6.81
CA LYS A 844 -7.75 9.07 -7.96
C LYS A 844 -6.80 9.73 -8.97
N GLN A 845 -7.03 11.00 -9.33
CA GLN A 845 -6.14 11.71 -10.26
C GLN A 845 -4.75 11.97 -9.67
N GLU A 846 -4.61 12.14 -8.36
CA GLU A 846 -3.29 12.29 -7.73
C GLU A 846 -2.49 10.98 -7.82
N GLN A 847 -3.14 9.82 -7.64
CA GLN A 847 -2.49 8.52 -7.90
C GLN A 847 -2.12 8.33 -9.37
N GLU A 848 -3.01 8.71 -10.31
CA GLU A 848 -2.72 8.68 -11.76
C GLU A 848 -1.54 9.60 -12.12
N LEU A 849 -1.39 10.74 -11.43
CA LEU A 849 -0.25 11.62 -11.60
C LEU A 849 1.06 10.98 -11.12
N TYR A 850 1.05 10.27 -10.00
CA TYR A 850 2.23 9.53 -9.53
C TYR A 850 2.65 8.45 -10.53
N GLU A 851 1.70 7.70 -11.08
CA GLU A 851 1.95 6.73 -12.15
C GLU A 851 2.52 7.40 -13.41
N LYS A 852 1.93 8.53 -13.83
CA LYS A 852 2.37 9.28 -15.01
C LYS A 852 3.76 9.87 -14.85
N GLU A 853 4.14 10.29 -13.64
CA GLU A 853 5.48 10.80 -13.31
C GLU A 853 6.48 9.68 -13.01
N GLY A 854 6.08 8.41 -13.08
CA GLY A 854 6.93 7.26 -12.87
C GLY A 854 7.38 7.11 -11.41
N LEU A 855 6.60 7.63 -10.47
CA LEU A 855 6.83 7.44 -9.05
C LEU A 855 6.31 6.05 -8.69
N ASP A 856 7.22 5.13 -8.37
CA ASP A 856 6.89 3.77 -7.89
C ASP A 856 6.35 3.87 -6.45
N VAL A 857 5.10 4.32 -6.32
CA VAL A 857 4.38 4.51 -5.05
C VAL A 857 3.27 3.47 -4.99
N GLU A 858 3.12 2.81 -3.86
CA GLU A 858 2.05 1.85 -3.65
C GLU A 858 0.68 2.55 -3.70
N LYS A 859 -0.33 1.88 -4.28
CA LYS A 859 -1.68 2.45 -4.37
C LYS A 859 -2.32 2.48 -2.98
N ILE A 860 -2.53 3.68 -2.48
CA ILE A 860 -3.18 3.93 -1.19
C ILE A 860 -4.68 3.64 -1.34
N GLN A 861 -5.21 2.71 -0.55
CA GLN A 861 -6.65 2.44 -0.51
C GLN A 861 -7.34 3.57 0.24
N PHE A 862 -8.41 4.13 -0.34
CA PHE A 862 -9.24 5.14 0.30
C PHE A 862 -10.71 4.71 0.24
N SER A 863 -11.52 5.22 1.17
CA SER A 863 -12.97 4.97 1.19
C SER A 863 -13.66 5.73 0.06
N ASP A 864 -13.95 5.03 -1.04
CA ASP A 864 -14.85 5.53 -2.08
C ASP A 864 -16.31 5.40 -1.65
N ASN A 865 -17.18 6.22 -2.24
CA ASN A 865 -18.62 6.23 -1.99
C ASN A 865 -19.45 5.82 -3.22
N LEU A 866 -18.78 5.28 -4.25
CA LEU A 866 -19.42 4.73 -5.45
C LEU A 866 -20.45 3.64 -5.13
N ASP A 867 -20.23 2.85 -4.08
CA ASP A 867 -21.18 1.84 -3.60
C ASP A 867 -22.51 2.46 -3.12
N CYS A 868 -22.45 3.60 -2.43
CA CYS A 868 -23.61 4.39 -2.03
C CYS A 868 -24.37 4.92 -3.27
N ILE A 869 -23.63 5.42 -4.27
CA ILE A 869 -24.21 5.87 -5.55
C ILE A 869 -24.88 4.72 -6.31
N GLN A 870 -24.32 3.51 -6.28
CA GLN A 870 -24.92 2.33 -6.91
C GLN A 870 -26.25 1.93 -6.25
N VAL A 871 -26.39 2.10 -4.94
CA VAL A 871 -27.68 1.88 -4.25
C VAL A 871 -28.72 2.93 -4.64
N LEU A 872 -28.30 4.16 -4.93
CA LEU A 872 -29.21 5.24 -5.35
C LEU A 872 -29.62 5.14 -6.83
N GLU A 873 -28.66 4.83 -7.71
CA GLU A 873 -28.80 4.91 -9.16
C GLU A 873 -28.71 3.57 -9.91
N GLY A 874 -28.51 2.46 -9.21
CA GLY A 874 -28.36 1.14 -9.82
C GLY A 874 -29.50 0.84 -10.79
N LYS A 875 -29.19 0.40 -12.00
CA LYS A 875 -30.24 0.08 -12.99
C LYS A 875 -31.15 -1.01 -12.43
N ALA A 876 -32.46 -0.77 -12.40
CA ALA A 876 -33.52 -1.66 -11.90
C ALA A 876 -33.48 -2.03 -10.39
N THR A 877 -32.41 -1.67 -9.68
CA THR A 877 -32.22 -1.95 -8.24
C THR A 877 -32.10 -0.69 -7.41
N GLY A 878 -31.76 0.44 -8.02
CA GLY A 878 -31.53 1.71 -7.35
C GLY A 878 -32.82 2.29 -6.77
N ILE A 879 -32.69 3.00 -5.65
CA ILE A 879 -33.83 3.62 -4.95
C ILE A 879 -34.62 4.56 -5.87
N ILE A 880 -33.94 5.32 -6.74
CA ILE A 880 -34.60 6.22 -7.70
C ILE A 880 -35.42 5.44 -8.73
N ASP A 881 -34.86 4.35 -9.27
CA ASP A 881 -35.55 3.50 -10.24
C ASP A 881 -36.74 2.79 -9.59
N LEU A 882 -36.57 2.25 -8.38
CA LEU A 882 -37.63 1.65 -7.57
C LEU A 882 -38.79 2.62 -7.30
N LEU A 883 -38.48 3.87 -6.95
CA LEU A 883 -39.50 4.88 -6.68
C LEU A 883 -40.30 5.18 -7.94
N ASN A 884 -39.64 5.23 -9.09
CA ASN A 884 -40.28 5.47 -10.37
C ASN A 884 -41.07 4.24 -10.87
N GLU A 885 -40.59 3.02 -10.59
CA GLU A 885 -41.33 1.78 -10.84
C GLU A 885 -42.61 1.72 -10.01
N GLU A 886 -42.54 2.05 -8.71
CA GLU A 886 -43.69 2.07 -7.80
C GLU A 886 -44.78 3.03 -8.31
N MET A 887 -44.39 4.25 -8.72
CA MET A 887 -45.35 5.23 -9.26
C MET A 887 -46.06 4.78 -10.54
N ARG A 888 -45.52 3.78 -11.26
CA ARG A 888 -46.13 3.23 -12.47
C ARG A 888 -47.09 2.07 -12.19
N LEU A 889 -47.13 1.57 -10.95
CA LEU A 889 -48.06 0.51 -10.57
C LEU A 889 -49.51 1.03 -10.58
N PRO A 890 -50.52 0.17 -10.87
CA PRO A 890 -51.92 0.58 -10.85
C PRO A 890 -52.42 1.11 -9.50
N LYS A 891 -51.83 0.61 -8.40
CA LYS A 891 -52.07 1.05 -7.02
C LYS A 891 -50.71 1.26 -6.34
N PRO A 892 -50.09 2.44 -6.49
CA PRO A 892 -48.80 2.72 -5.87
C PRO A 892 -48.93 2.78 -4.34
N SER A 893 -47.99 2.20 -3.61
CA SER A 893 -47.99 2.18 -2.14
C SER A 893 -46.60 2.50 -1.59
N TYR A 894 -46.51 3.46 -0.67
CA TYR A 894 -45.24 3.79 -0.03
C TYR A 894 -44.70 2.63 0.83
N GLY A 895 -45.60 1.81 1.39
CA GLY A 895 -45.25 0.62 2.15
C GLY A 895 -44.56 -0.43 1.27
N HIS A 896 -45.16 -0.72 0.11
CA HIS A 896 -44.59 -1.66 -0.87
C HIS A 896 -43.26 -1.16 -1.44
N PHE A 897 -43.13 0.15 -1.68
CA PHE A 897 -41.85 0.77 -2.07
C PHE A 897 -40.76 0.55 -1.02
N THR A 898 -41.08 0.79 0.25
CA THR A 898 -40.12 0.61 1.36
C THR A 898 -39.70 -0.85 1.50
N GLU A 899 -40.65 -1.77 1.44
CA GLU A 899 -40.38 -3.21 1.45
C GLU A 899 -39.53 -3.63 0.25
N SER A 900 -39.81 -3.10 -0.94
CA SER A 900 -39.04 -3.38 -2.16
C SER A 900 -37.58 -2.96 -2.04
N ILE A 901 -37.30 -1.80 -1.41
CA ILE A 901 -35.94 -1.36 -1.10
C ILE A 901 -35.26 -2.36 -0.15
N LEU A 902 -35.91 -2.66 0.98
CA LEU A 902 -35.35 -3.52 2.02
C LEU A 902 -35.12 -4.96 1.54
N GLN A 903 -35.98 -5.47 0.64
CA GLN A 903 -35.83 -6.79 0.03
C GLN A 903 -34.66 -6.81 -0.98
N LYS A 904 -34.65 -5.88 -1.95
CA LYS A 904 -33.60 -5.82 -3.00
C LYS A 904 -32.21 -5.52 -2.42
N HIS A 905 -32.13 -4.77 -1.31
CA HIS A 905 -30.87 -4.39 -0.65
C HIS A 905 -30.64 -5.06 0.71
N SER A 906 -31.31 -6.18 0.99
CA SER A 906 -31.23 -6.89 2.29
C SER A 906 -29.81 -7.25 2.74
N ASN A 907 -28.93 -7.56 1.78
CA ASN A 907 -27.52 -7.90 2.03
C ASN A 907 -26.55 -6.71 1.91
N ASN A 908 -27.05 -5.51 1.62
CA ASN A 908 -26.21 -4.33 1.43
C ASN A 908 -26.04 -3.57 2.74
N PHE A 909 -24.79 -3.41 3.21
CA PHE A 909 -24.50 -2.72 4.47
C PHE A 909 -24.94 -1.25 4.50
N ARG A 910 -25.21 -0.65 3.34
CA ARG A 910 -25.69 0.74 3.21
C ARG A 910 -27.15 0.91 3.59
N ILE A 911 -27.97 -0.15 3.58
CA ILE A 911 -29.42 -0.06 3.84
C ILE A 911 -29.78 -0.88 5.07
N GLU A 912 -30.50 -0.25 6.01
CA GLU A 912 -30.94 -0.87 7.25
C GLU A 912 -32.38 -0.50 7.61
N ILE A 913 -32.97 -1.26 8.53
CA ILE A 913 -34.33 -1.05 9.03
C ILE A 913 -34.31 0.03 10.13
N PRO A 914 -35.31 0.93 10.23
CA PRO A 914 -35.36 2.02 11.22
C PRO A 914 -35.13 1.59 12.68
N ARG A 915 -35.58 0.39 13.06
CA ARG A 915 -35.40 -0.17 14.41
C ARG A 915 -33.94 -0.34 14.84
N LYS A 916 -32.99 -0.41 13.91
CA LYS A 916 -31.54 -0.48 14.20
C LYS A 916 -30.92 0.87 14.54
N SER A 917 -31.65 1.98 14.40
CA SER A 917 -31.09 3.32 14.68
C SER A 917 -30.75 3.51 16.16
N SER A 918 -29.68 4.25 16.42
CA SER A 918 -29.33 4.71 17.77
C SER A 918 -30.36 5.71 18.33
N VAL A 919 -30.99 6.51 17.46
CA VAL A 919 -31.97 7.54 17.82
C VAL A 919 -33.32 6.89 18.17
N LYS A 920 -33.90 7.23 19.34
CA LYS A 920 -35.15 6.63 19.85
C LYS A 920 -36.34 6.87 18.91
N GLU A 921 -36.47 8.08 18.39
CA GLU A 921 -37.57 8.50 17.53
C GLU A 921 -37.63 7.67 16.23
N HIS A 922 -36.48 7.28 15.67
CA HIS A 922 -36.43 6.44 14.48
C HIS A 922 -36.89 5.00 14.74
N ARG A 923 -36.74 4.49 15.98
CA ARG A 923 -37.16 3.11 16.33
C ARG A 923 -38.67 2.95 16.40
N ASN A 924 -39.40 4.06 16.54
CA ASN A 924 -40.86 4.08 16.56
C ASN A 924 -41.47 4.00 15.15
N ILE A 925 -40.66 4.23 14.10
CA ILE A 925 -41.08 4.12 12.71
C ILE A 925 -41.23 2.64 12.36
N LYS A 926 -42.35 2.27 11.73
CA LYS A 926 -42.55 0.89 11.28
C LYS A 926 -41.61 0.55 10.11
N ASN A 927 -41.36 -0.74 9.92
CA ASN A 927 -40.40 -1.20 8.89
C ASN A 927 -40.85 -0.87 7.45
N ASP A 928 -42.15 -0.68 7.23
CA ASP A 928 -42.77 -0.28 5.96
C ASP A 928 -42.92 1.24 5.79
N GLU A 929 -42.55 2.04 6.79
CA GLU A 929 -42.70 3.50 6.79
C GLU A 929 -41.37 4.26 6.61
N GLY A 930 -40.24 3.57 6.63
CA GLY A 930 -38.94 4.19 6.45
C GLY A 930 -37.78 3.22 6.31
N PHE A 931 -36.62 3.74 5.92
CA PHE A 931 -35.37 3.00 5.84
C PHE A 931 -34.19 3.88 6.28
N ILE A 932 -33.14 3.26 6.79
CA ILE A 932 -31.87 3.93 7.11
C ILE A 932 -30.91 3.71 5.95
N MET A 933 -30.31 4.79 5.47
CA MET A 933 -29.23 4.75 4.50
C MET A 933 -27.94 5.29 5.11
N ARG A 934 -26.85 4.53 5.00
CA ARG A 934 -25.51 4.93 5.43
C ARG A 934 -24.80 5.71 4.32
N HIS A 935 -25.00 7.03 4.27
CA HIS A 935 -24.25 7.91 3.37
C HIS A 935 -22.77 7.99 3.74
N PHE A 936 -21.94 8.55 2.85
CA PHE A 936 -20.53 8.81 3.18
C PHE A 936 -20.35 9.66 4.44
N ALA A 937 -21.18 10.70 4.58
CA ALA A 937 -21.15 11.59 5.74
C ALA A 937 -21.84 11.02 7.00
N GLY A 938 -22.67 9.98 6.87
CA GLY A 938 -23.35 9.38 8.03
C GLY A 938 -24.68 8.72 7.72
N SER A 939 -25.27 8.09 8.73
CA SER A 939 -26.54 7.36 8.59
C SER A 939 -27.75 8.27 8.72
N VAL A 940 -28.63 8.25 7.72
CA VAL A 940 -29.85 9.07 7.67
C VAL A 940 -31.06 8.15 7.58
N CYS A 941 -32.05 8.37 8.45
CA CYS A 941 -33.33 7.67 8.41
C CYS A 941 -34.34 8.47 7.58
N TYR A 942 -34.81 7.90 6.48
CA TYR A 942 -35.78 8.50 5.58
C TYR A 942 -37.19 7.94 5.82
N GLU A 943 -38.17 8.83 5.95
CA GLU A 943 -39.59 8.46 6.04
C GLU A 943 -40.23 8.44 4.65
N THR A 944 -40.75 7.29 4.23
CA THR A 944 -41.25 7.08 2.87
C THR A 944 -42.71 7.48 2.68
N LYS A 945 -43.45 7.78 3.76
CA LYS A 945 -44.89 8.06 3.77
C LYS A 945 -45.38 9.01 2.67
N TYR A 946 -44.58 10.00 2.29
CA TYR A 946 -44.92 11.00 1.28
C TYR A 946 -43.97 11.00 0.07
N PHE A 947 -43.15 9.96 -0.12
CA PHE A 947 -42.16 9.92 -1.20
C PHE A 947 -42.82 9.89 -2.58
N LEU A 948 -43.91 9.13 -2.74
CA LEU A 948 -44.59 8.98 -4.03
C LEU A 948 -45.27 10.27 -4.45
N GLU A 949 -45.99 10.92 -3.54
CA GLU A 949 -46.67 12.19 -3.77
C GLU A 949 -45.66 13.31 -4.04
N LYS A 950 -44.54 13.35 -3.31
CA LYS A 950 -43.49 14.36 -3.50
C LYS A 950 -42.66 14.14 -4.76
N ASN A 951 -42.48 12.89 -5.20
CA ASN A 951 -41.80 12.57 -6.45
C ASN A 951 -42.70 12.79 -7.68
N ASN A 952 -44.02 12.84 -7.48
CA ASN A 952 -45.00 13.14 -8.49
C ASN A 952 -45.21 14.66 -8.63
N ASP A 953 -44.55 15.27 -9.60
CA ASP A 953 -44.74 16.68 -9.99
C ASP A 953 -45.50 16.79 -11.33
N SER A 954 -46.36 15.80 -11.63
CA SER A 954 -47.17 15.81 -12.84
C SER A 954 -48.38 16.73 -12.65
N LEU A 955 -48.33 17.89 -13.32
CA LEU A 955 -49.50 18.75 -13.47
C LEU A 955 -50.48 18.11 -14.45
N HIS A 956 -51.77 18.16 -14.15
CA HIS A 956 -52.78 17.73 -15.11
C HIS A 956 -52.73 18.63 -16.35
N MET A 957 -52.79 18.03 -17.54
CA MET A 957 -52.75 18.75 -18.82
C MET A 957 -53.76 19.89 -18.87
N SER A 958 -54.94 19.68 -18.28
CA SER A 958 -55.99 20.68 -18.25
C SER A 958 -55.65 21.88 -17.37
N LEU A 959 -54.97 21.68 -16.23
CA LEU A 959 -54.39 22.75 -15.42
C LEU A 959 -53.22 23.46 -16.12
N GLU A 960 -52.43 22.74 -16.93
CA GLU A 960 -51.35 23.38 -17.72
C GLU A 960 -51.95 24.29 -18.82
N LEU A 961 -52.95 23.80 -19.56
CA LEU A 961 -53.72 24.58 -20.54
C LEU A 961 -54.45 25.77 -19.91
N LEU A 962 -54.92 25.63 -18.67
CA LEU A 962 -55.56 26.72 -17.92
C LEU A 962 -54.60 27.90 -17.66
N LEU A 963 -53.32 27.62 -17.44
CA LEU A 963 -52.32 28.68 -17.27
C LEU A 963 -52.01 29.42 -18.58
N GLU A 964 -52.20 28.76 -19.73
CA GLU A 964 -52.06 29.38 -21.05
C GLU A 964 -53.19 30.40 -21.33
N THR A 965 -54.38 30.20 -20.75
CA THR A 965 -55.52 31.13 -20.91
C THR A 965 -55.50 32.30 -19.93
N SER A 966 -54.61 32.27 -18.93
CA SER A 966 -54.44 33.33 -17.93
C SER A 966 -54.30 34.71 -18.58
N THR A 967 -55.03 35.72 -18.10
CA THR A 967 -54.85 37.11 -18.54
C THR A 967 -53.62 37.79 -17.93
N ASN A 968 -52.97 37.18 -16.93
CA ASN A 968 -51.76 37.71 -16.31
C ASN A 968 -50.58 37.63 -17.30
N PRO A 969 -49.95 38.77 -17.67
CA PRO A 969 -48.90 38.80 -18.68
C PRO A 969 -47.69 37.91 -18.35
N ILE A 970 -47.35 37.77 -17.07
CA ILE A 970 -46.24 36.91 -16.65
C ILE A 970 -46.61 35.45 -16.82
N LEU A 971 -47.78 35.00 -16.35
CA LEU A 971 -48.19 33.61 -16.53
C LEU A 971 -48.28 33.22 -18.01
N LYS A 972 -48.81 34.10 -18.88
CA LYS A 972 -48.76 33.90 -20.34
C LYS A 972 -47.34 33.73 -20.86
N LEU A 973 -46.39 34.52 -20.36
CA LEU A 973 -44.98 34.40 -20.75
C LEU A 973 -44.37 33.07 -20.29
N LEU A 974 -44.65 32.67 -19.05
CA LEU A 974 -44.12 31.46 -18.42
C LEU A 974 -44.60 30.16 -19.08
N PHE A 975 -45.81 30.19 -19.63
CA PHE A 975 -46.48 29.02 -20.24
C PHE A 975 -46.73 29.21 -21.74
N LYS A 976 -45.93 30.02 -22.45
CA LYS A 976 -46.02 30.08 -23.92
C LYS A 976 -45.78 28.68 -24.52
N PRO A 977 -46.57 28.25 -25.52
CA PRO A 977 -46.31 27.01 -26.24
C PRO A 977 -44.95 27.12 -26.95
N GLU A 978 -44.04 26.19 -26.68
CA GLU A 978 -42.73 26.13 -27.34
C GLU A 978 -42.93 26.00 -28.87
N GLU A 979 -42.52 27.02 -29.64
CA GLU A 979 -42.49 26.93 -31.11
C GLU A 979 -41.50 25.84 -31.51
N LYS A 980 -42.01 24.66 -31.83
CA LYS A 980 -41.20 23.52 -32.27
C LYS A 980 -40.50 23.89 -33.57
N SER A 981 -39.18 24.04 -33.50
CA SER A 981 -38.31 24.09 -34.67
C SER A 981 -38.65 22.95 -35.63
N ASN A 982 -38.93 23.30 -36.89
CA ASN A 982 -39.35 22.47 -38.03
C ASN A 982 -38.64 21.10 -38.19
N ASN A 983 -38.92 20.16 -37.30
CA ASN A 983 -38.65 18.74 -37.52
C ASN A 983 -40.00 18.05 -37.65
N ASN A 984 -40.28 17.58 -38.86
CA ASN A 984 -41.50 16.91 -39.33
C ASN A 984 -41.78 15.55 -38.65
N GLN A 985 -41.52 15.42 -37.35
CA GLN A 985 -42.03 14.32 -36.55
C GLN A 985 -43.29 14.79 -35.85
N SER A 986 -44.42 14.34 -36.41
CA SER A 986 -45.74 14.45 -35.81
C SER A 986 -45.65 14.10 -34.32
N PRO A 987 -46.27 14.89 -33.42
CA PRO A 987 -46.17 14.65 -32.00
C PRO A 987 -46.95 13.37 -31.71
N MET A 988 -46.25 12.24 -31.63
CA MET A 988 -46.68 11.18 -30.72
C MET A 988 -46.70 11.82 -29.33
N LYS A 989 -47.84 12.43 -28.98
CA LYS A 989 -48.16 12.93 -27.65
C LYS A 989 -47.95 11.73 -26.73
N SER A 990 -46.79 11.71 -26.09
CA SER A 990 -46.37 10.62 -25.24
C SER A 990 -47.44 10.44 -24.17
N SER A 991 -47.88 9.20 -24.00
CA SER A 991 -48.83 8.81 -22.98
C SER A 991 -48.39 9.34 -21.61
N LYS A 992 -49.35 9.64 -20.73
CA LYS A 992 -49.17 10.12 -19.34
C LYS A 992 -48.08 9.42 -18.51
N LEU A 993 -47.61 8.25 -18.93
CA LEU A 993 -46.50 7.52 -18.31
C LEU A 993 -45.10 8.07 -18.62
N SER A 994 -44.98 9.06 -19.52
CA SER A 994 -43.68 9.61 -19.96
C SER A 994 -43.24 10.88 -19.22
N SER A 995 -44.10 11.55 -18.44
CA SER A 995 -43.66 12.78 -17.76
C SER A 995 -42.56 12.43 -16.74
N PRO A 996 -41.35 13.00 -16.86
CA PRO A 996 -40.25 12.63 -15.97
C PRO A 996 -40.58 13.04 -14.54
N SER A 997 -40.36 12.11 -13.61
CA SER A 997 -40.55 12.35 -12.17
C SER A 997 -39.59 13.41 -11.65
N VAL A 998 -39.85 13.91 -10.44
CA VAL A 998 -38.94 14.87 -9.79
C VAL A 998 -37.55 14.27 -9.65
N SER A 999 -37.45 13.03 -9.17
CA SER A 999 -36.16 12.33 -8.99
C SER A 999 -35.40 12.16 -10.30
N SER A 1000 -36.08 11.84 -11.41
CA SER A 1000 -35.45 11.74 -12.73
C SER A 1000 -34.98 13.09 -13.26
N LYS A 1001 -35.78 14.16 -13.13
CA LYS A 1001 -35.36 15.52 -13.51
C LYS A 1001 -34.15 15.97 -12.68
N PHE A 1002 -34.22 15.71 -11.37
CA PHE A 1002 -33.18 16.06 -10.41
C PHE A 1002 -31.85 15.33 -10.72
N LYS A 1003 -31.91 14.03 -10.99
CA LYS A 1003 -30.76 13.23 -11.45
C LYS A 1003 -30.15 13.79 -12.75
N ASN A 1004 -30.98 14.09 -13.75
CA ASN A 1004 -30.49 14.63 -15.03
C ASN A 1004 -29.81 16.00 -14.88
N GLN A 1005 -30.40 16.91 -14.08
CA GLN A 1005 -29.80 18.21 -13.78
C GLN A 1005 -28.44 18.08 -13.09
N LEU A 1006 -28.34 17.14 -12.15
CA LEU A 1006 -27.11 16.87 -11.42
C LEU A 1006 -26.03 16.25 -12.34
N ASP A 1007 -26.41 15.30 -13.20
CA ASP A 1007 -25.47 14.72 -14.17
C ASP A 1007 -24.97 15.76 -15.18
N GLU A 1008 -25.82 16.69 -15.62
CA GLU A 1008 -25.41 17.81 -16.47
C GLU A 1008 -24.39 18.72 -15.76
N LEU A 1009 -24.67 19.10 -14.52
CA LEU A 1009 -23.76 19.89 -13.69
C LEU A 1009 -22.40 19.19 -13.52
N LEU A 1010 -22.39 17.91 -13.15
CA LEU A 1010 -21.16 17.14 -12.96
C LEU A 1010 -20.38 16.97 -14.26
N ASN A 1011 -21.06 16.76 -15.39
CA ASN A 1011 -20.42 16.70 -16.70
C ASN A 1011 -19.78 18.03 -17.09
N LYS A 1012 -20.38 19.16 -16.70
CA LYS A 1012 -19.79 20.48 -16.87
C LYS A 1012 -18.53 20.64 -16.01
N LEU A 1013 -18.59 20.26 -14.72
CA LEU A 1013 -17.44 20.31 -13.82
C LEU A 1013 -16.28 19.41 -14.28
N LYS A 1014 -16.57 18.21 -14.80
CA LYS A 1014 -15.56 17.26 -15.32
C LYS A 1014 -14.76 17.83 -16.51
N LYS A 1015 -15.35 18.73 -17.29
CA LYS A 1015 -14.71 19.38 -18.44
C LYS A 1015 -13.84 20.58 -18.05
N THR A 1016 -13.88 21.02 -16.79
CA THR A 1016 -13.11 22.17 -16.29
C THR A 1016 -11.95 21.74 -15.39
N GLY A 1017 -10.96 22.62 -15.21
CA GLY A 1017 -10.06 22.50 -14.05
C GLY A 1017 -10.85 22.81 -12.78
N THR A 1018 -10.67 22.04 -11.70
CA THR A 1018 -11.54 22.14 -10.52
C THR A 1018 -10.75 22.42 -9.26
N HIS A 1019 -11.22 23.41 -8.51
CA HIS A 1019 -10.68 23.84 -7.22
C HIS A 1019 -11.75 23.66 -6.14
N PHE A 1020 -11.36 23.29 -4.93
CA PHE A 1020 -12.30 22.98 -3.85
C PHE A 1020 -12.10 23.91 -2.66
N VAL A 1021 -13.22 24.43 -2.16
CA VAL A 1021 -13.31 25.18 -0.91
C VAL A 1021 -14.25 24.42 0.03
N ARG A 1022 -13.72 23.96 1.17
CA ARG A 1022 -14.48 23.26 2.21
C ARG A 1022 -14.78 24.23 3.35
N CYS A 1023 -16.03 24.65 3.43
CA CYS A 1023 -16.54 25.53 4.46
C CYS A 1023 -16.98 24.72 5.68
N LEU A 1024 -16.58 25.13 6.88
CA LEU A 1024 -16.89 24.46 8.14
C LEU A 1024 -17.64 25.40 9.08
N LYS A 1025 -18.64 24.86 9.77
CA LYS A 1025 -19.37 25.56 10.83
C LYS A 1025 -18.63 25.33 12.16
N PRO A 1026 -18.21 26.37 12.89
CA PRO A 1026 -17.38 26.21 14.09
C PRO A 1026 -18.15 25.71 15.31
N ASN A 1027 -19.45 26.01 15.41
CA ASN A 1027 -20.32 25.61 16.52
C ASN A 1027 -21.79 25.69 16.10
N SER A 1028 -22.66 24.91 16.75
CA SER A 1028 -24.09 24.87 16.40
C SER A 1028 -24.89 26.13 16.80
N GLU A 1029 -24.45 26.83 17.86
CA GLU A 1029 -25.10 28.01 18.45
C GLU A 1029 -24.90 29.31 17.64
N MET A 1030 -24.04 29.29 16.61
CA MET A 1030 -23.69 30.43 15.76
C MET A 1030 -23.08 31.62 16.50
N VAL A 1031 -22.40 31.36 17.61
CA VAL A 1031 -21.74 32.41 18.39
C VAL A 1031 -20.28 32.59 17.98
N PRO A 1032 -19.75 33.83 17.97
CA PRO A 1032 -18.35 34.08 17.62
C PRO A 1032 -17.40 33.53 18.69
N ASN A 1033 -16.14 33.27 18.30
CA ASN A 1033 -15.04 32.80 19.17
C ASN A 1033 -15.28 31.45 19.88
N LYS A 1034 -16.27 30.67 19.46
CA LYS A 1034 -16.53 29.31 19.98
C LYS A 1034 -16.18 28.27 18.94
N PHE A 1035 -15.37 27.29 19.33
CA PHE A 1035 -14.89 26.19 18.49
C PHE A 1035 -15.31 24.85 19.12
N ASP A 1036 -16.16 24.11 18.44
CA ASP A 1036 -16.60 22.77 18.83
C ASP A 1036 -15.78 21.72 18.08
N GLY A 1037 -14.79 21.15 18.77
CA GLY A 1037 -13.79 20.27 18.15
C GLY A 1037 -14.39 18.99 17.57
N GLN A 1038 -15.28 18.31 18.31
CA GLN A 1038 -15.92 17.09 17.82
C GLN A 1038 -16.83 17.37 16.62
N GLN A 1039 -17.58 18.47 16.64
CA GLN A 1039 -18.46 18.83 15.53
C GLN A 1039 -17.66 19.17 14.25
N ILE A 1040 -16.55 19.89 14.37
CA ILE A 1040 -15.68 20.23 13.24
C ILE A 1040 -14.98 18.97 12.71
N LEU A 1041 -14.50 18.10 13.60
CA LEU A 1041 -13.90 16.82 13.22
C LEU A 1041 -14.86 15.95 12.40
N ASN A 1042 -16.13 15.88 12.83
CA ASN A 1042 -17.17 15.17 12.07
C ASN A 1042 -17.34 15.79 10.67
N GLN A 1043 -17.38 17.12 10.54
CA GLN A 1043 -17.46 17.79 9.24
C GLN A 1043 -16.24 17.53 8.34
N LEU A 1044 -15.03 17.50 8.91
CA LEU A 1044 -13.80 17.15 8.20
C LEU A 1044 -13.82 15.71 7.69
N SER A 1045 -14.33 14.78 8.51
CA SER A 1045 -14.56 13.38 8.10
C SER A 1045 -15.57 13.31 6.96
N CYS A 1046 -16.72 13.97 7.11
CA CYS A 1046 -17.81 13.94 6.14
C CYS A 1046 -17.45 14.58 4.78
N SER A 1047 -16.51 15.52 4.77
CA SER A 1047 -16.00 16.15 3.54
C SER A 1047 -14.89 15.34 2.86
N GLY A 1048 -14.45 14.24 3.48
CA GLY A 1048 -13.38 13.37 2.99
C GLY A 1048 -11.97 13.93 3.21
N MET A 1049 -11.82 14.95 4.06
CA MET A 1049 -10.50 15.55 4.31
C MET A 1049 -9.55 14.60 5.02
N ILE A 1050 -10.06 13.72 5.89
CA ILE A 1050 -9.23 12.71 6.58
C ILE A 1050 -8.56 11.78 5.56
N ASN A 1051 -9.32 11.23 4.61
CA ASN A 1051 -8.77 10.38 3.54
C ASN A 1051 -7.77 11.13 2.64
N VAL A 1052 -7.95 12.44 2.45
CA VAL A 1052 -6.96 13.27 1.76
C VAL A 1052 -5.67 13.38 2.56
N LEU A 1053 -5.75 13.57 3.88
CA LEU A 1053 -4.56 13.61 4.74
C LEU A 1053 -3.80 12.29 4.71
N GLU A 1054 -4.49 11.16 4.81
CA GLU A 1054 -3.89 9.83 4.72
C GLU A 1054 -3.16 9.62 3.40
N LEU A 1055 -3.79 10.03 2.28
CA LEU A 1055 -3.15 9.97 0.96
C LEU A 1055 -1.92 10.87 0.88
N MET A 1056 -1.97 12.06 1.48
CA MET A 1056 -0.84 13.01 1.49
C MET A 1056 0.28 12.59 2.46
N GLN A 1057 -0.04 11.88 3.55
CA GLN A 1057 0.94 11.36 4.52
C GLN A 1057 1.82 10.29 3.89
N GLU A 1058 1.20 9.35 3.19
CA GLU A 1058 1.90 8.26 2.49
C GLU A 1058 2.48 8.70 1.13
N GLY A 1059 1.89 9.72 0.51
CA GLY A 1059 2.27 10.26 -0.78
C GLY A 1059 3.29 11.41 -0.73
N PHE A 1060 3.17 12.31 -1.71
CA PHE A 1060 4.07 13.46 -1.88
C PHE A 1060 3.26 14.75 -2.13
N PRO A 1061 2.82 15.45 -1.06
CA PRO A 1061 1.93 16.60 -1.18
C PRO A 1061 2.62 17.82 -1.80
N SER A 1062 3.91 17.99 -1.50
CA SER A 1062 4.72 19.12 -1.97
C SER A 1062 5.48 18.75 -3.23
N ARG A 1063 5.50 19.64 -4.23
CA ARG A 1063 6.13 19.38 -5.52
C ARG A 1063 6.54 20.66 -6.22
N THR A 1064 7.64 20.61 -6.97
CA THR A 1064 8.10 21.74 -7.79
C THR A 1064 8.60 21.24 -9.14
N VAL A 1065 8.37 22.04 -10.19
CA VAL A 1065 8.92 21.78 -11.52
C VAL A 1065 10.43 22.02 -11.47
N PHE A 1066 11.22 21.19 -12.18
CA PHE A 1066 12.68 21.35 -12.20
C PHE A 1066 13.12 22.75 -12.63
N GLN A 1067 12.45 23.31 -13.63
CA GLN A 1067 12.73 24.64 -14.15
C GLN A 1067 12.45 25.73 -13.11
N GLU A 1068 11.32 25.65 -12.38
CA GLU A 1068 10.96 26.65 -11.36
C GLU A 1068 11.94 26.61 -10.18
N LEU A 1069 12.31 25.41 -9.73
CA LEU A 1069 13.36 25.25 -8.71
C LEU A 1069 14.69 25.82 -9.21
N TYR A 1070 15.06 25.53 -10.45
CA TYR A 1070 16.27 26.05 -11.06
C TYR A 1070 16.27 27.59 -11.09
N ASP A 1071 15.22 28.20 -11.61
CA ASP A 1071 15.11 29.65 -11.78
C ASP A 1071 15.11 30.38 -10.42
N SER A 1072 14.51 29.79 -9.38
CA SER A 1072 14.49 30.33 -8.01
C SER A 1072 15.90 30.47 -7.42
N TYR A 1073 16.79 29.53 -7.73
CA TYR A 1073 18.14 29.49 -7.17
C TYR A 1073 19.24 29.91 -8.18
N LYS A 1074 18.91 30.10 -9.46
CA LYS A 1074 19.84 30.41 -10.55
C LYS A 1074 20.70 31.65 -10.28
N ASN A 1075 20.12 32.68 -9.69
CA ASN A 1075 20.81 33.95 -9.43
C ASN A 1075 21.86 33.85 -8.33
N LEU A 1076 21.72 32.85 -7.45
CA LEU A 1076 22.68 32.58 -6.39
C LEU A 1076 23.87 31.73 -6.90
N LEU A 1077 23.81 31.19 -8.12
CA LEU A 1077 24.84 30.32 -8.68
C LEU A 1077 25.96 31.10 -9.40
N PRO A 1078 27.22 30.64 -9.37
CA PRO A 1078 28.31 31.17 -10.20
C PRO A 1078 28.06 30.89 -11.68
N GLU A 1079 28.61 31.71 -12.57
CA GLU A 1079 28.41 31.59 -14.02
C GLU A 1079 28.64 30.18 -14.58
N LYS A 1080 29.66 29.46 -14.07
CA LYS A 1080 29.98 28.10 -14.54
C LYS A 1080 28.86 27.08 -14.27
N LEU A 1081 27.99 27.31 -13.28
CA LEU A 1081 26.89 26.41 -12.92
C LEU A 1081 25.55 26.83 -13.53
N LYS A 1082 25.43 28.07 -14.04
CA LYS A 1082 24.20 28.61 -14.69
C LYS A 1082 23.81 27.92 -16.01
N ASN A 1083 24.61 26.97 -16.48
CA ASN A 1083 24.39 26.22 -17.72
C ASN A 1083 24.02 24.74 -17.46
N LEU A 1084 23.74 24.34 -16.22
CA LEU A 1084 23.30 22.98 -15.90
C LEU A 1084 21.86 22.74 -16.34
N GLU A 1085 21.58 21.51 -16.77
CA GLU A 1085 20.21 21.06 -17.00
C GLU A 1085 19.43 21.09 -15.65
N PRO A 1086 18.21 21.65 -15.60
CA PRO A 1086 17.43 21.82 -14.37
C PRO A 1086 17.29 20.58 -13.49
N ARG A 1087 17.16 19.39 -14.10
CA ARG A 1087 17.02 18.12 -13.37
C ARG A 1087 18.33 17.70 -12.70
N ILE A 1088 19.45 17.87 -13.38
CA ILE A 1088 20.79 17.57 -12.82
C ILE A 1088 21.09 18.58 -11.70
N PHE A 1089 20.72 19.84 -11.90
CA PHE A 1089 20.83 20.86 -10.87
C PHE A 1089 20.09 20.46 -9.59
N ALA A 1090 18.81 20.09 -9.69
CA ALA A 1090 18.02 19.66 -8.54
C ALA A 1090 18.66 18.47 -7.79
N LYS A 1091 19.16 17.47 -8.53
CA LYS A 1091 19.92 16.33 -7.95
C LYS A 1091 21.17 16.76 -7.19
N CYS A 1092 21.93 17.70 -7.75
CA CYS A 1092 23.13 18.19 -7.09
C CYS A 1092 22.77 19.01 -5.85
N LEU A 1093 21.74 19.85 -5.94
CA LEU A 1093 21.28 20.70 -4.85
C LEU A 1093 20.86 19.87 -3.64
N PHE A 1094 19.97 18.89 -3.80
CA PHE A 1094 19.48 18.08 -2.67
C PHE A 1094 20.57 17.21 -2.04
N ASN A 1095 21.47 16.66 -2.85
CA ASN A 1095 22.59 15.87 -2.32
C ASN A 1095 23.55 16.74 -1.50
N VAL A 1096 23.74 18.00 -1.86
CA VAL A 1096 24.65 18.90 -1.13
C VAL A 1096 24.00 19.49 0.11
N VAL A 1097 22.70 19.82 0.07
CA VAL A 1097 21.93 20.23 1.25
C VAL A 1097 21.79 19.06 2.24
N GLY A 1098 21.95 17.82 1.78
CA GLY A 1098 21.93 16.63 2.64
C GLY A 1098 20.52 16.10 2.93
N ILE A 1099 19.56 16.40 2.04
CA ILE A 1099 18.21 15.83 2.15
C ILE A 1099 18.29 14.33 1.88
N LYS A 1100 17.66 13.51 2.72
CA LYS A 1100 17.64 12.06 2.56
C LYS A 1100 16.86 11.66 1.30
N ASP A 1101 17.31 10.62 0.61
CA ASP A 1101 16.62 10.05 -0.56
C ASP A 1101 15.21 9.51 -0.23
N SER A 1102 14.89 9.28 1.04
CA SER A 1102 13.55 8.89 1.53
C SER A 1102 12.53 10.04 1.52
N ASP A 1103 13.02 11.29 1.57
CA ASP A 1103 12.22 12.49 1.82
C ASP A 1103 11.73 13.13 0.52
N TYR A 1104 12.28 12.73 -0.62
CA TYR A 1104 11.90 13.22 -1.94
C TYR A 1104 11.98 12.11 -3.01
N LYS A 1105 11.21 12.25 -4.09
CA LYS A 1105 11.34 11.43 -5.31
C LYS A 1105 11.40 12.28 -6.56
N PHE A 1106 12.27 11.89 -7.49
CA PHE A 1106 12.38 12.50 -8.81
C PHE A 1106 11.38 11.89 -9.78
N GLY A 1107 10.37 12.67 -10.17
CA GLY A 1107 9.50 12.34 -11.30
C GLY A 1107 10.17 12.60 -12.66
N LEU A 1108 9.36 12.49 -13.72
CA LEU A 1108 9.80 12.78 -15.08
C LEU A 1108 9.97 14.29 -15.30
N THR A 1109 9.05 15.10 -14.77
CA THR A 1109 9.01 16.56 -15.00
C THR A 1109 9.15 17.41 -13.73
N LYS A 1110 8.96 16.79 -12.56
CA LYS A 1110 8.94 17.46 -11.24
C LYS A 1110 9.71 16.67 -10.19
N VAL A 1111 10.10 17.35 -9.11
CA VAL A 1111 10.47 16.68 -7.85
C VAL A 1111 9.30 16.74 -6.88
N PHE A 1112 9.13 15.66 -6.14
CA PHE A 1112 8.06 15.40 -5.18
C PHE A 1112 8.67 15.23 -3.78
N PHE A 1113 8.08 15.84 -2.75
CA PHE A 1113 8.57 15.84 -1.38
C PHE A 1113 7.53 15.26 -0.42
N ARG A 1114 7.99 14.55 0.60
CA ARG A 1114 7.16 14.11 1.74
C ARG A 1114 6.63 15.31 2.55
N PRO A 1115 5.57 15.11 3.36
CA PRO A 1115 5.02 16.15 4.24
C PRO A 1115 6.10 16.88 5.06
N GLY A 1116 5.99 18.20 5.17
CA GLY A 1116 6.94 19.08 5.89
C GLY A 1116 8.34 19.23 5.29
N LYS A 1117 8.82 18.27 4.49
CA LYS A 1117 10.21 18.23 3.99
C LYS A 1117 10.55 19.34 3.01
N PHE A 1118 9.58 19.80 2.23
CA PHE A 1118 9.80 20.97 1.36
C PHE A 1118 9.97 22.26 2.17
N ALA A 1119 9.19 22.45 3.24
CA ALA A 1119 9.31 23.62 4.11
C ALA A 1119 10.64 23.61 4.88
N GLU A 1120 11.06 22.43 5.35
CA GLU A 1120 12.39 22.22 5.95
C GLU A 1120 13.51 22.60 4.97
N PHE A 1121 13.43 22.11 3.72
CA PHE A 1121 14.37 22.45 2.65
C PHE A 1121 14.39 23.96 2.34
N ASP A 1122 13.23 24.58 2.15
CA ASP A 1122 13.14 26.00 1.79
C ASP A 1122 13.65 26.91 2.92
N LYS A 1123 13.42 26.53 4.19
CA LYS A 1123 13.97 27.21 5.36
C LYS A 1123 15.50 27.12 5.41
N LEU A 1124 16.06 25.92 5.19
CA LEU A 1124 17.52 25.72 5.10
C LEU A 1124 18.15 26.56 3.99
N MET A 1125 17.48 26.70 2.85
CA MET A 1125 18.00 27.47 1.71
C MET A 1125 17.94 28.99 1.92
N ARG A 1126 16.98 29.51 2.70
CA ARG A 1126 16.84 30.97 2.94
C ARG A 1126 17.71 31.51 4.06
N GLN A 1127 18.17 30.67 4.98
CA GLN A 1127 18.83 31.13 6.20
C GLN A 1127 20.28 31.58 6.02
N ASP A 1128 20.96 31.31 4.89
CA ASP A 1128 22.39 31.63 4.82
C ASP A 1128 22.96 31.92 3.41
N THR A 1129 23.26 33.20 3.13
CA THR A 1129 23.95 33.62 1.90
C THR A 1129 25.44 33.26 1.89
N ASP A 1130 26.07 33.16 3.06
CA ASP A 1130 27.50 32.81 3.16
C ASP A 1130 27.72 31.29 3.09
N GLU A 1131 26.84 30.47 3.68
CA GLU A 1131 26.89 29.01 3.45
C GLU A 1131 26.67 28.67 1.97
N MET A 1132 25.88 29.47 1.23
CA MET A 1132 25.66 29.25 -0.19
C MET A 1132 26.95 29.22 -1.01
N LYS A 1133 27.94 30.07 -0.72
CA LYS A 1133 29.27 29.99 -1.37
C LYS A 1133 29.96 28.65 -1.08
N HIS A 1134 29.86 28.18 0.16
CA HIS A 1134 30.43 26.90 0.55
C HIS A 1134 29.66 25.72 -0.10
N LEU A 1135 28.34 25.82 -0.17
CA LEU A 1135 27.43 24.90 -0.85
C LEU A 1135 27.79 24.78 -2.34
N ILE A 1136 28.02 25.91 -3.01
CA ILE A 1136 28.44 25.99 -4.40
C ILE A 1136 29.77 25.26 -4.64
N SER A 1137 30.73 25.39 -3.73
CA SER A 1137 32.02 24.69 -3.85
C SER A 1137 31.84 23.16 -3.78
N LYS A 1138 30.94 22.68 -2.90
CA LYS A 1138 30.56 21.27 -2.82
C LYS A 1138 29.84 20.79 -4.08
N ILE A 1139 28.94 21.61 -4.65
CA ILE A 1139 28.28 21.31 -5.94
C ILE A 1139 29.31 21.13 -7.06
N GLN A 1140 30.30 22.02 -7.15
CA GLN A 1140 31.38 21.90 -8.15
C GLN A 1140 32.21 20.62 -7.94
N TYR A 1141 32.58 20.30 -6.70
CA TYR A 1141 33.29 19.07 -6.39
C TYR A 1141 32.46 17.84 -6.81
N PHE A 1142 31.17 17.80 -6.48
CA PHE A 1142 30.28 16.70 -6.85
C PHE A 1142 30.12 16.56 -8.37
N LEU A 1143 29.95 17.67 -9.10
CA LEU A 1143 29.85 17.67 -10.56
C LEU A 1143 31.15 17.20 -11.21
N ASN A 1144 32.30 17.66 -10.72
CA ASN A 1144 33.61 17.22 -11.22
C ASN A 1144 33.81 15.73 -10.94
N LYS A 1145 33.48 15.25 -9.74
CA LYS A 1145 33.51 13.83 -9.37
C LYS A 1145 32.56 13.01 -10.25
N SER A 1146 31.35 13.49 -10.50
CA SER A 1146 30.35 12.82 -11.34
C SER A 1146 30.81 12.73 -12.79
N ARG A 1147 31.33 13.82 -13.37
CA ARG A 1147 31.92 13.85 -14.73
C ARG A 1147 33.13 12.93 -14.83
N TRP A 1148 34.01 12.94 -13.82
CA TRP A 1148 35.16 12.05 -13.73
C TRP A 1148 34.74 10.58 -13.67
N ASN A 1149 33.79 10.25 -12.81
CA ASN A 1149 33.23 8.90 -12.70
C ASN A 1149 32.56 8.47 -14.00
N SER A 1150 31.79 9.36 -14.64
CA SER A 1150 31.21 9.08 -15.96
C SER A 1150 32.30 8.81 -17.00
N GLY A 1151 33.38 9.59 -17.01
CA GLY A 1151 34.55 9.35 -17.86
C GLY A 1151 35.18 7.97 -17.60
N ILE A 1152 35.39 7.61 -16.33
CA ILE A 1152 35.86 6.28 -15.92
C ILE A 1152 34.89 5.19 -16.41
N TYR A 1153 33.59 5.33 -16.19
CA TYR A 1153 32.60 4.36 -16.65
C TYR A 1153 32.58 4.23 -18.17
N SER A 1154 32.71 5.33 -18.91
CA SER A 1154 32.84 5.32 -20.36
C SER A 1154 34.11 4.58 -20.81
N VAL A 1155 35.26 4.82 -20.16
CA VAL A 1155 36.51 4.09 -20.43
C VAL A 1155 36.38 2.61 -20.08
N ILE A 1156 35.75 2.26 -18.95
CA ILE A 1156 35.47 0.87 -18.56
C ILE A 1156 34.54 0.22 -19.58
N ALA A 1157 33.49 0.91 -20.02
CA ALA A 1157 32.55 0.42 -21.03
C ALA A 1157 33.25 0.18 -22.37
N LEU A 1158 34.12 1.10 -22.81
CA LEU A 1158 34.97 0.94 -23.99
C LEU A 1158 35.94 -0.23 -23.84
N ASN A 1159 36.58 -0.39 -22.68
CA ASN A 1159 37.46 -1.53 -22.40
C ASN A 1159 36.70 -2.86 -22.38
N ARG A 1160 35.50 -2.90 -21.79
CA ARG A 1160 34.61 -4.06 -21.84
C ARG A 1160 34.18 -4.36 -23.28
N LEU A 1161 33.86 -3.33 -24.06
CA LEU A 1161 33.52 -3.46 -25.48
C LEU A 1161 34.71 -4.03 -26.27
N ASN A 1162 35.92 -3.51 -26.08
CA ASN A 1162 37.14 -4.00 -26.70
C ASN A 1162 37.40 -5.48 -26.33
N LYS A 1163 37.33 -5.83 -25.04
CA LYS A 1163 37.44 -7.23 -24.58
C LYS A 1163 36.36 -8.11 -25.22
N LYS A 1164 35.13 -7.62 -25.38
CA LYS A 1164 34.02 -8.33 -26.05
C LYS A 1164 34.27 -8.49 -27.54
N ILE A 1165 34.87 -7.50 -28.21
CA ILE A 1165 35.29 -7.59 -29.62
C ILE A 1165 36.42 -8.61 -29.78
N ILE A 1166 37.44 -8.59 -28.92
CA ILE A 1166 38.55 -9.57 -28.92
C ILE A 1166 38.03 -10.98 -28.65
N TYR A 1167 37.12 -11.14 -27.68
CA TYR A 1167 36.44 -12.41 -27.41
C TYR A 1167 35.70 -12.91 -28.65
N LYS A 1168 34.85 -12.07 -29.26
CA LYS A 1168 34.14 -12.41 -30.50
C LYS A 1168 35.12 -12.79 -31.61
N ARG A 1169 36.22 -12.06 -31.80
CA ARG A 1169 37.27 -12.37 -32.77
C ARG A 1169 37.89 -13.75 -32.52
N ARG A 1170 38.29 -14.07 -31.29
CA ARG A 1170 38.83 -15.40 -30.91
C ARG A 1170 37.84 -16.53 -31.22
N HIS A 1171 36.56 -16.33 -30.92
CA HIS A 1171 35.53 -17.33 -31.23
C HIS A 1171 35.28 -17.46 -32.73
N ILE A 1172 35.30 -16.36 -33.49
CA ILE A 1172 35.25 -16.40 -34.96
C ILE A 1172 36.45 -17.17 -35.51
N THR A 1173 37.66 -16.97 -34.99
CA THR A 1173 38.86 -17.73 -35.40
C THR A 1173 38.72 -19.22 -35.07
N LYS A 1174 38.15 -19.58 -33.91
CA LYS A 1174 37.83 -20.98 -33.57
C LYS A 1174 36.82 -21.59 -34.55
N VAL A 1175 35.77 -20.85 -34.92
CA VAL A 1175 34.79 -21.30 -35.93
C VAL A 1175 35.47 -21.48 -37.28
N GLN A 1176 36.30 -20.53 -37.73
CA GLN A 1176 37.06 -20.64 -38.98
C GLN A 1176 38.05 -21.81 -38.96
N ALA A 1177 38.69 -22.09 -37.82
CA ALA A 1177 39.57 -23.25 -37.64
C ALA A 1177 38.79 -24.57 -37.72
N TYR A 1178 37.61 -24.64 -37.09
CA TYR A 1178 36.72 -25.79 -37.19
C TYR A 1178 36.23 -26.03 -38.61
N VAL A 1179 35.84 -24.96 -39.33
CA VAL A 1179 35.41 -25.03 -40.73
C VAL A 1179 36.57 -25.48 -41.63
N ARG A 1180 37.77 -24.91 -41.49
CA ARG A 1180 38.96 -25.37 -42.22
C ARG A 1180 39.28 -26.84 -41.92
N GLY A 1181 39.27 -27.23 -40.65
CA GLY A 1181 39.47 -28.62 -40.24
C GLY A 1181 38.40 -29.57 -40.79
N PHE A 1182 37.14 -29.13 -40.85
CA PHE A 1182 36.05 -29.89 -41.47
C PHE A 1182 36.26 -30.07 -42.97
N LEU A 1183 36.65 -29.01 -43.69
CA LEU A 1183 36.91 -29.08 -45.14
C LEU A 1183 38.09 -29.99 -45.47
N VAL A 1184 39.20 -29.92 -44.72
CA VAL A 1184 40.34 -30.82 -44.88
C VAL A 1184 39.94 -32.26 -44.61
N ARG A 1185 39.23 -32.54 -43.50
CA ARG A 1185 38.74 -33.90 -43.20
C ARG A 1185 37.78 -34.42 -44.26
N LYS A 1186 36.89 -33.58 -44.78
CA LYS A 1186 35.94 -33.94 -45.84
C LYS A 1186 36.68 -34.36 -47.12
N ASN A 1187 37.75 -33.66 -47.49
CA ASN A 1187 38.55 -33.97 -48.68
C ASN A 1187 39.47 -35.19 -48.47
N TYR A 1188 39.99 -35.40 -47.26
CA TYR A 1188 40.93 -36.51 -46.97
C TYR A 1188 40.22 -37.84 -46.66
N LYS A 1189 38.97 -37.82 -46.20
CA LYS A 1189 38.22 -39.03 -45.81
C LYS A 1189 38.11 -40.10 -46.93
N PRO A 1190 37.87 -39.75 -48.21
CA PRO A 1190 37.89 -40.71 -49.31
C PRO A 1190 39.27 -41.36 -49.51
N ILE A 1191 40.35 -40.57 -49.44
CA ILE A 1191 41.74 -41.04 -49.57
C ILE A 1191 42.07 -42.02 -48.43
N LEU A 1192 41.70 -41.66 -47.19
CA LEU A 1192 41.89 -42.52 -46.03
C LEU A 1192 41.13 -43.85 -46.19
N LYS A 1193 39.88 -43.81 -46.68
CA LYS A 1193 39.06 -45.01 -46.90
C LYS A 1193 39.68 -45.91 -47.98
N ALA A 1194 40.16 -45.34 -49.08
CA ALA A 1194 40.87 -46.07 -50.13
C ALA A 1194 42.13 -46.73 -49.56
N TYR A 1195 43.00 -45.99 -48.87
CA TYR A 1195 44.20 -46.51 -48.23
C TYR A 1195 43.89 -47.67 -47.26
N THR A 1196 42.90 -47.49 -46.39
CA THR A 1196 42.53 -48.50 -45.39
C THR A 1196 42.03 -49.79 -46.06
N ASN A 1197 41.26 -49.65 -47.15
CA ASN A 1197 40.75 -50.80 -47.89
C ASN A 1197 41.86 -51.50 -48.70
N THR A 1198 42.76 -50.76 -49.35
CA THR A 1198 43.93 -51.33 -50.04
C THR A 1198 44.81 -52.11 -49.08
N LYS A 1199 45.04 -51.58 -47.88
CA LYS A 1199 45.82 -52.25 -46.84
C LYS A 1199 45.16 -53.53 -46.31
N LYS A 1200 43.82 -53.59 -46.29
CA LYS A 1200 43.11 -54.84 -45.98
C LYS A 1200 43.36 -55.91 -47.04
N ILE A 1201 43.33 -55.54 -48.32
CA ILE A 1201 43.65 -56.46 -49.43
C ILE A 1201 45.11 -56.92 -49.34
N GLU A 1202 46.04 -56.00 -49.06
CA GLU A 1202 47.46 -56.33 -48.85
C GLU A 1202 47.64 -57.35 -47.70
N ASN A 1203 46.96 -57.14 -46.58
CA ASN A 1203 46.99 -58.06 -45.43
C ASN A 1203 46.34 -59.43 -45.71
N SER A 1204 45.56 -59.57 -46.78
CA SER A 1204 44.97 -60.83 -47.24
C SER A 1204 45.82 -61.57 -48.29
N LEU A 1205 46.93 -60.97 -48.77
CA LEU A 1205 47.87 -61.66 -49.67
C LEU A 1205 48.54 -62.90 -49.04
N PRO A 1206 48.89 -62.94 -47.74
CA PRO A 1206 49.48 -64.14 -47.13
C PRO A 1206 48.56 -65.37 -47.24
N SER A 1207 47.24 -65.18 -47.10
CA SER A 1207 46.29 -66.27 -47.29
C SER A 1207 46.22 -66.80 -48.73
N LEU A 1208 46.49 -65.95 -49.72
CA LEU A 1208 46.61 -66.38 -51.13
C LEU A 1208 47.88 -67.22 -51.36
N ASN A 1209 48.98 -66.87 -50.71
CA ASN A 1209 50.20 -67.68 -50.76
C ASN A 1209 49.95 -69.09 -50.19
N ASN A 1210 49.18 -69.21 -49.12
CA ASN A 1210 48.78 -70.51 -48.57
C ASN A 1210 47.91 -71.32 -49.54
N LEU A 1211 47.11 -70.67 -50.39
CA LEU A 1211 46.34 -71.35 -51.45
C LEU A 1211 47.26 -71.81 -52.59
N ILE A 1212 48.20 -70.97 -53.00
CA ILE A 1212 49.18 -71.30 -54.06
C ILE A 1212 50.08 -72.46 -53.64
N GLU A 1213 50.39 -72.61 -52.35
CA GLU A 1213 51.16 -73.77 -51.88
C GLU A 1213 50.50 -75.12 -52.18
N LYS A 1214 49.16 -75.16 -52.33
CA LYS A 1214 48.41 -76.36 -52.71
C LYS A 1214 48.52 -76.72 -54.19
N LEU A 1215 48.92 -75.78 -55.05
CA LEU A 1215 49.12 -76.00 -56.47
C LEU A 1215 50.50 -76.64 -56.69
N GLU A 1216 50.59 -77.55 -57.66
CA GLU A 1216 51.83 -78.25 -58.02
C GLU A 1216 52.25 -77.93 -59.46
N GLY A 1217 53.56 -77.98 -59.73
CA GLY A 1217 54.12 -77.80 -61.07
C GLY A 1217 54.07 -76.37 -61.62
N THR A 1218 53.90 -76.25 -62.93
CA THR A 1218 53.95 -74.96 -63.67
C THR A 1218 52.87 -73.97 -63.24
N LYS A 1219 51.67 -74.45 -62.86
CA LYS A 1219 50.59 -73.59 -62.34
C LYS A 1219 51.03 -72.88 -61.04
N LYS A 1220 51.81 -73.52 -60.18
CA LYS A 1220 52.32 -72.92 -58.94
C LYS A 1220 53.23 -71.72 -59.24
N GLU A 1221 54.17 -71.87 -60.17
CA GLU A 1221 55.07 -70.80 -60.57
C GLU A 1221 54.32 -69.64 -61.25
N GLU A 1222 53.37 -69.94 -62.13
CA GLU A 1222 52.54 -68.95 -62.81
C GLU A 1222 51.74 -68.10 -61.82
N TRP A 1223 51.05 -68.73 -60.86
CA TRP A 1223 50.29 -68.02 -59.85
C TRP A 1223 51.16 -67.28 -58.83
N THR A 1224 52.33 -67.83 -58.49
CA THR A 1224 53.30 -67.13 -57.63
C THR A 1224 53.76 -65.83 -58.29
N ASN A 1225 54.04 -65.86 -59.59
CA ASN A 1225 54.40 -64.66 -60.36
C ASN A 1225 53.22 -63.68 -60.45
N ASN A 1226 52.01 -64.15 -60.78
CA ASN A 1226 50.81 -63.31 -60.84
C ASN A 1226 50.51 -62.60 -59.51
N VAL A 1227 50.62 -63.30 -58.37
CA VAL A 1227 50.41 -62.69 -57.05
C VAL A 1227 51.52 -61.71 -56.69
N ASN A 1228 52.77 -62.00 -57.07
CA ASN A 1228 53.87 -61.06 -56.87
C ASN A 1228 53.71 -59.77 -57.69
N ASP A 1229 53.26 -59.86 -58.94
CA ASP A 1229 53.00 -58.69 -59.78
C ASP A 1229 51.75 -57.91 -59.30
N PHE A 1230 50.73 -58.61 -58.82
CA PHE A 1230 49.59 -57.96 -58.17
C PHE A 1230 49.99 -57.25 -56.87
N LYS A 1231 50.88 -57.85 -56.06
CA LYS A 1231 51.46 -57.23 -54.86
C LYS A 1231 52.28 -55.97 -55.20
N LYS A 1232 53.05 -55.97 -56.30
CA LYS A 1232 53.72 -54.75 -56.79
C LYS A 1232 52.70 -53.66 -57.13
N SER A 1233 51.63 -54.01 -57.84
CA SER A 1233 50.56 -53.07 -58.21
C SER A 1233 49.88 -52.43 -56.99
N ILE A 1234 49.62 -53.21 -55.94
CA ILE A 1234 49.12 -52.71 -54.65
C ILE A 1234 50.10 -51.72 -54.02
N ASN A 1235 51.38 -52.07 -53.96
CA ASN A 1235 52.41 -51.23 -53.37
C ASN A 1235 52.63 -49.92 -54.13
N GLU A 1236 52.54 -49.96 -55.47
CA GLU A 1236 52.56 -48.76 -56.30
C GLU A 1236 51.36 -47.85 -56.00
N PHE A 1237 50.15 -48.41 -55.91
CA PHE A 1237 48.97 -47.61 -55.56
C PHE A 1237 49.06 -47.01 -54.15
N ILE A 1238 49.57 -47.77 -53.17
CA ILE A 1238 49.84 -47.27 -51.82
C ILE A 1238 50.87 -46.14 -51.86
N ASN A 1239 51.95 -46.28 -52.63
CA ASN A 1239 52.96 -45.23 -52.78
C ASN A 1239 52.39 -43.98 -53.46
N VAL A 1240 51.51 -44.12 -54.45
CA VAL A 1240 50.80 -43.00 -55.08
C VAL A 1240 49.91 -42.28 -54.06
N LEU A 1241 49.19 -43.01 -53.21
CA LEU A 1241 48.37 -42.44 -52.14
C LEU A 1241 49.20 -41.70 -51.07
N ILE A 1242 50.45 -42.12 -50.84
CA ILE A 1242 51.34 -41.56 -49.81
C ILE A 1242 52.17 -40.37 -50.34
N LYS A 1243 52.71 -40.45 -51.57
CA LYS A 1243 53.71 -39.49 -52.08
C LYS A 1243 53.12 -38.30 -52.85
N GLU A 1244 51.94 -38.41 -53.47
CA GLU A 1244 51.40 -37.30 -54.28
C GLU A 1244 50.45 -36.38 -53.48
N ASN A 1245 50.69 -35.06 -53.62
CA ASN A 1245 49.96 -34.00 -52.93
C ASN A 1245 48.46 -33.97 -53.32
N VAL A 1246 47.63 -33.73 -52.29
CA VAL A 1246 46.17 -33.88 -52.10
C VAL A 1246 45.21 -33.25 -53.15
N GLN A 1247 45.68 -32.83 -54.33
CA GLN A 1247 44.88 -32.07 -55.31
C GLN A 1247 44.45 -32.79 -56.60
N LEU A 1248 44.56 -34.11 -56.69
CA LEU A 1248 44.18 -34.88 -57.89
C LEU A 1248 42.93 -35.78 -57.71
N SER A 1249 42.24 -35.97 -58.83
CA SER A 1249 40.79 -36.12 -59.05
C SER A 1249 40.17 -37.48 -58.71
N LYS A 1250 38.83 -37.52 -58.68
CA LYS A 1250 37.95 -38.70 -58.51
C LYS A 1250 38.34 -39.90 -59.40
N ASP A 1251 39.09 -39.68 -60.47
CA ASP A 1251 39.52 -40.71 -61.42
C ASP A 1251 40.41 -41.77 -60.77
N LYS A 1252 41.19 -41.44 -59.73
CA LYS A 1252 42.01 -42.44 -59.02
C LYS A 1252 41.21 -43.36 -58.08
N ILE A 1253 39.95 -43.05 -57.77
CA ILE A 1253 39.09 -43.96 -57.00
C ILE A 1253 38.75 -45.21 -57.83
N PHE A 1254 38.66 -45.09 -59.16
CA PHE A 1254 38.48 -46.24 -60.05
C PHE A 1254 39.65 -47.23 -60.00
N ILE A 1255 40.88 -46.76 -59.75
CA ILE A 1255 42.05 -47.63 -59.63
C ILE A 1255 41.91 -48.59 -58.42
N PHE A 1256 41.27 -48.13 -57.33
CA PHE A 1256 41.00 -49.03 -56.20
C PHE A 1256 39.97 -50.11 -56.57
N ASP A 1257 38.91 -49.74 -57.27
CA ASP A 1257 37.90 -50.69 -57.72
C ASP A 1257 38.49 -51.71 -58.72
N ASP A 1258 39.42 -51.28 -59.58
CA ASP A 1258 40.19 -52.18 -60.46
C ASP A 1258 41.08 -53.14 -59.68
N ILE A 1259 41.82 -52.66 -58.66
CA ILE A 1259 42.65 -53.53 -57.80
C ILE A 1259 41.75 -54.54 -57.06
N LYS A 1260 40.58 -54.11 -56.58
CA LYS A 1260 39.65 -55.01 -55.91
C LYS A 1260 39.10 -56.07 -56.87
N ASN A 1261 38.69 -55.67 -58.08
CA ASN A 1261 38.19 -56.58 -59.10
C ASN A 1261 39.27 -57.58 -59.56
N GLN A 1262 40.52 -57.13 -59.66
CA GLN A 1262 41.67 -58.00 -59.94
C GLN A 1262 41.91 -59.01 -58.81
N PHE A 1263 41.86 -58.57 -57.54
CA PHE A 1263 41.98 -59.49 -56.40
C PHE A 1263 40.88 -60.55 -56.40
N ASP A 1264 39.61 -60.13 -56.52
CA ASP A 1264 38.47 -61.04 -56.54
C ASP A 1264 38.57 -62.02 -57.73
N SER A 1265 39.05 -61.56 -58.89
CA SER A 1265 39.30 -62.43 -60.05
C SER A 1265 40.46 -63.40 -59.85
N ILE A 1266 41.55 -63.01 -59.18
CA ILE A 1266 42.70 -63.88 -58.90
C ILE A 1266 42.30 -64.96 -57.90
N VAL A 1267 41.61 -64.58 -56.82
CA VAL A 1267 41.12 -65.52 -55.81
C VAL A 1267 40.23 -66.56 -56.47
N LYS A 1268 39.26 -66.13 -57.28
CA LYS A 1268 38.34 -67.03 -57.97
C LYS A 1268 39.07 -68.03 -58.87
N LYS A 1269 40.00 -67.56 -59.72
CA LYS A 1269 40.75 -68.44 -60.63
C LYS A 1269 41.67 -69.42 -59.92
N ILE A 1270 42.34 -69.01 -58.84
CA ILE A 1270 43.17 -69.92 -58.03
C ILE A 1270 42.30 -70.99 -57.37
N THR A 1271 41.12 -70.62 -56.83
CA THR A 1271 40.20 -71.62 -56.28
C THR A 1271 39.68 -72.57 -57.35
N ASP A 1272 39.35 -72.08 -58.54
CA ASP A 1272 38.89 -72.92 -59.66
C ASP A 1272 39.99 -73.93 -60.07
N ASP A 1273 41.25 -73.50 -60.16
CA ASP A 1273 42.39 -74.38 -60.44
C ASP A 1273 42.67 -75.41 -59.33
N ILE A 1274 42.53 -75.03 -58.06
CA ILE A 1274 42.67 -75.95 -56.92
C ILE A 1274 41.56 -77.01 -56.99
N THR A 1275 40.31 -76.61 -57.25
CA THR A 1275 39.20 -77.55 -57.37
C THR A 1275 39.38 -78.51 -58.54
N GLU A 1276 39.92 -78.04 -59.68
CA GLU A 1276 40.22 -78.89 -60.83
C GLU A 1276 41.31 -79.93 -60.49
N ILE A 1277 42.34 -79.55 -59.71
CA ILE A 1277 43.39 -80.47 -59.25
C ILE A 1277 42.88 -81.44 -58.19
N GLU A 1278 42.06 -80.97 -57.23
CA GLU A 1278 41.47 -81.81 -56.19
C GLU A 1278 40.55 -82.88 -56.80
N ILE A 1279 39.69 -82.51 -57.77
CA ILE A 1279 38.86 -83.46 -58.52
C ILE A 1279 39.74 -84.50 -59.24
N ARG A 1280 40.83 -84.07 -59.88
CA ARG A 1280 41.72 -84.98 -60.62
C ARG A 1280 42.53 -85.91 -59.70
N LYS A 1281 42.93 -85.43 -58.52
CA LYS A 1281 43.58 -86.24 -57.48
C LYS A 1281 42.59 -87.22 -56.84
N GLU A 1282 41.34 -86.82 -56.66
CA GLU A 1282 40.27 -87.72 -56.21
C GLU A 1282 40.00 -88.81 -57.26
N GLU A 1283 39.93 -88.49 -58.54
CA GLU A 1283 39.78 -89.50 -59.61
C GLU A 1283 40.95 -90.50 -59.65
N GLU A 1284 42.21 -90.05 -59.49
CA GLU A 1284 43.39 -90.93 -59.40
C GLU A 1284 43.47 -91.73 -58.09
N GLU A 1285 43.10 -91.13 -56.95
CA GLU A 1285 42.98 -91.86 -55.68
C GLU A 1285 41.83 -92.86 -55.71
N GLU A 1286 40.75 -92.58 -56.43
CA GLU A 1286 39.61 -93.49 -56.56
C GLU A 1286 39.97 -94.68 -57.46
N GLU A 1287 40.73 -94.49 -58.55
CA GLU A 1287 41.30 -95.62 -59.31
C GLU A 1287 42.29 -96.45 -58.48
N LYS A 1288 43.19 -95.80 -57.72
CA LYS A 1288 44.11 -96.52 -56.83
C LYS A 1288 43.37 -97.20 -55.68
N ARG A 1289 42.34 -96.57 -55.12
CA ARG A 1289 41.48 -97.17 -54.09
C ARG A 1289 40.66 -98.30 -54.65
N ILE A 1290 40.23 -98.31 -55.91
CA ILE A 1290 39.58 -99.48 -56.51
C ILE A 1290 40.58 -100.64 -56.63
N ALA A 1291 41.80 -100.38 -57.11
CA ALA A 1291 42.84 -101.41 -57.20
C ALA A 1291 43.35 -101.90 -55.83
N GLU A 1292 43.39 -101.03 -54.83
CA GLU A 1292 43.80 -101.34 -53.47
C GLU A 1292 42.64 -101.90 -52.63
N LEU A 1293 41.38 -101.55 -52.91
CA LEU A 1293 40.19 -102.22 -52.38
C LEU A 1293 40.03 -103.61 -52.98
N GLU A 1294 40.48 -103.90 -54.20
CA GLU A 1294 40.54 -105.29 -54.69
C GLU A 1294 41.63 -106.12 -53.98
N ARG A 1295 42.77 -105.52 -53.64
CA ARG A 1295 43.80 -106.20 -52.82
C ARG A 1295 43.40 -106.35 -51.35
N ILE A 1296 42.80 -105.31 -50.77
CA ILE A 1296 42.30 -105.33 -49.40
C ILE A 1296 41.01 -106.16 -49.31
N LYS A 1297 40.18 -106.29 -50.37
CA LYS A 1297 39.06 -107.25 -50.37
C LYS A 1297 39.52 -108.67 -50.23
N VAL A 1298 40.64 -109.08 -50.83
CA VAL A 1298 41.11 -110.46 -50.65
C VAL A 1298 41.67 -110.68 -49.23
N GLU A 1299 42.34 -109.71 -48.62
CA GLU A 1299 42.92 -109.87 -47.27
C GLU A 1299 42.01 -109.44 -46.11
N MET A 1300 40.95 -108.68 -46.37
CA MET A 1300 39.89 -108.33 -45.43
C MET A 1300 38.60 -109.12 -45.67
N GLU A 1301 38.31 -109.75 -46.81
CA GLU A 1301 37.23 -110.77 -46.83
C GLU A 1301 37.61 -112.03 -46.02
N GLU A 1302 38.90 -112.21 -45.68
CA GLU A 1302 39.30 -113.17 -44.65
C GLU A 1302 39.28 -112.61 -43.22
N LYS A 1303 39.54 -111.31 -42.99
CA LYS A 1303 39.60 -110.73 -41.63
C LYS A 1303 38.36 -109.92 -41.17
N GLU A 1304 37.68 -109.20 -42.06
CA GLU A 1304 36.42 -108.47 -41.80
C GLU A 1304 35.17 -109.35 -41.84
N LYS A 1305 35.24 -110.60 -42.34
CA LYS A 1305 34.16 -111.57 -42.04
C LYS A 1305 34.06 -111.87 -40.53
N ALA A 1306 35.11 -111.61 -39.75
CA ALA A 1306 35.11 -111.84 -38.31
C ALA A 1306 34.73 -110.60 -37.46
N GLU A 1307 34.97 -109.37 -37.93
CA GLU A 1307 34.72 -108.16 -37.12
C GLU A 1307 33.43 -107.39 -37.48
N LYS A 1308 32.96 -107.39 -38.73
CA LYS A 1308 31.78 -106.58 -39.13
C LYS A 1308 30.40 -107.15 -38.78
N GLU A 1309 30.29 -108.38 -38.27
CA GLU A 1309 29.04 -108.79 -37.59
C GLU A 1309 28.85 -108.05 -36.24
N LYS A 1310 29.92 -107.56 -35.59
CA LYS A 1310 29.82 -106.94 -34.26
C LYS A 1310 29.48 -105.45 -34.26
N GLU A 1311 29.82 -104.69 -35.30
CA GLU A 1311 29.61 -103.23 -35.30
C GLU A 1311 28.25 -102.77 -35.88
N LEU A 1312 27.60 -103.54 -36.75
CA LEU A 1312 26.30 -103.17 -37.33
C LEU A 1312 25.15 -103.12 -36.29
N ALA A 1313 25.33 -103.80 -35.15
CA ALA A 1313 24.41 -103.70 -34.01
C ALA A 1313 24.48 -102.36 -33.26
N ALA A 1314 25.60 -101.62 -33.35
CA ALA A 1314 25.79 -100.37 -32.61
C ALA A 1314 25.27 -99.13 -33.35
N GLN A 1315 25.24 -99.13 -34.68
CA GLN A 1315 24.94 -97.94 -35.48
C GLN A 1315 23.44 -97.63 -35.59
N LYS A 1316 22.55 -98.64 -35.60
CA LYS A 1316 21.09 -98.43 -35.51
C LYS A 1316 20.63 -97.71 -34.24
N LYS A 1317 21.48 -97.65 -33.21
CA LYS A 1317 21.18 -97.01 -31.92
C LYS A 1317 21.43 -95.49 -31.93
N ARG A 1318 22.19 -94.96 -32.89
CA ARG A 1318 22.55 -93.53 -32.97
C ARG A 1318 21.54 -92.72 -33.77
N GLU A 1319 21.03 -93.26 -34.87
CA GLU A 1319 20.08 -92.58 -35.77
C GLU A 1319 18.71 -92.28 -35.11
N ALA A 1320 18.32 -93.05 -34.09
CA ALA A 1320 17.09 -92.78 -33.34
C ALA A 1320 17.16 -91.52 -32.45
N ARG A 1321 18.37 -91.07 -32.06
CA ARG A 1321 18.55 -89.98 -31.07
C ARG A 1321 18.58 -88.58 -31.70
N ASP A 1322 18.97 -88.48 -32.96
CA ASP A 1322 19.06 -87.18 -33.66
C ASP A 1322 17.70 -86.66 -34.13
N MET A 1323 16.71 -87.55 -34.36
CA MET A 1323 15.33 -87.14 -34.69
C MET A 1323 14.61 -86.47 -33.50
N GLU A 1324 14.91 -86.84 -32.25
CA GLU A 1324 14.27 -86.24 -31.06
C GLU A 1324 14.69 -84.76 -30.83
N LEU A 1325 15.92 -84.40 -31.21
CA LEU A 1325 16.47 -83.05 -30.98
C LEU A 1325 15.91 -81.97 -31.91
N ASP A 1326 15.39 -82.36 -33.08
CA ASP A 1326 14.90 -81.42 -34.11
C ASP A 1326 13.43 -81.01 -33.87
N GLU A 1327 12.63 -81.87 -33.23
CA GLU A 1327 11.27 -81.53 -32.77
C GLU A 1327 11.29 -80.49 -31.63
N GLU A 1328 12.27 -80.54 -30.74
CA GLU A 1328 12.39 -79.64 -29.59
C GLU A 1328 12.67 -78.18 -30.00
N ARG A 1329 13.37 -77.96 -31.13
CA ARG A 1329 13.68 -76.62 -31.64
C ARG A 1329 12.48 -75.88 -32.23
N LYS A 1330 11.56 -76.59 -32.89
CA LYS A 1330 10.35 -75.99 -33.50
C LYS A 1330 9.38 -75.45 -32.43
N LEU A 1331 9.24 -76.17 -31.31
CA LEU A 1331 8.38 -75.78 -30.19
C LEU A 1331 8.83 -74.47 -29.51
N LEU A 1332 10.15 -74.22 -29.44
CA LEU A 1332 10.72 -73.03 -28.80
C LEU A 1332 10.47 -71.73 -29.59
N GLU A 1333 10.29 -71.83 -30.91
CA GLU A 1333 10.11 -70.69 -31.80
C GLU A 1333 8.66 -70.19 -31.82
N GLU A 1334 7.68 -71.10 -31.73
CA GLU A 1334 6.26 -70.76 -31.56
C GLU A 1334 5.98 -70.03 -30.24
N GLU A 1335 6.65 -70.44 -29.13
CA GLU A 1335 6.46 -69.82 -27.82
C GLU A 1335 6.91 -68.33 -27.79
N LYS A 1336 7.98 -68.00 -28.52
CA LYS A 1336 8.48 -66.61 -28.62
C LYS A 1336 7.51 -65.68 -29.34
N GLN A 1337 6.86 -66.14 -30.42
CA GLN A 1337 5.91 -65.33 -31.17
C GLN A 1337 4.64 -65.04 -30.36
N LEU A 1338 4.16 -66.02 -29.58
CA LEU A 1338 2.98 -65.85 -28.73
C LEU A 1338 3.19 -64.79 -27.64
N ARG A 1339 4.37 -64.77 -26.98
CA ARG A 1339 4.72 -63.81 -25.93
C ARG A 1339 4.80 -62.36 -26.43
N GLN A 1340 5.15 -62.14 -27.70
CA GLN A 1340 5.24 -60.80 -28.27
C GLN A 1340 3.86 -60.18 -28.53
N ARG A 1341 2.88 -60.97 -29.00
CA ARG A 1341 1.48 -60.52 -29.19
C ARG A 1341 0.79 -60.16 -27.86
N LEU A 1342 1.04 -60.92 -26.79
CA LEU A 1342 0.48 -60.64 -25.46
C LEU A 1342 0.94 -59.27 -24.90
N ARG A 1343 2.22 -58.91 -25.11
CA ARG A 1343 2.76 -57.62 -24.65
C ARG A 1343 2.13 -56.41 -25.34
N GLU A 1344 1.77 -56.52 -26.61
CA GLU A 1344 1.12 -55.41 -27.34
C GLU A 1344 -0.33 -55.18 -26.86
N ILE A 1345 -1.04 -56.25 -26.49
CA ILE A 1345 -2.40 -56.18 -25.94
C ILE A 1345 -2.37 -55.55 -24.54
N GLU A 1346 -1.44 -55.96 -23.67
CA GLU A 1346 -1.28 -55.40 -22.32
C GLU A 1346 -0.90 -53.90 -22.34
N ALA A 1347 -0.07 -53.47 -23.30
CA ALA A 1347 0.33 -52.06 -23.43
C ALA A 1347 -0.85 -51.15 -23.80
N LYS A 1348 -1.78 -51.63 -24.63
CA LYS A 1348 -3.04 -50.91 -24.93
C LYS A 1348 -3.95 -50.85 -23.70
N HIS A 1349 -4.07 -51.94 -22.93
CA HIS A 1349 -4.95 -51.98 -21.77
C HIS A 1349 -4.45 -51.13 -20.59
N LYS A 1350 -3.13 -51.08 -20.36
CA LYS A 1350 -2.51 -50.24 -19.32
C LYS A 1350 -2.64 -48.74 -19.59
N LYS A 1351 -2.69 -48.32 -20.85
CA LYS A 1351 -2.87 -46.89 -21.19
C LYS A 1351 -4.27 -46.39 -20.82
N THR A 1352 -5.29 -47.23 -21.01
CA THR A 1352 -6.69 -46.89 -20.68
C THR A 1352 -6.97 -46.94 -19.17
N LEU A 1353 -6.31 -47.84 -18.43
CA LEU A 1353 -6.51 -47.99 -16.98
C LEU A 1353 -5.76 -46.92 -16.14
N ALA A 1354 -4.65 -46.41 -16.67
CA ALA A 1354 -3.84 -45.38 -16.01
C ALA A 1354 -4.51 -43.99 -16.02
N GLU A 1355 -5.41 -43.72 -16.97
CA GLU A 1355 -6.19 -42.48 -17.04
C GLU A 1355 -7.36 -42.44 -16.03
N SER A 1356 -7.85 -43.60 -15.57
CA SER A 1356 -9.07 -43.64 -14.75
C SER A 1356 -8.85 -43.70 -13.23
N THR A 1357 -7.69 -44.14 -12.72
CA THR A 1357 -7.64 -44.59 -11.31
C THR A 1357 -6.53 -44.00 -10.44
N SER A 1358 -5.53 -43.30 -11.00
CA SER A 1358 -4.38 -42.78 -10.23
C SER A 1358 -4.49 -41.34 -9.74
N SER A 1359 -5.57 -40.61 -10.04
CA SER A 1359 -5.71 -39.23 -9.54
C SER A 1359 -6.22 -39.13 -8.09
N THR A 1360 -6.57 -40.25 -7.46
CA THR A 1360 -7.07 -40.27 -6.08
C THR A 1360 -6.36 -41.32 -5.23
N LEU A 1361 -5.05 -41.15 -5.06
CA LEU A 1361 -4.38 -40.78 -3.79
C LEU A 1361 -4.82 -41.44 -2.46
N SER A 1362 -5.65 -42.47 -2.45
CA SER A 1362 -6.22 -43.03 -1.21
C SER A 1362 -5.46 -44.25 -0.71
N GLU A 1363 -4.74 -44.96 -1.56
CA GLU A 1363 -4.01 -46.16 -1.13
C GLU A 1363 -2.66 -45.86 -0.48
N GLN A 1364 -2.18 -44.62 -0.61
CA GLN A 1364 -1.05 -44.09 0.13
C GLN A 1364 -1.29 -44.04 1.65
N LYS A 1365 -2.51 -44.30 2.13
CA LYS A 1365 -2.80 -44.43 3.57
C LYS A 1365 -2.80 -45.86 4.11
N LYS A 1366 -2.73 -46.89 3.24
CA LYS A 1366 -2.77 -48.29 3.69
C LYS A 1366 -1.40 -48.94 3.89
N LEU A 1367 -0.37 -48.51 3.15
CA LEU A 1367 0.94 -49.17 3.25
C LEU A 1367 1.77 -48.76 4.47
N ASP A 1368 1.60 -47.54 4.99
CA ASP A 1368 2.25 -47.11 6.24
C ASP A 1368 1.80 -47.91 7.48
N SER A 1369 0.73 -48.69 7.39
CA SER A 1369 0.24 -49.53 8.50
C SER A 1369 0.77 -50.97 8.49
N ILE A 1370 1.33 -51.45 7.37
CA ILE A 1370 1.70 -52.87 7.23
C ILE A 1370 3.17 -53.09 7.60
N MET A 1371 4.03 -52.09 7.37
CA MET A 1371 5.47 -52.17 7.64
C MET A 1371 5.83 -52.35 9.13
N THR A 1372 4.93 -51.99 10.05
CA THR A 1372 5.20 -52.02 11.50
C THR A 1372 5.00 -53.39 12.13
N ASN A 1373 4.28 -54.33 11.49
CA ASN A 1373 3.81 -55.55 12.18
C ASN A 1373 4.49 -56.86 11.78
N ALA A 1374 5.49 -56.87 10.91
CA ALA A 1374 6.07 -58.13 10.41
C ALA A 1374 7.46 -58.49 10.98
N PHE A 1375 8.07 -57.67 11.84
CA PHE A 1375 9.48 -57.83 12.25
C PHE A 1375 9.76 -58.73 13.47
N ILE A 1376 8.77 -59.47 14.01
CA ILE A 1376 8.98 -60.33 15.20
C ILE A 1376 8.16 -61.64 15.11
N SER A 1377 8.73 -62.72 14.56
CA SER A 1377 8.40 -64.12 14.93
C SER A 1377 9.36 -65.17 14.31
N THR A 1378 10.35 -65.57 15.12
CA THR A 1378 10.86 -66.95 15.38
C THR A 1378 11.24 -67.93 14.24
N GLU A 1379 12.56 -68.22 14.19
CA GLU A 1379 13.28 -69.53 14.10
C GLU A 1379 12.97 -70.57 12.98
N LYS A 1380 13.99 -70.88 12.15
CA LYS A 1380 14.68 -72.21 12.14
C LYS A 1380 15.83 -72.31 11.12
N THR A 1381 16.73 -73.23 11.50
CA THR A 1381 18.09 -73.60 11.11
C THR A 1381 18.31 -74.28 9.74
N GLU A 1382 19.58 -74.18 9.32
CA GLU A 1382 20.47 -75.17 8.67
C GLU A 1382 20.83 -75.09 7.18
N LEU A 1383 22.16 -75.04 7.01
CA LEU A 1383 23.05 -74.96 5.85
C LEU A 1383 22.95 -76.16 4.89
N ILE A 1384 23.17 -75.93 3.58
CA ILE A 1384 24.07 -76.69 2.69
C ILE A 1384 24.54 -75.76 1.56
N GLU A 1385 25.85 -75.81 1.29
CA GLU A 1385 26.61 -74.97 0.38
C GLU A 1385 26.54 -75.37 -1.11
N SER A 1386 26.80 -74.33 -1.93
CA SER A 1386 27.58 -74.32 -3.17
C SER A 1386 26.88 -74.54 -4.52
N GLY A 1387 26.99 -73.50 -5.37
CA GLY A 1387 27.23 -73.71 -6.81
C GLY A 1387 26.26 -73.07 -7.80
N ASN A 1388 26.35 -71.73 -7.95
CA ASN A 1388 26.43 -71.00 -9.24
C ASN A 1388 25.57 -71.50 -10.43
N LYS A 1389 24.74 -70.74 -11.15
CA LYS A 1389 24.65 -69.29 -11.44
C LYS A 1389 23.34 -69.14 -12.24
N GLN A 1390 22.37 -68.37 -11.78
CA GLN A 1390 21.31 -67.84 -12.64
C GLN A 1390 21.24 -66.32 -12.52
N LYS A 1391 21.13 -65.72 -13.72
CA LYS A 1391 21.30 -64.32 -14.06
C LYS A 1391 20.08 -63.51 -13.64
N THR A 1392 20.27 -62.54 -12.76
CA THR A 1392 19.41 -61.38 -12.61
C THR A 1392 19.74 -60.33 -13.68
N LEU A 1393 18.69 -59.74 -14.25
CA LEU A 1393 18.75 -58.55 -15.10
C LEU A 1393 18.84 -57.28 -14.24
N PRO A 1394 19.34 -56.16 -14.80
CA PRO A 1394 20.23 -55.24 -14.12
C PRO A 1394 19.47 -54.17 -13.32
N GLU A 1395 19.98 -53.93 -12.13
CA GLU A 1395 19.61 -52.84 -11.25
C GLU A 1395 19.72 -51.49 -11.96
N THR A 1396 18.71 -50.68 -11.70
CA THR A 1396 18.52 -49.34 -12.19
C THR A 1396 19.66 -48.49 -11.66
N ILE A 1397 20.37 -47.82 -12.56
CA ILE A 1397 21.51 -46.94 -12.26
C ILE A 1397 21.03 -45.78 -11.38
N GLU A 1398 21.01 -45.98 -10.06
CA GLU A 1398 21.13 -44.90 -9.09
C GLU A 1398 22.55 -44.36 -9.24
N THR A 1399 22.68 -43.32 -10.05
CA THR A 1399 23.90 -42.51 -10.14
C THR A 1399 24.02 -41.71 -8.84
N ILE A 1400 24.37 -42.40 -7.77
CA ILE A 1400 25.04 -41.79 -6.63
C ILE A 1400 26.31 -41.17 -7.24
N ILE A 1401 26.38 -39.84 -7.17
CA ILE A 1401 27.54 -39.07 -7.62
C ILE A 1401 28.69 -39.54 -6.75
N ASP A 1402 29.47 -40.48 -7.30
CA ASP A 1402 30.62 -41.09 -6.66
C ASP A 1402 31.56 -39.96 -6.21
N GLU A 1403 31.96 -39.96 -4.94
CA GLU A 1403 32.70 -38.84 -4.31
C GLU A 1403 34.06 -38.55 -4.98
N ASN A 1404 34.47 -39.40 -5.93
CA ASN A 1404 35.65 -39.24 -6.78
C ASN A 1404 35.40 -38.53 -8.12
N THR A 1405 34.17 -38.09 -8.44
CA THR A 1405 33.93 -37.31 -9.67
C THR A 1405 34.47 -35.89 -9.55
N ASP A 1406 35.28 -35.48 -10.54
CA ASP A 1406 35.84 -34.13 -10.61
C ASP A 1406 34.71 -33.08 -10.55
N ILE A 1407 34.63 -32.40 -9.40
CA ILE A 1407 33.57 -31.44 -9.07
C ILE A 1407 33.54 -30.31 -10.10
N ASP A 1408 34.69 -29.92 -10.66
CA ASP A 1408 34.76 -28.85 -11.65
C ASP A 1408 34.21 -29.31 -13.02
N GLU A 1409 34.39 -30.58 -13.38
CA GLU A 1409 33.78 -31.17 -14.59
C GLU A 1409 32.25 -31.27 -14.44
N PHE A 1410 31.75 -31.65 -13.25
CA PHE A 1410 30.32 -31.68 -12.97
C PHE A 1410 29.68 -30.28 -13.09
N ILE A 1411 30.31 -29.27 -12.47
CA ILE A 1411 29.84 -27.87 -12.53
C ILE A 1411 29.83 -27.35 -13.98
N ALA A 1412 30.83 -27.70 -14.80
CA ALA A 1412 30.88 -27.31 -16.21
C ALA A 1412 29.71 -27.90 -17.04
N ASN A 1413 29.18 -29.07 -16.65
CA ASN A 1413 28.15 -29.79 -17.38
C ASN A 1413 26.70 -29.59 -16.86
N LEU A 1414 26.47 -28.77 -15.82
CA LEU A 1414 25.14 -28.55 -15.22
C LEU A 1414 24.03 -28.17 -16.21
N HIS A 1415 24.38 -27.40 -17.26
CA HIS A 1415 23.43 -26.98 -18.29
C HIS A 1415 22.84 -28.14 -19.11
N LYS A 1416 23.45 -29.33 -19.10
CA LYS A 1416 22.95 -30.53 -19.80
C LYS A 1416 21.99 -31.37 -18.95
N LEU A 1417 21.94 -31.15 -17.63
CA LEU A 1417 21.14 -31.96 -16.73
C LEU A 1417 19.65 -31.63 -16.83
N LYS A 1418 18.82 -32.67 -16.69
CA LYS A 1418 17.36 -32.55 -16.58
C LYS A 1418 17.00 -31.82 -15.28
N TYR A 1419 15.88 -31.10 -15.30
CA TYR A 1419 15.44 -30.27 -14.18
C TYR A 1419 15.24 -31.05 -12.87
N GLU A 1420 14.76 -32.30 -12.99
CA GLU A 1420 14.57 -33.22 -11.89
C GLU A 1420 15.89 -33.58 -11.19
N ILE A 1421 16.95 -33.84 -11.97
CA ILE A 1421 18.28 -34.14 -11.43
C ILE A 1421 18.84 -32.91 -10.70
N LEU A 1422 18.75 -31.71 -11.30
CA LEU A 1422 19.16 -30.45 -10.66
C LEU A 1422 18.46 -30.24 -9.30
N ARG A 1423 17.15 -30.50 -9.23
CA ARG A 1423 16.36 -30.37 -8.00
C ARG A 1423 16.77 -31.41 -6.96
N ASN A 1424 16.93 -32.67 -7.37
CA ASN A 1424 17.34 -33.74 -6.46
C ASN A 1424 18.75 -33.46 -5.90
N THR A 1425 19.71 -33.06 -6.74
CA THR A 1425 21.06 -32.70 -6.29
C THR A 1425 21.06 -31.52 -5.30
N ILE A 1426 20.19 -30.52 -5.46
CA ILE A 1426 20.05 -29.42 -4.48
C ILE A 1426 19.56 -29.92 -3.12
N ASN A 1427 18.71 -30.96 -3.12
CA ASN A 1427 18.10 -31.49 -1.89
C ASN A 1427 18.95 -32.58 -1.21
N THR A 1428 19.70 -33.37 -1.98
CA THR A 1428 20.43 -34.55 -1.46
C THR A 1428 21.94 -34.34 -1.34
N SER A 1429 22.55 -33.44 -2.13
CA SER A 1429 24.01 -33.30 -2.13
C SER A 1429 24.50 -32.54 -0.89
N LYS A 1430 25.43 -33.15 -0.14
CA LYS A 1430 26.12 -32.50 0.99
C LYS A 1430 27.20 -31.51 0.55
N ASN A 1431 27.59 -31.51 -0.73
CA ASN A 1431 28.67 -30.67 -1.23
C ASN A 1431 28.18 -29.25 -1.57
N LYS A 1432 28.49 -28.27 -0.71
CA LYS A 1432 28.06 -26.86 -0.85
C LYS A 1432 28.38 -26.25 -2.22
N LYS A 1433 29.52 -26.58 -2.85
CA LYS A 1433 29.91 -26.05 -4.18
C LYS A 1433 28.91 -26.50 -5.25
N ILE A 1434 28.55 -27.79 -5.25
CA ILE A 1434 27.58 -28.36 -6.19
C ILE A 1434 26.19 -27.76 -5.96
N VAL A 1435 25.74 -27.67 -4.70
CA VAL A 1435 24.42 -27.10 -4.36
C VAL A 1435 24.29 -25.64 -4.81
N MET A 1436 25.32 -24.82 -4.60
CA MET A 1436 25.33 -23.42 -5.05
C MET A 1436 25.29 -23.31 -6.58
N ALA A 1437 26.08 -24.12 -7.29
CA ALA A 1437 26.11 -24.12 -8.75
C ALA A 1437 24.78 -24.61 -9.35
N CYS A 1438 24.18 -25.66 -8.79
CA CYS A 1438 22.85 -26.14 -9.19
C CYS A 1438 21.76 -25.08 -8.95
N ARG A 1439 21.77 -24.37 -7.81
CA ARG A 1439 20.83 -23.26 -7.52
C ARG A 1439 20.96 -22.13 -8.53
N ALA A 1440 22.19 -21.73 -8.88
CA ALA A 1440 22.43 -20.69 -9.87
C ALA A 1440 21.87 -21.06 -11.26
N GLU A 1441 22.08 -22.31 -11.70
CA GLU A 1441 21.55 -22.79 -12.99
C GLU A 1441 20.01 -22.92 -12.97
N PHE A 1442 19.43 -23.32 -11.83
CA PHE A 1442 17.97 -23.36 -11.64
C PHE A 1442 17.34 -21.97 -11.77
N HIS A 1443 17.90 -20.95 -11.09
CA HIS A 1443 17.46 -19.56 -11.20
C HIS A 1443 17.58 -19.02 -12.63
N ARG A 1444 18.67 -19.34 -13.33
CA ARG A 1444 18.88 -18.94 -14.73
C ARG A 1444 17.79 -19.49 -15.65
N ARG A 1445 17.43 -20.76 -15.52
CA ARG A 1445 16.36 -21.39 -16.32
C ARG A 1445 14.98 -20.82 -15.99
N LEU A 1446 14.70 -20.54 -14.71
CA LEU A 1446 13.45 -19.90 -14.28
C LEU A 1446 13.28 -18.51 -14.89
N HIS A 1447 14.36 -17.71 -14.90
CA HIS A 1447 14.35 -16.37 -15.49
C HIS A 1447 14.18 -16.42 -17.03
N GLN A 1448 14.75 -17.42 -17.71
CA GLN A 1448 14.48 -17.64 -19.14
C GLN A 1448 13.03 -18.03 -19.41
N PHE A 1449 12.44 -18.88 -18.58
CA PHE A 1449 11.03 -19.28 -18.69
C PHE A 1449 10.09 -18.09 -18.47
N GLN A 1450 10.34 -17.23 -17.47
CA GLN A 1450 9.57 -16.00 -17.27
C GLN A 1450 9.69 -15.04 -18.46
N ASN A 1451 10.90 -14.85 -19.01
CA ASN A 1451 11.09 -14.02 -20.20
C ASN A 1451 10.35 -14.59 -21.43
N TRP A 1452 10.34 -15.91 -21.59
CA TRP A 1452 9.58 -16.58 -22.65
C TRP A 1452 8.06 -16.44 -22.46
N LYS A 1453 7.57 -16.59 -21.22
CA LYS A 1453 6.16 -16.41 -20.85
C LYS A 1453 5.69 -14.97 -21.14
N ASN A 1454 6.50 -13.98 -20.77
CA ASN A 1454 6.21 -12.56 -21.02
C ASN A 1454 6.19 -12.24 -22.53
N LYS A 1455 7.13 -12.80 -23.31
CA LYS A 1455 7.15 -12.60 -24.78
C LYS A 1455 5.94 -13.22 -25.49
N ASN A 1456 5.45 -14.36 -25.00
CA ASN A 1456 4.35 -15.07 -25.67
C ASN A 1456 2.96 -14.75 -25.15
N GLN A 1457 2.83 -13.99 -24.05
CA GLN A 1457 1.53 -13.52 -23.54
C GLN A 1457 0.71 -12.77 -24.60
N SER A 1458 1.36 -12.03 -25.50
CA SER A 1458 0.69 -11.34 -26.61
C SER A 1458 0.13 -12.29 -27.66
N LYS A 1459 0.78 -13.43 -27.92
CA LYS A 1459 0.28 -14.48 -28.83
C LYS A 1459 -0.87 -15.27 -28.21
N ILE A 1460 -0.80 -15.54 -26.90
CA ILE A 1460 -1.86 -16.27 -26.18
C ILE A 1460 -3.16 -15.44 -26.15
N LYS A 1461 -3.07 -14.11 -25.94
CA LYS A 1461 -4.23 -13.21 -25.99
C LYS A 1461 -4.89 -13.15 -27.38
N LYS A 1462 -4.10 -13.22 -28.47
CA LYS A 1462 -4.66 -13.26 -29.83
C LYS A 1462 -5.37 -14.58 -30.15
N SER A 1463 -4.88 -15.72 -29.67
CA SER A 1463 -5.54 -17.01 -29.93
C SER A 1463 -6.80 -17.24 -29.10
N THR A 1464 -6.99 -16.54 -27.99
CA THR A 1464 -8.23 -16.64 -27.20
C THR A 1464 -9.36 -15.82 -27.81
N LEU A 1465 -9.07 -14.68 -28.42
CA LEU A 1465 -10.07 -13.87 -29.11
C LEU A 1465 -10.64 -14.56 -30.37
N SER A 1466 -9.83 -15.35 -31.10
CA SER A 1466 -10.32 -16.06 -32.28
C SER A 1466 -11.10 -17.35 -31.99
N LYS A 1467 -11.26 -17.73 -30.72
CA LYS A 1467 -12.15 -18.85 -30.32
C LYS A 1467 -13.50 -18.37 -29.80
N TYR A 1468 -13.65 -17.06 -29.57
CA TYR A 1468 -14.93 -16.44 -29.21
C TYR A 1468 -15.57 -15.65 -30.35
N SER A 1469 -14.84 -15.41 -31.45
CA SER A 1469 -15.41 -15.19 -32.78
C SER A 1469 -15.58 -16.53 -33.48
#